data_AF-A0A0U3R2I9-F1
#
_entry.id   AF-A0A0U3R2I9-F1
#
_cell.length_a   1.000
_cell.length_b   1.000
_cell.length_c   1.000
_cell.angle_alpha   90.00
_cell.angle_beta   90.00
_cell.angle_gamma   90.00
#
_symmetry.space_group_name_H-M   'P 1'
#
loop_
_entity.id
_entity.type
_entity.pdbx_description
1 polymer ?
#
loop_
_entity_poly.entity_id
_entity_poly.type
_entity_poly.pdbx_seq_one_letter_code
_entity_poly.pdbx_strand_id
1 'polypeptide(L)'
;MHDNPAAHAEEDAPAVAVIGMAGRFPGADDLDAFWDNLAAGRESIRPVSDEEFLAAGGDPGDLDDPSLVRMASVVEGIDRFDSGFFGYSPAEAAVVDPQQRLLLETAYHALEDAGCLVEGRDTGAFGVYAGSGDSRYYPAHVHPRFAGQPGSVALVHAATANSLGTLATRVSYELGLTGPSLSLQTACSTALVAVHTACQDLLDYRCDTALAAAVSLNPSAALGYRYVPDGPFSPDGHCRAFAADAAGTSSGDGVGAVVLKRLEDALADGDRIRAVIRGSAVNNDGRRKVGFSAPSTAGQTEVILAAQAQAMVDAGTIGLIEAHGTATKLGDPIEVAALAEAFRHSTEARGFCALGSVKTNIGHLGAAAGIAGLIKAVLALEHRQIPPSLHFDRPNPLIDFDSGPFRVPTALEDWPEREHPRRAAVSAFGIGGTNAHVILEEPPPTPPAAPRPPEDGRRLVLPLSARTPGALRGQADALARHLERRPDLRLDDIAHSLRTERPALRHRLTVTASSRAEAVDALRAATPLTPPAGDDRPRVAFLLPGGGTQYPGMGAELYRENAVYRDTVDECARILRPVLGGDLRTTLVERRPGDDTDAFLGLVVTEYALARTLMEAGVRPDALIGHSLGEYTAACLAGVIDLEEMLPLVTERIRLISSAGGATTGIAAAVEDVLPLLDQQLSLTAVNGPTACTVAGHVDAVARFEAELTRRDIPFRRLRIPVAAHSHVLDPVLPAFEDHLRRVTLRPPRIPYVTNVTGDWVTDAQATSVQHWLDHTRHTVRFADGIAALWERLHPVLVEIGPGDTLTKLAGNRLADRAPVTVTTMRHAKAEAADGFVLAEALGRLWSAGVDGALPPAPDTARRVPLPPYAFERHRHWIDAPGARTDVTASEDTAPAGDALAPRPRLTTRHVPPRTDREQAVTRLWEETLGIAGIGVHDNFFDLGGDSMRAVLLAGRLRQTGVLDVPAAKLLAAPTVAGLLAEEPADAPPGTAPATALGPLLPLRAEGAAVPLFCLHPGAGVSWRYTGLLPHLGGDQPVYGVQALGLDGTRPPAPDAAAMVTAYLDLVRRVQPHGPYRLLGWSYGGFVAHAMACALQEAGERVDLLAMLDAPQPHGTAYDPETAERQVAALLSRVAGLPVTQGPGAADVERVLDRIEAEAQSAPVTREQAAAIAAVMRNNLRIAPQFRPGRFRGDVLFFSAAEEPVTDFAADLAVQPGKADAWRPYVHGTLHDHQVPCGHYEMTEPEPIARIGETVAKALRALSD
;
A
#
# COMPACT_ATOMS: atom_id res chain seq x y z
N MET A 1 45.77 -39.51 17.95
CA MET A 1 45.54 -38.10 18.31
C MET A 1 45.90 -37.27 17.09
N HIS A 2 44.88 -36.91 16.32
CA HIS A 2 44.98 -36.00 15.18
C HIS A 2 44.45 -34.66 15.67
N ASP A 3 45.29 -33.64 15.63
CA ASP A 3 44.86 -32.26 15.76
C ASP A 3 44.12 -31.86 14.49
N ASN A 4 42.86 -31.47 14.69
CA ASN A 4 41.99 -30.90 13.69
C ASN A 4 42.30 -29.40 13.61
N PRO A 5 42.82 -28.86 12.48
CA PRO A 5 42.94 -27.43 12.33
C PRO A 5 41.52 -26.86 12.14
N ALA A 6 40.97 -26.31 13.21
CA ALA A 6 39.83 -25.41 13.11
C ALA A 6 40.27 -24.24 12.21
N ALA A 7 39.72 -24.20 11.00
CA ALA A 7 39.80 -23.05 10.12
C ALA A 7 39.31 -21.83 10.91
N HIS A 8 40.21 -20.86 11.11
CA HIS A 8 39.81 -19.51 11.42
C HIS A 8 38.93 -19.03 10.25
N ALA A 9 37.66 -18.73 10.51
CA ALA A 9 36.85 -18.00 9.56
C ALA A 9 37.52 -16.62 9.37
N GLU A 10 38.11 -16.37 8.21
CA GLU A 10 38.45 -15.02 7.78
C GLU A 10 37.12 -14.25 7.72
N GLU A 11 36.97 -13.18 8.52
CA GLU A 11 35.82 -12.28 8.41
C GLU A 11 35.87 -11.61 7.03
N ASP A 12 34.96 -12.01 6.12
CA ASP A 12 34.78 -11.34 4.83
C ASP A 12 34.52 -9.84 5.03
N ALA A 13 35.07 -8.99 4.14
CA ALA A 13 34.81 -7.55 4.20
C ALA A 13 33.30 -7.24 4.11
N PRO A 14 32.81 -6.22 4.84
CA PRO A 14 31.44 -5.74 4.70
C PRO A 14 31.13 -5.39 3.23
N ALA A 15 29.97 -5.86 2.75
CA ALA A 15 29.58 -5.70 1.35
C ALA A 15 28.10 -5.34 1.23
N VAL A 16 27.72 -4.78 0.08
CA VAL A 16 26.36 -4.28 -0.17
C VAL A 16 25.76 -5.04 -1.37
N ALA A 17 24.63 -5.69 -1.17
CA ALA A 17 23.87 -6.35 -2.22
C ALA A 17 23.05 -5.34 -3.04
N VAL A 18 23.02 -5.54 -4.36
CA VAL A 18 22.03 -4.95 -5.25
C VAL A 18 20.83 -5.90 -5.28
N ILE A 19 19.69 -5.48 -4.71
CA ILE A 19 18.52 -6.34 -4.54
C ILE A 19 17.36 -6.01 -5.51
N GLY A 20 17.39 -4.84 -6.16
CA GLY A 20 16.46 -4.49 -7.22
C GLY A 20 17.00 -3.40 -8.14
N MET A 21 16.54 -3.36 -9.38
CA MET A 21 16.96 -2.36 -10.36
C MET A 21 15.83 -2.02 -11.35
N ALA A 22 15.81 -0.76 -11.82
CA ALA A 22 14.99 -0.34 -12.94
C ALA A 22 15.70 0.75 -13.75
N GLY A 23 15.34 0.90 -15.01
CA GLY A 23 15.88 1.96 -15.85
C GLY A 23 15.14 2.10 -17.18
N ARG A 24 15.22 3.30 -17.75
CA ARG A 24 14.77 3.62 -19.11
C ARG A 24 15.90 4.30 -19.85
N PHE A 25 16.26 3.74 -20.98
CA PHE A 25 17.38 4.16 -21.80
C PHE A 25 16.94 4.31 -23.27
N PRO A 26 17.72 5.02 -24.11
CA PRO A 26 17.39 5.18 -25.52
C PRO A 26 17.22 3.82 -26.20
N GLY A 27 16.06 3.62 -26.84
CA GLY A 27 15.69 2.34 -27.48
C GLY A 27 15.31 1.20 -26.52
N ALA A 28 15.17 1.47 -25.22
CA ALA A 28 14.81 0.47 -24.21
C ALA A 28 13.99 1.06 -23.05
N ASP A 29 12.71 0.68 -22.97
CA ASP A 29 11.80 1.09 -21.89
C ASP A 29 11.91 0.21 -20.63
N ASP A 30 12.64 -0.90 -20.69
CA ASP A 30 12.91 -1.81 -19.57
C ASP A 30 14.30 -2.45 -19.68
N LEU A 31 14.70 -3.18 -18.64
CA LEU A 31 16.03 -3.79 -18.56
C LEU A 31 16.20 -5.01 -19.48
N ASP A 32 15.13 -5.73 -19.81
CA ASP A 32 15.16 -6.83 -20.77
C ASP A 32 15.51 -6.28 -22.17
N ALA A 33 14.80 -5.25 -22.62
CA ALA A 33 15.07 -4.57 -23.88
C ALA A 33 16.47 -3.94 -23.89
N PHE A 34 16.92 -3.38 -22.76
CA PHE A 34 18.26 -2.82 -22.63
C PHE A 34 19.34 -3.89 -22.80
N TRP A 35 19.20 -5.04 -22.14
CA TRP A 35 20.13 -6.15 -22.32
C TRP A 35 20.12 -6.68 -23.75
N ASP A 36 18.94 -6.89 -24.35
CA ASP A 36 18.83 -7.34 -25.74
C ASP A 36 19.54 -6.38 -26.71
N ASN A 37 19.46 -5.07 -26.47
CA ASN A 37 20.17 -4.06 -27.26
C ASN A 37 21.68 -4.18 -27.09
N LEU A 38 22.17 -4.32 -25.86
CA LEU A 38 23.59 -4.47 -25.54
C LEU A 38 24.17 -5.76 -26.14
N ALA A 39 23.50 -6.89 -25.92
CA ALA A 39 23.93 -8.20 -26.38
C ALA A 39 23.97 -8.30 -27.92
N ALA A 40 23.03 -7.64 -28.60
CA ALA A 40 23.01 -7.56 -30.06
C ALA A 40 23.93 -6.48 -30.63
N GLY A 41 24.61 -5.68 -29.79
CA GLY A 41 25.46 -4.58 -30.24
C GLY A 41 24.71 -3.47 -30.97
N ARG A 42 23.49 -3.12 -30.53
CA ARG A 42 22.68 -2.05 -31.13
C ARG A 42 23.11 -0.67 -30.63
N GLU A 43 23.19 0.28 -31.55
CA GLU A 43 23.34 1.71 -31.27
C GLU A 43 21.96 2.37 -31.31
N SER A 44 21.61 3.10 -30.25
CA SER A 44 20.35 3.83 -30.11
C SER A 44 20.47 5.32 -30.45
N ILE A 45 21.68 5.80 -30.74
CA ILE A 45 21.91 7.15 -31.24
C ILE A 45 21.46 7.20 -32.70
N ARG A 46 20.58 8.15 -33.04
CA ARG A 46 19.99 8.26 -34.38
C ARG A 46 20.07 9.68 -34.94
N PRO A 47 20.04 9.85 -36.27
CA PRO A 47 19.88 11.17 -36.88
C PRO A 47 18.53 11.78 -36.52
N VAL A 48 18.51 13.10 -36.44
CA VAL A 48 17.29 13.91 -36.30
C VAL A 48 16.90 14.45 -37.68
N SER A 49 15.67 14.19 -38.10
CA SER A 49 15.13 14.66 -39.37
C SER A 49 14.94 16.18 -39.38
N ASP A 50 14.81 16.77 -40.58
CA ASP A 50 14.51 18.20 -40.73
C ASP A 50 13.19 18.58 -40.04
N GLU A 51 12.18 17.70 -40.12
CA GLU A 51 10.88 17.90 -39.48
C GLU A 51 11.00 17.92 -37.95
N GLU A 52 11.70 16.95 -37.36
CA GLU A 52 11.91 16.89 -35.90
C GLU A 52 12.71 18.10 -35.39
N PHE A 53 13.75 18.53 -36.13
CA PHE A 53 14.55 19.70 -35.77
C PHE A 53 13.70 20.98 -35.78
N LEU A 54 12.90 21.19 -36.84
CA LEU A 54 12.01 22.35 -36.95
C LEU A 54 10.90 22.32 -35.89
N ALA A 55 10.32 21.15 -35.61
CA ALA A 55 9.29 20.98 -34.57
C ALA A 55 9.84 21.28 -33.16
N ALA A 56 11.12 21.02 -32.92
CA ALA A 56 11.81 21.36 -31.67
C ALA A 56 12.19 22.84 -31.54
N GLY A 57 11.86 23.67 -32.54
CA GLY A 57 12.13 25.11 -32.56
C GLY A 57 13.44 25.50 -33.25
N GLY A 58 14.02 24.63 -34.07
CA GLY A 58 15.22 24.91 -34.85
C GLY A 58 14.98 25.96 -35.93
N ASP A 59 16.00 26.76 -36.24
CA ASP A 59 15.95 27.76 -37.32
C ASP A 59 16.09 27.04 -38.68
N PRO A 60 15.15 27.20 -39.64
CA PRO A 60 15.31 26.68 -40.99
C PRO A 60 16.64 27.04 -41.67
N GLY A 61 17.22 28.20 -41.34
CA GLY A 61 18.51 28.63 -41.88
C GLY A 61 19.70 27.79 -41.41
N ASP A 62 19.54 27.05 -40.31
CA ASP A 62 20.59 26.18 -39.74
C ASP A 62 20.63 24.79 -40.39
N LEU A 63 19.63 24.41 -41.18
CA LEU A 63 19.55 23.08 -41.82
C LEU A 63 20.74 22.81 -42.76
N ASP A 64 21.27 23.87 -43.39
CA ASP A 64 22.40 23.81 -44.31
C ASP A 64 23.77 24.04 -43.63
N ASP A 65 23.80 24.25 -42.30
CA ASP A 65 25.05 24.52 -41.59
C ASP A 65 25.82 23.20 -41.30
N PRO A 66 27.00 22.98 -41.90
CA PRO A 66 27.76 21.75 -41.73
C PRO A 66 28.36 21.59 -40.32
N SER A 67 28.36 22.64 -39.49
CA SER A 67 28.79 22.56 -38.09
C SER A 67 27.70 22.01 -37.16
N LEU A 68 26.44 21.99 -37.61
CA LEU A 68 25.33 21.50 -36.81
C LEU A 68 25.23 19.97 -36.91
N VAL A 69 25.52 19.29 -35.81
CA VAL A 69 25.39 17.84 -35.67
C VAL A 69 24.01 17.51 -35.12
N ARG A 70 23.16 16.92 -35.96
CA ARG A 70 21.77 16.58 -35.64
C ARG A 70 21.62 15.09 -35.31
N MET A 71 22.08 14.72 -34.13
CA MET A 71 21.99 13.36 -33.59
C MET A 71 21.30 13.39 -32.22
N ALA A 72 20.44 12.42 -31.96
CA ALA A 72 19.69 12.31 -30.72
C ALA A 72 19.76 10.89 -30.15
N SER A 73 19.86 10.81 -28.83
CA SER A 73 19.78 9.58 -28.06
C SER A 73 18.84 9.86 -26.88
N VAL A 74 17.54 9.61 -27.08
CA VAL A 74 16.49 10.12 -26.19
C VAL A 74 15.68 8.97 -25.59
N VAL A 75 15.17 9.19 -24.38
CA VAL A 75 14.11 8.38 -23.81
C VAL A 75 12.79 8.85 -24.42
N GLU A 76 11.95 7.93 -24.89
CA GLU A 76 10.67 8.29 -25.48
C GLU A 76 9.61 8.62 -24.40
N GLY A 77 8.68 9.51 -24.73
CA GLY A 77 7.54 9.83 -23.86
C GLY A 77 7.93 10.52 -22.56
N ILE A 78 8.97 11.37 -22.54
CA ILE A 78 9.33 12.19 -21.37
C ILE A 78 8.22 13.17 -20.95
N ASP A 79 7.27 13.44 -21.84
CA ASP A 79 6.08 14.22 -21.57
C ASP A 79 4.95 13.39 -20.96
N ARG A 80 5.09 12.07 -20.82
CA ARG A 80 4.05 11.17 -20.31
C ARG A 80 4.33 10.73 -18.88
N PHE A 81 3.29 10.72 -18.03
CA PHE A 81 3.37 10.32 -16.62
C PHE A 81 1.99 9.86 -16.11
N ASP A 82 1.95 8.93 -15.15
CA ASP A 82 0.71 8.53 -14.48
C ASP A 82 0.45 9.41 -13.24
N SER A 83 -0.07 10.63 -13.48
CA SER A 83 -0.26 11.61 -12.41
C SER A 83 -1.24 11.13 -11.34
N GLY A 84 -2.29 10.41 -11.75
CA GLY A 84 -3.32 9.89 -10.84
C GLY A 84 -2.79 8.82 -9.89
N PHE A 85 -1.85 7.98 -10.35
CA PHE A 85 -1.18 7.01 -9.49
C PHE A 85 -0.45 7.69 -8.32
N PHE A 86 0.24 8.80 -8.56
CA PHE A 86 1.01 9.54 -7.56
C PHE A 86 0.25 10.73 -6.94
N GLY A 87 -1.08 10.82 -7.11
CA GLY A 87 -1.88 11.87 -6.46
C GLY A 87 -1.75 13.27 -7.05
N TYR A 88 -1.10 13.44 -8.20
CA TYR A 88 -0.94 14.72 -8.89
C TYR A 88 -2.17 15.07 -9.73
N SER A 89 -2.59 16.34 -9.68
CA SER A 89 -3.51 16.87 -10.68
C SER A 89 -2.80 17.02 -12.04
N PRO A 90 -3.52 16.97 -13.18
CA PRO A 90 -2.90 17.14 -14.49
C PRO A 90 -2.14 18.47 -14.66
N ALA A 91 -2.64 19.55 -14.05
CA ALA A 91 -2.02 20.87 -14.09
C ALA A 91 -0.72 20.92 -13.27
N GLU A 92 -0.69 20.24 -12.13
CA GLU A 92 0.50 20.14 -11.29
C GLU A 92 1.59 19.31 -11.97
N ALA A 93 1.23 18.12 -12.48
CA ALA A 93 2.16 17.24 -13.17
C ALA A 93 2.80 17.90 -14.40
N ALA A 94 2.09 18.81 -15.09
CA ALA A 94 2.62 19.56 -16.22
C ALA A 94 3.72 20.56 -15.81
N VAL A 95 3.69 21.08 -14.56
CA VAL A 95 4.71 21.99 -14.03
C VAL A 95 5.95 21.24 -13.54
N VAL A 96 5.79 20.02 -13.03
CA VAL A 96 6.88 19.20 -12.50
C VAL A 96 7.86 18.81 -13.61
N ASP A 97 9.16 18.93 -13.33
CA ASP A 97 10.22 18.55 -14.27
C ASP A 97 10.03 17.08 -14.71
N PRO A 98 10.05 16.78 -16.03
CA PRO A 98 10.07 15.41 -16.55
C PRO A 98 11.07 14.48 -15.84
N GLN A 99 12.22 15.02 -15.42
CA GLN A 99 13.24 14.27 -14.68
C GLN A 99 12.70 13.73 -13.35
N GLN A 100 11.95 14.55 -12.60
CA GLN A 100 11.37 14.13 -11.32
C GLN A 100 10.27 13.08 -11.54
N ARG A 101 9.44 13.27 -12.57
CA ARG A 101 8.36 12.33 -12.93
C ARG A 101 8.88 10.96 -13.32
N LEU A 102 9.85 10.90 -14.25
CA LEU A 102 10.44 9.64 -14.69
C LEU A 102 11.25 8.96 -13.59
N LEU A 103 11.96 9.73 -12.74
CA LEU A 103 12.67 9.17 -11.60
C LEU A 103 11.71 8.53 -10.60
N LEU A 104 10.54 9.13 -10.35
CA LEU A 104 9.55 8.60 -9.43
C LEU A 104 8.96 7.27 -9.90
N GLU A 105 8.59 7.16 -11.19
CA GLU A 105 8.18 5.88 -11.77
C GLU A 105 9.31 4.83 -11.72
N THR A 106 10.54 5.23 -12.03
CA THR A 106 11.70 4.32 -12.04
C THR A 106 12.05 3.85 -10.63
N ALA A 107 11.95 4.73 -9.63
CA ALA A 107 12.12 4.39 -8.22
C ALA A 107 11.08 3.35 -7.79
N TYR A 108 9.81 3.57 -8.11
CA TYR A 108 8.74 2.63 -7.83
C TYR A 108 9.03 1.24 -8.45
N HIS A 109 9.42 1.19 -9.73
CA HIS A 109 9.79 -0.06 -10.40
C HIS A 109 11.00 -0.75 -9.77
N ALA A 110 12.02 0.00 -9.32
CA ALA A 110 13.17 -0.60 -8.65
C ALA A 110 12.81 -1.20 -7.28
N LEU A 111 11.93 -0.53 -6.52
CA LEU A 111 11.38 -1.06 -5.26
C LEU A 111 10.50 -2.29 -5.49
N GLU A 112 9.72 -2.30 -6.58
CA GLU A 112 8.92 -3.45 -6.98
C GLU A 112 9.80 -4.65 -7.37
N ASP A 113 10.89 -4.43 -8.12
CA ASP A 113 11.87 -5.47 -8.49
C ASP A 113 12.65 -6.02 -7.28
N ALA A 114 12.82 -5.21 -6.22
CA ALA A 114 13.37 -5.62 -4.92
C ALA A 114 12.32 -6.32 -4.01
N GLY A 115 11.04 -6.31 -4.39
CA GLY A 115 9.93 -6.81 -3.56
C GLY A 115 9.66 -5.96 -2.32
N CYS A 116 10.11 -4.70 -2.27
CA CYS A 116 9.99 -3.81 -1.10
C CYS A 116 8.59 -3.19 -0.93
N LEU A 117 7.68 -3.40 -1.88
CA LEU A 117 6.33 -2.78 -1.89
C LEU A 117 5.24 -3.67 -1.29
N VAL A 118 5.60 -4.84 -0.77
CA VAL A 118 4.64 -5.78 -0.16
C VAL A 118 4.24 -5.28 1.23
N GLU A 119 2.94 -5.21 1.49
CA GLU A 119 2.41 -4.73 2.76
C GLU A 119 2.91 -5.56 3.94
N GLY A 120 3.27 -4.89 5.05
CA GLY A 120 3.80 -5.54 6.25
C GLY A 120 5.25 -6.01 6.13
N ARG A 121 5.91 -5.82 4.98
CA ARG A 121 7.35 -6.05 4.86
C ARG A 121 8.11 -4.95 5.58
N ASP A 122 8.90 -5.33 6.58
CA ASP A 122 9.81 -4.40 7.22
C ASP A 122 10.99 -4.11 6.29
N THR A 123 11.17 -2.83 5.94
CA THR A 123 12.32 -2.35 5.16
C THR A 123 13.26 -1.47 5.99
N GLY A 124 12.97 -1.32 7.29
CA GLY A 124 13.68 -0.44 8.20
C GLY A 124 13.69 1.01 7.75
N ALA A 125 14.72 1.75 8.17
CA ALA A 125 14.94 3.11 7.70
C ALA A 125 15.40 3.09 6.24
N PHE A 126 14.56 3.60 5.33
CA PHE A 126 14.82 3.54 3.90
C PHE A 126 15.45 4.85 3.38
N GLY A 127 16.74 4.81 3.03
CA GLY A 127 17.48 5.96 2.50
C GLY A 127 17.26 6.20 0.99
N VAL A 128 17.32 7.44 0.54
CA VAL A 128 17.15 7.87 -0.86
C VAL A 128 18.29 8.81 -1.26
N TYR A 129 19.07 8.41 -2.26
CA TYR A 129 20.22 9.14 -2.78
C TYR A 129 19.99 9.34 -4.27
N ALA A 130 19.52 10.53 -4.66
CA ALA A 130 19.14 10.81 -6.02
C ALA A 130 20.01 11.92 -6.62
N GLY A 131 20.25 11.88 -7.92
CA GLY A 131 20.89 12.99 -8.62
C GLY A 131 20.31 13.22 -9.99
N SER A 132 20.44 14.44 -10.51
CA SER A 132 19.95 14.73 -11.85
C SER A 132 20.75 15.78 -12.61
N GLY A 133 20.67 15.74 -13.94
CA GLY A 133 21.13 16.83 -14.79
C GLY A 133 20.35 18.13 -14.53
N ASP A 134 20.93 19.27 -14.91
CA ASP A 134 20.27 20.57 -14.77
C ASP A 134 18.91 20.60 -15.46
N SER A 135 17.91 21.21 -14.82
CA SER A 135 16.59 21.38 -15.41
C SER A 135 16.65 22.32 -16.61
N ARG A 136 16.51 21.75 -17.82
CA ARG A 136 16.30 22.52 -19.05
C ARG A 136 14.82 22.86 -19.28
N TYR A 137 13.94 22.06 -18.68
CA TYR A 137 12.49 22.25 -18.78
C TYR A 137 12.05 23.54 -18.07
N TYR A 138 12.51 23.78 -16.84
CA TYR A 138 12.12 24.96 -16.09
C TYR A 138 12.40 26.30 -16.80
N PRO A 139 13.65 26.63 -17.22
CA PRO A 139 13.93 27.92 -17.82
C PRO A 139 13.29 28.10 -19.22
N ALA A 140 13.15 27.03 -20.01
CA ALA A 140 12.64 27.12 -21.37
C ALA A 140 11.11 27.03 -21.48
N HIS A 141 10.46 26.27 -20.59
CA HIS A 141 9.03 25.97 -20.69
C HIS A 141 8.24 26.60 -19.54
N VAL A 142 8.69 26.43 -18.30
CA VAL A 142 7.88 26.78 -17.11
C VAL A 142 8.05 28.24 -16.71
N HIS A 143 9.28 28.68 -16.45
CA HIS A 143 9.62 30.02 -15.97
C HIS A 143 9.08 31.16 -16.84
N PRO A 144 9.09 31.09 -18.19
CA PRO A 144 8.55 32.16 -19.03
C PRO A 144 7.07 32.49 -18.76
N ARG A 145 6.27 31.54 -18.28
CA ARG A 145 4.86 31.77 -17.91
C ARG A 145 4.68 32.64 -16.66
N PHE A 146 5.72 32.74 -15.83
CA PHE A 146 5.75 33.52 -14.60
C PHE A 146 6.59 34.80 -14.73
N ALA A 147 7.10 35.07 -15.93
CA ALA A 147 7.86 36.29 -16.22
C ALA A 147 7.01 37.53 -15.88
N GLY A 148 7.57 38.44 -15.08
CA GLY A 148 6.87 39.66 -14.62
C GLY A 148 6.08 39.50 -13.31
N GLN A 149 6.10 38.32 -12.67
CA GLN A 149 5.46 38.08 -11.36
C GLN A 149 6.50 37.69 -10.27
N PRO A 150 7.52 38.53 -9.99
CA PRO A 150 8.56 38.20 -9.02
C PRO A 150 7.97 38.03 -7.61
N GLY A 151 8.42 37.00 -6.90
CA GLY A 151 7.98 36.71 -5.52
C GLY A 151 6.57 36.12 -5.40
N SER A 152 5.93 35.72 -6.51
CA SER A 152 4.65 35.01 -6.44
C SER A 152 4.83 33.59 -5.90
N VAL A 153 3.82 33.11 -5.19
CA VAL A 153 3.80 31.75 -4.62
C VAL A 153 3.78 30.71 -5.74
N ALA A 154 3.22 31.05 -6.91
CA ALA A 154 3.17 30.17 -8.09
C ALA A 154 4.58 29.93 -8.63
N LEU A 155 5.38 31.00 -8.70
CA LEU A 155 6.77 30.93 -9.11
C LEU A 155 7.60 30.12 -8.11
N VAL A 156 7.39 30.29 -6.79
CA VAL A 156 8.08 29.49 -5.77
C VAL A 156 7.73 28.01 -5.89
N HIS A 157 6.45 27.69 -6.08
CA HIS A 157 5.99 26.32 -6.30
C HIS A 157 6.62 25.71 -7.57
N ALA A 158 6.55 26.42 -8.70
CA ALA A 158 7.15 25.99 -9.95
C ALA A 158 8.67 25.79 -9.84
N ALA A 159 9.38 26.70 -9.17
CA ALA A 159 10.80 26.57 -8.90
C ALA A 159 11.11 25.33 -8.05
N THR A 160 10.30 25.06 -7.02
CA THR A 160 10.46 23.91 -6.11
C THR A 160 10.19 22.58 -6.84
N ALA A 161 9.18 22.54 -7.72
CA ALA A 161 8.82 21.39 -8.55
C ALA A 161 9.84 21.07 -9.67
N ASN A 162 10.82 21.95 -9.87
CA ASN A 162 11.89 21.77 -10.85
C ASN A 162 13.28 21.88 -10.22
N SER A 163 13.37 21.98 -8.89
CA SER A 163 14.64 22.12 -8.18
C SER A 163 15.34 20.77 -8.07
N LEU A 164 16.65 20.78 -8.31
CA LEU A 164 17.50 19.61 -8.04
C LEU A 164 17.46 19.21 -6.56
N GLY A 165 17.32 20.19 -5.66
CA GLY A 165 17.36 19.97 -4.21
C GLY A 165 16.19 19.16 -3.67
N THR A 166 15.09 19.05 -4.43
CA THR A 166 13.86 18.35 -4.00
C THR A 166 13.70 16.97 -4.63
N LEU A 167 14.67 16.51 -5.42
CA LEU A 167 14.59 15.27 -6.16
C LEU A 167 14.43 14.04 -5.25
N ALA A 168 15.35 13.86 -4.30
CA ALA A 168 15.30 12.74 -3.35
C ALA A 168 14.11 12.86 -2.39
N THR A 169 13.84 14.06 -1.88
CA THR A 169 12.78 14.28 -0.89
C THR A 169 11.39 14.09 -1.49
N ARG A 170 11.20 14.36 -2.78
CA ARG A 170 9.96 14.03 -3.48
C ARG A 170 9.77 12.52 -3.59
N VAL A 171 10.81 11.76 -3.95
CA VAL A 171 10.72 10.29 -3.95
C VAL A 171 10.40 9.75 -2.56
N SER A 172 11.05 10.28 -1.52
CA SER A 172 10.75 9.92 -0.12
C SER A 172 9.31 10.23 0.27
N TYR A 173 8.81 11.41 -0.09
CA TYR A 173 7.44 11.84 0.24
C TYR A 173 6.38 10.98 -0.45
N GLU A 174 6.52 10.77 -1.76
CA GLU A 174 5.53 10.06 -2.59
C GLU A 174 5.48 8.55 -2.30
N LEU A 175 6.59 7.97 -1.84
CA LEU A 175 6.71 6.54 -1.55
C LEU A 175 6.73 6.22 -0.04
N GLY A 176 6.60 7.23 0.84
CA GLY A 176 6.56 7.06 2.30
C GLY A 176 7.88 6.57 2.91
N LEU A 177 9.03 6.95 2.35
CA LEU A 177 10.36 6.49 2.79
C LEU A 177 10.97 7.45 3.83
N THR A 178 11.49 6.92 4.93
CA THR A 178 11.78 7.70 6.16
C THR A 178 13.26 7.82 6.53
N GLY A 179 14.18 7.21 5.77
CA GLY A 179 15.63 7.31 6.00
C GLY A 179 16.28 8.59 5.45
N PRO A 180 17.62 8.66 5.41
CA PRO A 180 18.35 9.79 4.83
C PRO A 180 17.89 10.09 3.40
N SER A 181 17.63 11.35 3.05
CA SER A 181 17.14 11.74 1.72
C SER A 181 17.97 12.87 1.14
N LEU A 182 18.86 12.55 0.19
CA LEU A 182 19.91 13.43 -0.31
C LEU A 182 19.87 13.58 -1.83
N SER A 183 19.84 14.82 -2.29
CA SER A 183 19.99 15.17 -3.71
C SER A 183 21.46 15.54 -4.00
N LEU A 184 22.11 14.87 -4.95
CA LEU A 184 23.55 14.97 -5.24
C LEU A 184 23.82 15.42 -6.69
N GLN A 185 24.88 16.20 -6.89
CA GLN A 185 25.31 16.69 -8.22
C GLN A 185 26.84 16.77 -8.29
N THR A 186 27.45 15.86 -9.05
CA THR A 186 28.90 15.84 -9.33
C THR A 186 29.18 15.68 -10.84
N ALA A 187 28.30 16.25 -11.68
CA ALA A 187 28.33 16.10 -13.13
C ALA A 187 28.28 14.62 -13.57
N CYS A 188 29.22 14.17 -14.39
CA CYS A 188 29.18 12.82 -14.98
C CYS A 188 29.34 11.68 -13.96
N SER A 189 29.85 11.98 -12.75
CA SER A 189 29.99 11.00 -11.66
C SER A 189 28.79 10.94 -10.71
N THR A 190 27.76 11.78 -10.90
CA THR A 190 26.62 11.94 -9.98
C THR A 190 26.04 10.61 -9.51
N ALA A 191 25.69 9.72 -10.44
CA ALA A 191 25.12 8.41 -10.12
C ALA A 191 26.01 7.53 -9.24
N LEU A 192 27.31 7.41 -9.54
CA LEU A 192 28.20 6.55 -8.76
C LEU A 192 28.55 7.16 -7.40
N VAL A 193 28.54 8.49 -7.28
CA VAL A 193 28.65 9.15 -5.97
C VAL A 193 27.40 8.85 -5.13
N ALA A 194 26.20 8.88 -5.72
CA ALA A 194 24.98 8.49 -5.01
C ALA A 194 25.01 7.03 -4.52
N VAL A 195 25.47 6.10 -5.38
CA VAL A 195 25.68 4.70 -5.00
C VAL A 195 26.71 4.57 -3.87
N HIS A 196 27.85 5.25 -3.99
CA HIS A 196 28.88 5.23 -2.94
C HIS A 196 28.34 5.75 -1.60
N THR A 197 27.66 6.89 -1.59
CA THR A 197 27.06 7.46 -0.37
C THR A 197 26.03 6.53 0.24
N ALA A 198 25.16 5.91 -0.58
CA ALA A 198 24.22 4.90 -0.11
C ALA A 198 24.93 3.69 0.51
N CYS A 199 25.99 3.18 -0.11
CA CYS A 199 26.79 2.09 0.46
C CYS A 199 27.44 2.49 1.80
N GLN A 200 27.99 3.70 1.91
CA GLN A 200 28.57 4.17 3.18
C GLN A 200 27.52 4.26 4.29
N ASP A 201 26.36 4.83 4.01
CA ASP A 201 25.30 4.95 5.02
C ASP A 201 24.70 3.60 5.43
N LEU A 202 24.62 2.63 4.50
CA LEU A 202 24.24 1.24 4.83
C LEU A 202 25.28 0.58 5.75
N LEU A 203 26.58 0.71 5.42
CA LEU A 203 27.68 0.13 6.20
C LEU A 203 27.87 0.82 7.56
N ASP A 204 27.52 2.10 7.67
CA ASP A 204 27.48 2.88 8.91
C ASP A 204 26.17 2.67 9.71
N TYR A 205 25.25 1.82 9.24
CA TYR A 205 23.93 1.57 9.83
C TYR A 205 23.08 2.85 10.03
N ARG A 206 23.19 3.83 9.12
CA ARG A 206 22.31 5.03 9.08
C ARG A 206 20.97 4.74 8.37
N CYS A 207 20.92 3.68 7.59
CA CYS A 207 19.72 3.14 6.95
C CYS A 207 19.86 1.62 6.79
N ASP A 208 18.75 0.94 6.55
CA ASP A 208 18.70 -0.53 6.40
C ASP A 208 18.55 -0.95 4.95
N THR A 209 17.82 -0.14 4.19
CA THR A 209 17.67 -0.27 2.74
C THR A 209 17.92 1.11 2.11
N ALA A 210 18.50 1.16 0.92
CA ALA A 210 18.77 2.41 0.24
C ALA A 210 18.42 2.37 -1.25
N LEU A 211 17.84 3.45 -1.77
CA LEU A 211 17.65 3.69 -3.19
C LEU A 211 18.73 4.65 -3.67
N ALA A 212 19.54 4.23 -4.65
CA ALA A 212 20.43 5.12 -5.38
C ALA A 212 19.93 5.28 -6.81
N ALA A 213 19.68 6.52 -7.24
CA ALA A 213 19.06 6.79 -8.53
C ALA A 213 19.63 8.03 -9.22
N ALA A 214 19.60 8.05 -10.54
CA ALA A 214 20.01 9.22 -11.31
C ALA A 214 19.23 9.36 -12.61
N VAL A 215 18.98 10.62 -13.01
CA VAL A 215 18.27 10.96 -14.24
C VAL A 215 18.96 12.12 -14.97
N SER A 216 18.96 12.09 -16.30
CA SER A 216 19.40 13.22 -17.12
C SER A 216 18.56 13.24 -18.37
N LEU A 217 17.78 14.28 -18.57
CA LEU A 217 16.92 14.44 -19.76
C LEU A 217 17.21 15.79 -20.44
N ASN A 218 17.18 15.78 -21.78
CA ASN A 218 17.31 16.97 -22.60
C ASN A 218 16.07 17.13 -23.50
N PRO A 219 15.06 17.91 -23.06
CA PRO A 219 13.88 18.23 -23.88
C PRO A 219 14.17 18.83 -25.25
N SER A 220 15.37 19.38 -25.44
CA SER A 220 15.82 20.00 -26.69
C SER A 220 16.80 19.13 -27.49
N ALA A 221 16.87 17.82 -27.23
CA ALA A 221 17.82 16.93 -27.90
C ALA A 221 17.68 16.94 -29.44
N ALA A 222 16.47 17.15 -29.96
CA ALA A 222 16.22 17.26 -31.40
C ALA A 222 16.88 18.50 -32.06
N LEU A 223 17.30 19.50 -31.29
CA LEU A 223 18.06 20.64 -31.84
C LEU A 223 19.53 20.29 -32.14
N GLY A 224 20.02 19.13 -31.70
CA GLY A 224 21.40 18.73 -31.86
C GLY A 224 22.38 19.65 -31.12
N TYR A 225 23.61 19.72 -31.61
CA TYR A 225 24.64 20.62 -31.09
C TYR A 225 25.57 21.08 -32.21
N ARG A 226 26.28 22.18 -31.99
CA ARG A 226 27.28 22.69 -32.94
C ARG A 226 28.65 22.13 -32.60
N TYR A 227 29.27 21.46 -33.57
CA TYR A 227 30.62 20.95 -33.44
C TYR A 227 31.62 22.09 -33.33
N VAL A 228 32.50 21.99 -32.33
CA VAL A 228 33.63 22.88 -32.15
C VAL A 228 34.90 22.03 -32.19
N PRO A 229 35.88 22.35 -33.07
CA PRO A 229 37.16 21.65 -33.10
C PRO A 229 37.80 21.59 -31.70
N ASP A 230 38.30 20.41 -31.34
CA ASP A 230 38.90 20.09 -30.03
C ASP A 230 37.97 20.30 -28.81
N GLY A 231 36.66 20.44 -29.05
CA GLY A 231 35.62 20.39 -28.04
C GLY A 231 35.32 18.97 -27.53
N PRO A 232 34.43 18.83 -26.54
CA PRO A 232 34.10 17.53 -25.96
C PRO A 232 33.15 16.68 -26.82
N PHE A 233 32.44 17.30 -27.77
CA PHE A 233 31.40 16.64 -28.56
C PHE A 233 31.92 16.11 -29.91
N SER A 234 31.37 14.97 -30.32
CA SER A 234 31.72 14.27 -31.55
C SER A 234 31.34 15.09 -32.80
N PRO A 235 32.10 15.05 -33.90
CA PRO A 235 31.73 15.72 -35.15
C PRO A 235 30.56 15.04 -35.90
N ASP A 236 30.23 13.80 -35.55
CA ASP A 236 29.18 13.01 -36.23
C ASP A 236 28.19 12.34 -35.25
N GLY A 237 28.31 12.65 -33.96
CA GLY A 237 27.42 12.15 -32.91
C GLY A 237 27.60 10.69 -32.53
N HIS A 238 28.61 9.98 -33.02
CA HIS A 238 28.96 8.64 -32.51
C HIS A 238 30.02 8.72 -31.41
N CYS A 239 29.91 7.84 -30.42
CA CYS A 239 30.90 7.65 -29.35
C CYS A 239 31.82 6.47 -29.69
N ARG A 240 33.06 6.73 -30.09
CA ARG A 240 34.05 5.69 -30.47
C ARG A 240 35.10 5.47 -29.39
N ALA A 241 34.66 4.98 -28.22
CA ALA A 241 35.54 4.84 -27.07
C ALA A 241 36.75 3.94 -27.40
N PHE A 242 37.95 4.42 -27.09
CA PHE A 242 39.25 3.76 -27.26
C PHE A 242 39.72 3.55 -28.72
N ALA A 243 38.92 3.93 -29.71
CA ALA A 243 39.25 3.77 -31.12
C ALA A 243 40.25 4.83 -31.62
N ALA A 244 40.94 4.54 -32.72
CA ALA A 244 41.92 5.46 -33.34
C ALA A 244 41.32 6.77 -33.83
N ASP A 245 40.03 6.77 -34.15
CA ASP A 245 39.25 7.91 -34.64
C ASP A 245 38.29 8.47 -33.59
N ALA A 246 38.53 8.18 -32.30
CA ALA A 246 37.85 8.82 -31.18
C ALA A 246 37.96 10.35 -31.28
N ALA A 247 36.80 11.04 -31.36
CA ALA A 247 36.74 12.47 -31.68
C ALA A 247 35.79 13.28 -30.78
N GLY A 248 35.27 12.68 -29.71
CA GLY A 248 34.34 13.30 -28.77
C GLY A 248 33.17 12.39 -28.43
N THR A 249 32.33 12.86 -27.49
CA THR A 249 31.12 12.16 -27.05
C THR A 249 29.87 12.67 -27.75
N SER A 250 28.79 11.90 -27.69
CA SER A 250 27.43 12.34 -27.99
C SER A 250 26.62 12.45 -26.70
N SER A 251 25.67 13.37 -26.62
CA SER A 251 24.77 13.47 -25.46
C SER A 251 23.64 12.46 -25.56
N GLY A 252 23.17 11.96 -24.42
CA GLY A 252 21.95 11.17 -24.36
C GLY A 252 21.12 11.41 -23.10
N ASP A 253 19.91 10.86 -23.14
CA ASP A 253 18.96 10.88 -22.03
C ASP A 253 18.90 9.52 -21.34
N GLY A 254 18.62 9.51 -20.04
CA GLY A 254 18.28 8.28 -19.36
C GLY A 254 18.01 8.43 -17.89
N VAL A 255 17.44 7.38 -17.32
CA VAL A 255 17.15 7.25 -15.90
C VAL A 255 17.42 5.83 -15.45
N GLY A 256 17.98 5.68 -14.26
CA GLY A 256 18.18 4.39 -13.64
C GLY A 256 18.15 4.50 -12.12
N ALA A 257 17.74 3.41 -11.48
CA ALA A 257 17.70 3.28 -10.03
C ALA A 257 18.11 1.87 -9.61
N VAL A 258 18.80 1.77 -8.46
CA VAL A 258 19.16 0.51 -7.81
C VAL A 258 18.75 0.56 -6.34
N VAL A 259 18.25 -0.56 -5.84
CA VAL A 259 17.95 -0.77 -4.41
C VAL A 259 19.07 -1.60 -3.81
N LEU A 260 19.60 -1.10 -2.71
CA LEU A 260 20.80 -1.57 -2.04
C LEU A 260 20.48 -1.96 -0.61
N LYS A 261 21.16 -2.99 -0.12
CA LYS A 261 21.05 -3.49 1.25
C LYS A 261 22.37 -4.11 1.67
N ARG A 262 22.70 -4.11 2.96
CA ARG A 262 23.87 -4.87 3.45
C ARG A 262 23.71 -6.33 3.02
N LEU A 263 24.80 -6.96 2.56
CA LEU A 263 24.77 -8.32 2.04
C LEU A 263 24.22 -9.31 3.07
N GLU A 264 24.63 -9.16 4.33
CA GLU A 264 24.18 -9.99 5.45
C GLU A 264 22.66 -9.92 5.65
N ASP A 265 22.08 -8.73 5.61
CA ASP A 265 20.64 -8.53 5.79
C ASP A 265 19.85 -9.02 4.56
N ALA A 266 20.39 -8.81 3.36
CA ALA A 266 19.78 -9.34 2.14
C ALA A 266 19.72 -10.87 2.16
N LEU A 267 20.77 -11.53 2.64
CA LEU A 267 20.78 -12.99 2.81
C LEU A 267 19.80 -13.43 3.92
N ALA A 268 19.75 -12.71 5.04
CA ALA A 268 18.85 -13.01 6.15
C ALA A 268 17.37 -12.92 5.74
N ASP A 269 17.02 -11.92 4.94
CA ASP A 269 15.65 -11.66 4.51
C ASP A 269 15.23 -12.47 3.27
N GLY A 270 16.15 -13.29 2.72
CA GLY A 270 15.90 -14.05 1.51
C GLY A 270 15.67 -13.17 0.27
N ASP A 271 16.36 -12.02 0.23
CA ASP A 271 16.35 -11.11 -0.91
C ASP A 271 16.99 -11.74 -2.14
N ARG A 272 16.50 -11.37 -3.32
CA ARG A 272 17.16 -11.73 -4.56
C ARG A 272 18.37 -10.81 -4.76
N ILE A 273 19.56 -11.37 -4.61
CA ILE A 273 20.81 -10.65 -4.85
C ILE A 273 21.14 -10.72 -6.34
N ARG A 274 21.13 -9.57 -7.03
CA ARG A 274 21.47 -9.45 -8.45
C ARG A 274 22.98 -9.34 -8.69
N ALA A 275 23.65 -8.61 -7.81
CA ALA A 275 25.11 -8.49 -7.73
C ALA A 275 25.52 -8.00 -6.34
N VAL A 276 26.81 -8.01 -6.04
CA VAL A 276 27.35 -7.47 -4.79
C VAL A 276 28.37 -6.38 -5.07
N ILE A 277 28.20 -5.22 -4.45
CA ILE A 277 29.19 -4.15 -4.40
C ILE A 277 30.19 -4.51 -3.30
N ARG A 278 31.43 -4.84 -3.69
CA ARG A 278 32.52 -5.19 -2.78
C ARG A 278 33.25 -3.95 -2.25
N GLY A 279 33.34 -2.90 -3.05
CA GLY A 279 34.00 -1.66 -2.67
C GLY A 279 33.67 -0.52 -3.61
N SER A 280 33.73 0.71 -3.11
CA SER A 280 33.52 1.93 -3.89
C SER A 280 34.32 3.10 -3.31
N ALA A 281 34.95 3.88 -4.16
CA ALA A 281 35.71 5.05 -3.72
C ALA A 281 35.33 6.30 -4.52
N VAL A 282 35.46 7.46 -3.87
CA VAL A 282 35.29 8.78 -4.46
C VAL A 282 36.47 9.67 -4.06
N ASN A 283 37.02 10.43 -5.00
CA ASN A 283 38.04 11.45 -4.71
C ASN A 283 37.88 12.70 -5.59
N ASN A 284 38.84 13.63 -5.53
CA ASN A 284 38.91 14.76 -6.45
C ASN A 284 40.33 15.03 -6.97
N ASP A 285 40.45 15.35 -8.26
CA ASP A 285 41.72 15.66 -8.92
C ASP A 285 42.44 16.89 -8.32
N GLY A 286 41.70 17.85 -7.77
CA GLY A 286 42.24 19.10 -7.23
C GLY A 286 43.04 19.88 -8.29
N ARG A 287 44.22 20.38 -7.90
CA ARG A 287 45.13 21.14 -8.79
C ARG A 287 46.11 20.25 -9.58
N ARG A 288 45.96 18.92 -9.56
CA ARG A 288 46.89 17.97 -10.22
C ARG A 288 46.73 17.90 -11.74
N LYS A 289 45.73 18.60 -12.27
CA LYS A 289 45.35 18.66 -13.69
C LYS A 289 45.69 20.02 -14.28
N VAL A 290 45.92 20.04 -15.60
CA VAL A 290 46.34 21.23 -16.35
C VAL A 290 45.25 22.31 -16.51
N GLY A 291 44.00 21.96 -16.24
CA GLY A 291 42.85 22.89 -16.32
C GLY A 291 41.63 22.31 -15.62
N PHE A 292 40.61 23.13 -15.37
CA PHE A 292 39.41 22.74 -14.60
C PHE A 292 38.70 21.49 -15.18
N SER A 293 38.59 21.44 -16.51
CA SER A 293 37.91 20.37 -17.27
C SER A 293 38.82 19.21 -17.68
N ALA A 294 40.13 19.31 -17.46
CA ALA A 294 41.05 18.23 -17.82
C ALA A 294 41.00 17.10 -16.77
N PRO A 295 41.09 15.82 -17.17
CA PRO A 295 41.22 14.72 -16.21
C PRO A 295 42.64 14.62 -15.62
N SER A 296 42.81 13.83 -14.57
CA SER A 296 44.12 13.51 -13.98
C SER A 296 44.35 12.00 -13.89
N THR A 297 45.42 11.49 -14.51
CA THR A 297 45.83 10.08 -14.38
C THR A 297 46.02 9.70 -12.92
N ALA A 298 46.75 10.51 -12.14
CA ALA A 298 47.02 10.23 -10.72
C ALA A 298 45.74 10.17 -9.87
N GLY A 299 44.80 11.11 -10.09
CA GLY A 299 43.51 11.12 -9.39
C GLY A 299 42.68 9.86 -9.71
N GLN A 300 42.67 9.42 -10.96
CA GLN A 300 41.98 8.21 -11.37
C GLN A 300 42.66 6.94 -10.82
N THR A 301 43.99 6.85 -10.89
CA THR A 301 44.76 5.72 -10.31
C THR A 301 44.45 5.57 -8.81
N GLU A 302 44.46 6.67 -8.06
CA GLU A 302 44.17 6.67 -6.61
C GLU A 302 42.77 6.18 -6.28
N VAL A 303 41.73 6.63 -7.00
CA VAL A 303 40.35 6.19 -6.71
C VAL A 303 40.15 4.71 -7.04
N ILE A 304 40.81 4.21 -8.10
CA ILE A 304 40.75 2.79 -8.48
C ILE A 304 41.44 1.95 -7.39
N LEU A 305 42.65 2.33 -6.97
CA LEU A 305 43.37 1.65 -5.89
C LEU A 305 42.59 1.68 -4.56
N ALA A 306 41.95 2.81 -4.23
CA ALA A 306 41.15 2.93 -3.01
C ALA A 306 39.94 1.99 -3.02
N ALA A 307 39.23 1.88 -4.14
CA ALA A 307 38.11 0.95 -4.29
C ALA A 307 38.57 -0.52 -4.22
N GLN A 308 39.70 -0.85 -4.86
CA GLN A 308 40.31 -2.19 -4.78
C GLN A 308 40.74 -2.55 -3.36
N ALA A 309 41.33 -1.61 -2.64
CA ALA A 309 41.73 -1.79 -1.25
C ALA A 309 40.52 -1.98 -0.33
N GLN A 310 39.46 -1.18 -0.50
CA GLN A 310 38.23 -1.34 0.27
C GLN A 310 37.55 -2.68 -0.01
N ALA A 311 37.55 -3.11 -1.28
CA ALA A 311 37.00 -4.40 -1.68
C ALA A 311 37.85 -5.60 -1.22
N MET A 312 39.11 -5.37 -0.84
CA MET A 312 40.13 -6.42 -0.63
C MET A 312 40.24 -7.38 -1.84
N VAL A 313 40.14 -6.83 -3.06
CA VAL A 313 40.12 -7.59 -4.31
C VAL A 313 41.40 -7.33 -5.12
N ASP A 314 42.04 -8.41 -5.57
CA ASP A 314 43.14 -8.38 -6.54
C ASP A 314 42.64 -8.01 -7.94
N ALA A 315 43.30 -7.06 -8.61
CA ALA A 315 42.85 -6.56 -9.91
C ALA A 315 42.90 -7.62 -11.02
N GLY A 316 43.73 -8.66 -10.87
CA GLY A 316 43.80 -9.83 -11.75
C GLY A 316 42.51 -10.65 -11.80
N THR A 317 41.62 -10.46 -10.83
CA THR A 317 40.32 -11.14 -10.78
C THR A 317 39.19 -10.36 -11.44
N ILE A 318 39.41 -9.08 -11.77
CA ILE A 318 38.40 -8.22 -12.42
C ILE A 318 38.38 -8.53 -13.91
N GLY A 319 37.28 -9.12 -14.39
CA GLY A 319 37.14 -9.56 -15.78
C GLY A 319 36.57 -8.51 -16.73
N LEU A 320 35.88 -7.49 -16.20
CA LEU A 320 35.24 -6.43 -16.99
C LEU A 320 35.44 -5.07 -16.32
N ILE A 321 35.89 -4.08 -17.09
CA ILE A 321 35.81 -2.66 -16.76
C ILE A 321 34.76 -2.01 -17.67
N GLU A 322 33.69 -1.53 -17.06
CA GLU A 322 32.79 -0.56 -17.66
C GLU A 322 33.34 0.85 -17.39
N ALA A 323 34.04 1.38 -18.38
CA ALA A 323 34.79 2.61 -18.27
C ALA A 323 33.93 3.87 -18.36
N HIS A 324 34.49 4.99 -17.92
CA HIS A 324 33.95 6.30 -18.22
C HIS A 324 33.94 6.55 -19.73
N GLY A 325 35.00 6.22 -20.47
CA GLY A 325 35.01 5.98 -21.93
C GLY A 325 34.24 7.00 -22.76
N THR A 326 34.61 8.28 -22.68
CA THR A 326 33.89 9.36 -23.37
C THR A 326 34.26 9.53 -24.83
N ALA A 327 35.12 8.66 -25.39
CA ALA A 327 35.58 8.75 -26.77
C ALA A 327 36.32 10.06 -27.08
N THR A 328 36.92 10.69 -26.06
CA THR A 328 37.68 11.92 -26.24
C THR A 328 39.15 11.62 -26.50
N LYS A 329 39.78 12.36 -27.41
CA LYS A 329 41.18 12.15 -27.82
C LYS A 329 42.16 12.12 -26.65
N LEU A 330 41.90 12.91 -25.60
CA LEU A 330 42.75 13.02 -24.42
C LEU A 330 42.26 12.15 -23.25
N GLY A 331 40.95 12.02 -23.06
CA GLY A 331 40.37 11.31 -21.91
C GLY A 331 40.60 9.81 -21.96
N ASP A 332 40.39 9.18 -23.12
CA ASP A 332 40.51 7.73 -23.26
C ASP A 332 41.95 7.22 -22.95
N PRO A 333 43.04 7.84 -23.48
CA PRO A 333 44.38 7.44 -23.08
C PRO A 333 44.69 7.66 -21.60
N ILE A 334 44.18 8.73 -20.99
CA ILE A 334 44.39 9.01 -19.56
C ILE A 334 43.71 7.96 -18.69
N GLU A 335 42.47 7.59 -19.02
CA GLU A 335 41.72 6.58 -18.29
C GLU A 335 42.36 5.20 -18.38
N VAL A 336 42.75 4.76 -19.58
CA VAL A 336 43.38 3.44 -19.74
C VAL A 336 44.77 3.41 -19.08
N ALA A 337 45.53 4.50 -19.13
CA ALA A 337 46.80 4.60 -18.41
C ALA A 337 46.61 4.50 -16.89
N ALA A 338 45.62 5.19 -16.33
CA ALA A 338 45.33 5.14 -14.89
C ALA A 338 44.87 3.74 -14.43
N LEU A 339 43.98 3.11 -15.20
CA LEU A 339 43.56 1.73 -14.97
C LEU A 339 44.74 0.76 -15.05
N ALA A 340 45.61 0.89 -16.06
CA ALA A 340 46.76 0.01 -16.23
C ALA A 340 47.76 0.17 -15.08
N GLU A 341 48.03 1.42 -14.66
CA GLU A 341 48.88 1.72 -13.51
C GLU A 341 48.32 1.09 -12.23
N ALA A 342 47.03 1.26 -11.95
CA ALA A 342 46.40 0.65 -10.78
C ALA A 342 46.46 -0.89 -10.82
N PHE A 343 46.15 -1.51 -11.97
CA PHE A 343 46.15 -2.97 -12.11
C PHE A 343 47.56 -3.58 -11.94
N ARG A 344 48.60 -2.88 -12.40
CA ARG A 344 50.00 -3.35 -12.27
C ARG A 344 50.51 -3.41 -10.82
N HIS A 345 49.78 -2.84 -9.86
CA HIS A 345 50.11 -3.01 -8.44
C HIS A 345 49.86 -4.43 -7.92
N SER A 346 48.98 -5.19 -8.57
CA SER A 346 48.57 -6.53 -8.12
C SER A 346 48.70 -7.61 -9.19
N THR A 347 48.74 -7.28 -10.48
CA THR A 347 48.85 -8.28 -11.56
C THR A 347 49.73 -7.88 -12.75
N GLU A 348 50.50 -8.85 -13.25
CA GLU A 348 51.29 -8.76 -14.49
C GLU A 348 50.56 -9.37 -15.71
N ALA A 349 49.34 -9.89 -15.52
CA ALA A 349 48.57 -10.49 -16.61
C ALA A 349 48.23 -9.47 -17.70
N ARG A 350 48.09 -9.96 -18.95
CA ARG A 350 47.87 -9.16 -20.15
C ARG A 350 46.61 -9.59 -20.89
N GLY A 351 45.92 -8.64 -21.51
CA GLY A 351 44.76 -8.89 -22.38
C GLY A 351 43.64 -9.76 -21.79
N PHE A 352 43.52 -9.85 -20.47
CA PHE A 352 42.55 -10.74 -19.81
C PHE A 352 41.26 -10.02 -19.43
N CYS A 353 41.32 -8.71 -19.19
CA CYS A 353 40.21 -7.89 -18.71
C CYS A 353 39.53 -7.19 -19.89
N ALA A 354 38.23 -7.40 -20.05
CA ALA A 354 37.46 -6.68 -21.06
C ALA A 354 37.29 -5.21 -20.64
N LEU A 355 37.47 -4.29 -21.57
CA LEU A 355 37.28 -2.85 -21.40
C LEU A 355 36.22 -2.38 -22.39
N GLY A 356 35.10 -1.86 -21.88
CA GLY A 356 34.00 -1.37 -22.70
C GLY A 356 33.40 -0.08 -22.17
N SER A 357 32.52 0.53 -22.96
CA SER A 357 31.66 1.62 -22.49
C SER A 357 30.27 1.56 -23.12
N VAL A 358 29.24 1.65 -22.28
CA VAL A 358 27.83 1.76 -22.66
C VAL A 358 27.56 2.99 -23.53
N LYS A 359 28.42 4.02 -23.46
CA LYS A 359 28.27 5.25 -24.22
C LYS A 359 28.36 5.04 -25.73
N THR A 360 29.01 3.95 -26.15
CA THR A 360 29.05 3.53 -27.56
C THR A 360 27.67 3.08 -28.08
N ASN A 361 26.77 2.64 -27.20
CA ASN A 361 25.41 2.24 -27.53
C ASN A 361 24.40 3.40 -27.42
N ILE A 362 24.47 4.19 -26.34
CA ILE A 362 23.40 5.13 -25.96
C ILE A 362 23.87 6.58 -25.76
N GLY A 363 25.12 6.89 -26.07
CA GLY A 363 25.69 8.20 -25.80
C GLY A 363 25.98 8.44 -24.31
N HIS A 364 26.41 9.65 -23.98
CA HIS A 364 26.72 10.07 -22.61
C HIS A 364 25.50 10.67 -21.93
N LEU A 365 24.98 9.94 -20.96
CA LEU A 365 23.75 10.29 -20.23
C LEU A 365 23.94 11.31 -19.09
N GLY A 366 24.92 12.21 -19.20
CA GLY A 366 25.23 13.20 -18.15
C GLY A 366 25.31 12.59 -16.75
N ALA A 367 24.48 13.08 -15.83
CA ALA A 367 24.38 12.62 -14.44
C ALA A 367 23.98 11.13 -14.29
N ALA A 368 23.24 10.58 -15.25
CA ALA A 368 22.78 9.19 -15.27
C ALA A 368 23.78 8.23 -15.95
N ALA A 369 24.93 8.71 -16.43
CA ALA A 369 25.89 7.86 -17.15
C ALA A 369 26.45 6.73 -16.27
N GLY A 370 26.74 7.03 -15.00
CA GLY A 370 27.25 6.04 -14.05
C GLY A 370 26.25 4.93 -13.73
N ILE A 371 24.95 5.25 -13.59
CA ILE A 371 23.94 4.23 -13.27
C ILE A 371 23.67 3.30 -14.45
N ALA A 372 23.71 3.81 -15.68
CA ALA A 372 23.61 2.98 -16.89
C ALA A 372 24.79 1.99 -17.01
N GLY A 373 26.01 2.46 -16.71
CA GLY A 373 27.20 1.60 -16.66
C GLY A 373 27.11 0.54 -15.55
N LEU A 374 26.65 0.93 -14.36
CA LEU A 374 26.41 0.01 -13.25
C LEU A 374 25.40 -1.08 -13.63
N ILE A 375 24.25 -0.70 -14.18
CA ILE A 375 23.20 -1.63 -14.61
C ILE A 375 23.73 -2.57 -15.70
N LYS A 376 24.45 -2.07 -16.71
CA LYS A 376 25.10 -2.91 -17.73
C LYS A 376 26.04 -3.94 -17.09
N ALA A 377 26.86 -3.53 -16.13
CA ALA A 377 27.81 -4.42 -15.46
C ALA A 377 27.09 -5.50 -14.63
N VAL A 378 26.00 -5.15 -13.93
CA VAL A 378 25.16 -6.13 -13.21
C VAL A 378 24.51 -7.11 -14.19
N LEU A 379 23.92 -6.63 -15.29
CA LEU A 379 23.32 -7.50 -16.32
C LEU A 379 24.36 -8.44 -16.94
N ALA A 380 25.59 -7.96 -17.19
CA ALA A 380 26.69 -8.80 -17.68
C ALA A 380 27.06 -9.93 -16.71
N LEU A 381 27.02 -9.68 -15.39
CA LEU A 381 27.20 -10.70 -14.35
C LEU A 381 26.04 -11.71 -14.34
N GLU A 382 24.79 -11.23 -14.38
CA GLU A 382 23.58 -12.06 -14.37
C GLU A 382 23.51 -13.00 -15.59
N HIS A 383 23.77 -12.46 -16.78
CA HIS A 383 23.78 -13.23 -18.02
C HIS A 383 25.09 -14.00 -18.25
N ARG A 384 26.12 -13.74 -17.45
CA ARG A 384 27.47 -14.34 -17.57
C ARG A 384 28.06 -14.13 -18.97
N GLN A 385 27.88 -12.94 -19.52
CA GLN A 385 28.29 -12.57 -20.87
C GLN A 385 28.82 -11.14 -20.91
N ILE A 386 29.79 -10.88 -21.77
CA ILE A 386 30.39 -9.56 -21.97
C ILE A 386 29.89 -9.00 -23.31
N PRO A 387 29.07 -7.92 -23.30
CA PRO A 387 28.57 -7.31 -24.52
C PRO A 387 29.66 -6.55 -25.29
N PRO A 388 29.52 -6.41 -26.62
CA PRO A 388 30.46 -5.66 -27.45
C PRO A 388 30.48 -4.16 -27.10
N SER A 389 31.65 -3.53 -27.24
CA SER A 389 31.80 -2.08 -27.32
C SER A 389 31.82 -1.68 -28.79
N LEU A 390 30.95 -0.76 -29.19
CA LEU A 390 30.75 -0.43 -30.61
C LEU A 390 31.85 0.50 -31.15
N HIS A 391 31.93 0.56 -32.48
CA HIS A 391 32.80 1.46 -33.25
C HIS A 391 34.31 1.30 -32.99
N PHE A 392 34.75 0.11 -32.58
CA PHE A 392 36.16 -0.19 -32.31
C PHE A 392 36.78 -1.01 -33.46
N ASP A 393 37.19 -0.33 -34.54
CA ASP A 393 37.86 -0.97 -35.69
C ASP A 393 39.38 -1.09 -35.51
N ARG A 394 40.00 -0.03 -34.98
CA ARG A 394 41.45 0.01 -34.71
C ARG A 394 41.71 0.71 -33.37
N PRO A 395 42.68 0.22 -32.57
CA PRO A 395 43.00 0.83 -31.29
C PRO A 395 43.60 2.22 -31.44
N ASN A 396 43.33 3.10 -30.48
CA ASN A 396 44.01 4.38 -30.37
C ASN A 396 45.52 4.19 -30.16
N PRO A 397 46.40 4.75 -31.01
CA PRO A 397 47.85 4.54 -30.92
C PRO A 397 48.48 5.15 -29.66
N LEU A 398 47.75 5.98 -28.91
CA LEU A 398 48.18 6.49 -27.61
C LEU A 398 47.92 5.52 -26.45
N ILE A 399 47.26 4.38 -26.72
CA ILE A 399 46.90 3.37 -25.74
C ILE A 399 47.69 2.08 -26.04
N ASP A 400 48.46 1.61 -25.05
CA ASP A 400 49.21 0.35 -25.15
C ASP A 400 48.36 -0.84 -24.70
N PHE A 401 47.55 -1.37 -25.63
CA PHE A 401 46.78 -2.60 -25.40
C PHE A 401 47.63 -3.87 -25.45
N ASP A 402 48.75 -3.87 -26.18
CA ASP A 402 49.58 -5.06 -26.39
C ASP A 402 50.31 -5.48 -25.11
N SER A 403 50.77 -4.51 -24.31
CA SER A 403 51.45 -4.75 -23.04
C SER A 403 50.52 -4.63 -21.82
N GLY A 404 49.34 -4.05 -21.98
CA GLY A 404 48.35 -3.80 -20.93
C GLY A 404 47.47 -4.99 -20.53
N PRO A 405 46.71 -4.89 -19.43
CA PRO A 405 45.79 -5.94 -18.99
C PRO A 405 44.48 -5.99 -19.79
N PHE A 406 44.19 -4.95 -20.57
CA PHE A 406 42.88 -4.71 -21.18
C PHE A 406 42.77 -5.17 -22.64
N ARG A 407 41.56 -5.52 -23.06
CA ARG A 407 41.15 -5.71 -24.46
C ARG A 407 39.74 -5.17 -24.66
N VAL A 408 39.41 -4.67 -25.85
CA VAL A 408 38.06 -4.17 -26.16
C VAL A 408 37.25 -5.27 -26.87
N PRO A 409 36.13 -5.76 -26.30
CA PRO A 409 35.29 -6.77 -26.95
C PRO A 409 34.52 -6.15 -28.11
N THR A 410 34.53 -6.78 -29.29
CA THR A 410 33.81 -6.33 -30.50
C THR A 410 32.65 -7.25 -30.89
N ALA A 411 32.46 -8.36 -30.17
CA ALA A 411 31.31 -9.26 -30.28
C ALA A 411 30.83 -9.64 -28.87
N LEU A 412 29.64 -10.22 -28.77
CA LEU A 412 29.15 -10.83 -27.53
C LEU A 412 30.01 -12.05 -27.20
N GLU A 413 30.53 -12.10 -25.98
CA GLU A 413 31.42 -13.17 -25.51
C GLU A 413 30.85 -13.82 -24.24
N ASP A 414 30.98 -15.14 -24.13
CA ASP A 414 30.70 -15.83 -22.87
C ASP A 414 31.73 -15.44 -21.81
N TRP A 415 31.27 -15.24 -20.57
CA TRP A 415 32.13 -14.95 -19.43
C TRP A 415 32.28 -16.22 -18.58
N PRO A 416 33.32 -17.04 -18.79
CA PRO A 416 33.46 -18.31 -18.09
C PRO A 416 33.77 -18.13 -16.60
N GLU A 417 33.37 -19.13 -15.82
CA GLU A 417 33.71 -19.23 -14.40
C GLU A 417 35.21 -19.51 -14.23
N ARG A 418 35.83 -18.94 -13.20
CA ARG A 418 37.25 -19.12 -12.88
C ARG A 418 37.39 -19.57 -11.42
N GLU A 419 38.62 -19.68 -10.93
CA GLU A 419 38.89 -19.99 -9.51
C GLU A 419 38.37 -18.92 -8.53
N HIS A 420 37.98 -17.76 -9.05
CA HIS A 420 37.38 -16.66 -8.31
C HIS A 420 36.03 -16.25 -8.94
N PRO A 421 35.12 -15.63 -8.16
CA PRO A 421 33.88 -15.08 -8.69
C PRO A 421 34.11 -14.10 -9.84
N ARG A 422 33.14 -14.00 -10.76
CA ARG A 422 33.13 -12.96 -11.79
C ARG A 422 33.04 -11.59 -11.14
N ARG A 423 33.94 -10.69 -11.54
CA ARG A 423 34.01 -9.33 -11.02
C ARG A 423 34.06 -8.31 -12.14
N ALA A 424 33.25 -7.27 -12.01
CA ALA A 424 33.27 -6.10 -12.87
C ALA A 424 33.69 -4.87 -12.07
N ALA A 425 34.17 -3.82 -12.71
CA ALA A 425 34.26 -2.50 -12.09
C ALA A 425 33.72 -1.41 -13.02
N VAL A 426 33.22 -0.33 -12.42
CA VAL A 426 32.54 0.75 -13.13
C VAL A 426 33.18 2.08 -12.75
N SER A 427 33.59 2.86 -13.75
CA SER A 427 34.22 4.18 -13.57
C SER A 427 33.32 5.32 -14.05
N ALA A 428 33.30 6.41 -13.28
CA ALA A 428 32.70 7.66 -13.73
C ALA A 428 33.51 8.87 -13.24
N PHE A 429 33.90 9.75 -14.18
CA PHE A 429 34.76 10.89 -13.91
C PHE A 429 34.03 12.18 -14.27
N GLY A 430 33.67 12.98 -13.26
CA GLY A 430 32.95 14.23 -13.43
C GLY A 430 33.85 15.36 -13.90
N ILE A 431 33.33 16.22 -14.79
CA ILE A 431 33.97 17.50 -15.07
C ILE A 431 34.12 18.31 -13.76
N GLY A 432 35.27 18.94 -13.55
CA GLY A 432 35.62 19.49 -12.24
C GLY A 432 36.44 18.53 -11.37
N GLY A 433 36.54 17.25 -11.76
CA GLY A 433 37.54 16.28 -11.29
C GLY A 433 37.09 15.38 -10.15
N THR A 434 35.79 15.28 -9.86
CA THR A 434 35.28 14.28 -8.91
C THR A 434 35.25 12.93 -9.60
N ASN A 435 35.99 11.96 -9.07
CA ASN A 435 36.09 10.62 -9.65
C ASN A 435 35.39 9.62 -8.75
N ALA A 436 34.71 8.64 -9.35
CA ALA A 436 34.10 7.53 -8.64
C ALA A 436 34.44 6.20 -9.32
N HIS A 437 34.71 5.17 -8.53
CA HIS A 437 34.97 3.81 -8.99
C HIS A 437 34.27 2.79 -8.08
N VAL A 438 33.57 1.82 -8.66
CA VAL A 438 32.79 0.79 -7.95
C VAL A 438 33.19 -0.60 -8.43
N ILE A 439 33.43 -1.54 -7.51
CA ILE A 439 33.74 -2.94 -7.81
C ILE A 439 32.53 -3.82 -7.48
N LEU A 440 32.10 -4.57 -8.47
CA LEU A 440 30.98 -5.51 -8.43
C LEU A 440 31.49 -6.96 -8.48
N GLU A 441 30.75 -7.85 -7.84
CA GLU A 441 30.94 -9.29 -7.87
C GLU A 441 29.61 -9.99 -8.15
N GLU A 442 29.63 -11.14 -8.80
CA GLU A 442 28.44 -11.98 -8.95
C GLU A 442 27.88 -12.42 -7.58
N PRO A 443 26.56 -12.71 -7.47
CA PRO A 443 25.95 -13.14 -6.22
C PRO A 443 26.63 -14.37 -5.61
N PRO A 444 26.62 -14.53 -4.27
CA PRO A 444 27.12 -15.74 -3.62
C PRO A 444 26.48 -16.99 -4.22
N PRO A 445 27.24 -18.09 -4.41
CA PRO A 445 26.72 -19.30 -5.01
C PRO A 445 25.58 -19.84 -4.16
N THR A 446 24.39 -19.93 -4.73
CA THR A 446 23.26 -20.61 -4.10
C THR A 446 23.51 -22.13 -4.20
N PRO A 447 23.32 -22.91 -3.12
CA PRO A 447 23.43 -24.36 -3.20
C PRO A 447 22.60 -24.90 -4.36
N PRO A 448 23.12 -25.85 -5.16
CA PRO A 448 22.38 -26.40 -6.30
C PRO A 448 21.07 -26.97 -5.78
N ALA A 449 19.98 -26.33 -6.19
CA ALA A 449 18.68 -26.68 -5.68
C ALA A 449 18.28 -28.07 -6.18
N ALA A 450 17.58 -28.83 -5.34
CA ALA A 450 17.16 -30.19 -5.69
C ALA A 450 16.38 -30.20 -7.03
N PRO A 451 16.56 -31.25 -7.87
CA PRO A 451 15.78 -31.41 -9.10
C PRO A 451 14.29 -31.33 -8.78
N ARG A 452 13.60 -30.37 -9.39
CA ARG A 452 12.15 -30.22 -9.21
C ARG A 452 11.41 -31.21 -10.09
N PRO A 453 10.26 -31.76 -9.63
CA PRO A 453 9.42 -32.56 -10.49
C PRO A 453 8.94 -31.74 -11.70
N PRO A 454 8.65 -32.41 -12.84
CA PRO A 454 7.97 -31.77 -13.95
C PRO A 454 6.68 -31.07 -13.49
N GLU A 455 6.25 -30.03 -14.20
CA GLU A 455 4.92 -29.46 -13.99
C GLU A 455 3.89 -30.59 -14.18
N ASP A 456 3.04 -30.79 -13.17
CA ASP A 456 2.03 -31.85 -13.13
C ASP A 456 0.77 -31.51 -13.94
N GLY A 457 0.76 -30.35 -14.61
CA GLY A 457 -0.38 -29.85 -15.38
C GLY A 457 -1.53 -29.34 -14.51
N ARG A 458 -1.33 -29.18 -13.19
CA ARG A 458 -2.36 -28.60 -12.32
C ARG A 458 -2.68 -27.18 -12.75
N ARG A 459 -3.94 -26.79 -12.59
CA ARG A 459 -4.34 -25.41 -12.88
C ARG A 459 -3.90 -24.47 -11.75
N LEU A 460 -3.23 -23.39 -12.12
CA LEU A 460 -2.74 -22.36 -11.22
C LEU A 460 -3.58 -21.09 -11.35
N VAL A 461 -3.71 -20.34 -10.26
CA VAL A 461 -4.33 -19.01 -10.24
C VAL A 461 -3.24 -17.96 -10.28
N LEU A 462 -3.27 -17.10 -11.30
CA LEU A 462 -2.38 -15.95 -11.48
C LEU A 462 -3.13 -14.67 -11.07
N PRO A 463 -2.83 -14.09 -9.89
CA PRO A 463 -3.45 -12.84 -9.45
C PRO A 463 -2.75 -11.62 -10.07
N LEU A 464 -3.55 -10.63 -10.46
CA LEU A 464 -3.11 -9.34 -11.00
C LEU A 464 -3.89 -8.23 -10.31
N SER A 465 -3.21 -7.12 -9.99
CA SER A 465 -3.85 -5.96 -9.40
C SER A 465 -3.34 -4.65 -9.99
N ALA A 466 -4.16 -3.61 -9.96
CA ALA A 466 -3.76 -2.25 -10.33
C ALA A 466 -4.61 -1.16 -9.64
N ARG A 467 -4.17 0.11 -9.74
CA ARG A 467 -4.93 1.27 -9.22
C ARG A 467 -6.07 1.72 -10.14
N THR A 468 -6.01 1.36 -11.43
CA THR A 468 -7.04 1.68 -12.43
C THR A 468 -7.39 0.46 -13.28
N PRO A 469 -8.57 0.43 -13.94
CA PRO A 469 -8.90 -0.63 -14.89
C PRO A 469 -7.97 -0.65 -16.11
N GLY A 470 -7.48 0.52 -16.54
CA GLY A 470 -6.54 0.66 -17.67
C GLY A 470 -5.19 0.02 -17.35
N ALA A 471 -4.61 0.37 -16.20
CA ALA A 471 -3.37 -0.23 -15.71
C ALA A 471 -3.51 -1.76 -15.49
N LEU A 472 -4.67 -2.24 -15.02
CA LEU A 472 -4.90 -3.69 -14.85
C LEU A 472 -4.83 -4.45 -16.18
N ARG A 473 -5.41 -3.88 -17.25
CA ARG A 473 -5.29 -4.44 -18.60
C ARG A 473 -3.85 -4.38 -19.09
N GLY A 474 -3.18 -3.24 -18.90
CA GLY A 474 -1.76 -3.08 -19.23
C GLY A 474 -0.88 -4.11 -18.52
N GLN A 475 -1.18 -4.43 -17.26
CA GLN A 475 -0.46 -5.43 -16.49
C GLN A 475 -0.67 -6.85 -17.03
N ALA A 476 -1.92 -7.19 -17.41
CA ALA A 476 -2.22 -8.48 -18.04
C ALA A 476 -1.47 -8.65 -19.37
N ASP A 477 -1.43 -7.61 -20.21
CA ASP A 477 -0.68 -7.61 -21.47
C ASP A 477 0.84 -7.67 -21.26
N ALA A 478 1.36 -6.98 -20.24
CA ALA A 478 2.78 -7.04 -19.87
C ALA A 478 3.18 -8.45 -19.43
N LEU A 479 2.37 -9.10 -18.60
CA LEU A 479 2.61 -10.48 -18.17
C LEU A 479 2.52 -11.47 -19.34
N ALA A 480 1.54 -11.32 -20.23
CA ALA A 480 1.42 -12.18 -21.41
C ALA A 480 2.68 -12.11 -22.29
N ARG A 481 3.19 -10.90 -22.59
CA ARG A 481 4.43 -10.72 -23.35
C ARG A 481 5.65 -11.28 -22.64
N HIS A 482 5.72 -11.14 -21.31
CA HIS A 482 6.81 -11.68 -20.51
C HIS A 482 6.86 -13.21 -20.61
N LEU A 483 5.71 -13.89 -20.48
CA LEU A 483 5.60 -15.34 -20.64
C LEU A 483 5.99 -15.82 -22.05
N GLU A 484 5.68 -15.04 -23.09
CA GLU A 484 6.09 -15.35 -24.47
C GLU A 484 7.62 -15.28 -24.63
N ARG A 485 8.25 -14.24 -24.07
CA ARG A 485 9.70 -14.00 -24.17
C ARG A 485 10.54 -14.95 -23.31
N ARG A 486 9.96 -15.50 -22.23
CA ARG A 486 10.66 -16.32 -21.24
C ARG A 486 10.09 -17.74 -21.17
N PRO A 487 10.31 -18.58 -22.21
CA PRO A 487 9.85 -19.97 -22.23
C PRO A 487 10.50 -20.85 -21.16
N ASP A 488 11.58 -20.40 -20.54
CA ASP A 488 12.31 -21.04 -19.46
C ASP A 488 11.61 -20.93 -18.09
N LEU A 489 10.73 -19.95 -17.91
CA LEU A 489 10.03 -19.73 -16.64
C LEU A 489 8.86 -20.72 -16.47
N ARG A 490 8.79 -21.31 -15.27
CA ARG A 490 7.70 -22.21 -14.89
C ARG A 490 6.50 -21.42 -14.39
N LEU A 491 5.30 -21.93 -14.66
CA LEU A 491 4.07 -21.22 -14.32
C LEU A 491 3.82 -21.19 -12.80
N ASP A 492 4.29 -22.20 -12.07
CA ASP A 492 4.19 -22.26 -10.61
C ASP A 492 5.05 -21.20 -9.91
N ASP A 493 6.21 -20.88 -10.47
CA ASP A 493 7.08 -19.79 -10.00
C ASP A 493 6.45 -18.42 -10.28
N ILE A 494 5.86 -18.22 -11.46
CA ILE A 494 5.11 -17.00 -11.80
C ILE A 494 3.92 -16.79 -10.85
N ALA A 495 3.13 -17.83 -10.62
CA ALA A 495 1.99 -17.78 -9.71
C ALA A 495 2.43 -17.46 -8.27
N HIS A 496 3.62 -17.95 -7.85
CA HIS A 496 4.20 -17.66 -6.56
C HIS A 496 4.64 -16.19 -6.46
N SER A 497 5.45 -15.69 -7.39
CA SER A 497 5.93 -14.30 -7.36
C SER A 497 4.79 -13.27 -7.43
N LEU A 498 3.74 -13.54 -8.22
CA LEU A 498 2.57 -12.65 -8.29
C LEU A 498 1.84 -12.52 -6.93
N ARG A 499 1.94 -13.54 -6.07
CA ARG A 499 1.32 -13.53 -4.73
C ARG A 499 2.22 -12.93 -3.67
N THR A 500 3.53 -13.17 -3.76
CA THR A 500 4.47 -12.86 -2.68
C THR A 500 5.28 -11.59 -2.91
N GLU A 501 5.32 -11.08 -4.13
CA GLU A 501 6.16 -9.92 -4.51
C GLU A 501 5.36 -8.74 -5.09
N ARG A 502 4.03 -8.86 -5.17
CA ARG A 502 3.17 -7.81 -5.73
C ARG A 502 2.08 -7.41 -4.74
N PRO A 503 1.82 -6.10 -4.56
CA PRO A 503 0.75 -5.63 -3.69
C PRO A 503 -0.62 -6.01 -4.24
N ALA A 504 -1.60 -6.22 -3.36
CA ALA A 504 -2.98 -6.50 -3.73
C ALA A 504 -3.80 -5.21 -3.86
N LEU A 505 -3.60 -4.47 -4.95
CA LEU A 505 -4.26 -3.19 -5.24
C LEU A 505 -5.77 -3.34 -5.50
N ARG A 506 -6.49 -2.22 -5.59
CA ARG A 506 -7.95 -2.18 -5.58
C ARG A 506 -8.64 -2.84 -6.78
N HIS A 507 -8.12 -2.68 -8.00
CA HIS A 507 -8.69 -3.36 -9.17
C HIS A 507 -7.97 -4.68 -9.32
N ARG A 508 -8.71 -5.77 -9.29
CA ARG A 508 -8.14 -7.11 -9.23
C ARG A 508 -8.68 -7.97 -10.34
N LEU A 509 -7.81 -8.81 -10.87
CA LEU A 509 -8.11 -9.80 -11.89
C LEU A 509 -7.39 -11.08 -11.54
N THR A 510 -8.05 -12.21 -11.77
CA THR A 510 -7.39 -13.52 -11.72
C THR A 510 -7.61 -14.24 -13.02
N VAL A 511 -6.57 -14.91 -13.49
CA VAL A 511 -6.68 -15.89 -14.56
C VAL A 511 -6.25 -17.25 -14.05
N THR A 512 -6.86 -18.30 -14.57
CA THR A 512 -6.50 -19.66 -14.20
C THR A 512 -5.94 -20.36 -15.43
N ALA A 513 -4.80 -21.04 -15.31
CA ALA A 513 -4.17 -21.72 -16.43
C ALA A 513 -3.35 -22.93 -16.00
N SER A 514 -3.35 -23.97 -16.84
CA SER A 514 -2.61 -25.23 -16.65
C SER A 514 -1.33 -25.29 -17.50
N SER A 515 -1.17 -24.34 -18.41
CA SER A 515 0.00 -24.19 -19.26
C SER A 515 0.25 -22.72 -19.57
N ARG A 516 1.48 -22.42 -19.99
CA ARG A 516 1.89 -21.08 -20.42
C ARG A 516 1.06 -20.54 -21.59
N ALA A 517 0.78 -21.37 -22.59
CA ALA A 517 -0.01 -20.96 -23.76
C ALA A 517 -1.43 -20.58 -23.35
N GLU A 518 -2.05 -21.41 -22.50
CA GLU A 518 -3.36 -21.09 -21.92
C GLU A 518 -3.33 -19.82 -21.07
N ALA A 519 -2.27 -19.60 -20.30
CA ALA A 519 -2.12 -18.38 -19.49
C ALA A 519 -2.07 -17.12 -20.38
N VAL A 520 -1.30 -17.15 -21.47
CA VAL A 520 -1.21 -16.02 -22.41
C VAL A 520 -2.56 -15.69 -23.03
N ASP A 521 -3.30 -16.71 -23.51
CA ASP A 521 -4.62 -16.51 -24.09
C ASP A 521 -5.62 -15.99 -23.06
N ALA A 522 -5.61 -16.55 -21.85
CA ALA A 522 -6.47 -16.13 -20.76
C ALA A 522 -6.19 -14.68 -20.33
N LEU A 523 -4.92 -14.28 -20.20
CA LEU A 523 -4.51 -12.92 -19.83
C LEU A 523 -5.03 -11.88 -20.83
N ARG A 524 -4.94 -12.17 -22.13
CA ARG A 524 -5.40 -11.27 -23.20
C ARG A 524 -6.92 -11.16 -23.29
N ALA A 525 -7.64 -12.23 -22.96
CA ALA A 525 -9.10 -12.26 -23.01
C ALA A 525 -9.76 -11.79 -21.70
N ALA A 526 -9.00 -11.69 -20.61
CA ALA A 526 -9.51 -11.50 -19.28
C ALA A 526 -10.20 -10.14 -19.08
N THR A 527 -11.32 -10.17 -18.35
CA THR A 527 -12.02 -8.96 -17.88
C THR A 527 -12.31 -9.09 -16.39
N PRO A 528 -12.19 -8.01 -15.59
CA PRO A 528 -12.51 -8.05 -14.17
C PRO A 528 -13.97 -8.46 -13.93
N LEU A 529 -14.19 -9.47 -13.10
CA LEU A 529 -15.52 -10.02 -12.76
C LEU A 529 -16.08 -9.50 -11.43
N THR A 530 -15.31 -8.68 -10.72
CA THR A 530 -15.65 -8.11 -9.42
C THR A 530 -15.51 -6.58 -9.48
N PRO A 531 -16.29 -5.84 -8.67
CA PRO A 531 -16.05 -4.41 -8.50
C PRO A 531 -14.67 -4.18 -7.85
N PRO A 532 -14.10 -2.96 -7.95
CA PRO A 532 -12.89 -2.61 -7.23
C PRO A 532 -13.06 -2.86 -5.73
N ALA A 533 -12.03 -3.44 -5.09
CA ALA A 533 -12.02 -3.62 -3.64
C ALA A 533 -12.16 -2.26 -2.94
N GLY A 534 -13.00 -2.21 -1.91
CA GLY A 534 -13.14 -1.05 -1.03
C GLY A 534 -12.08 -1.06 0.06
N ASP A 535 -12.06 0.01 0.87
CA ASP A 535 -11.11 0.16 1.98
C ASP A 535 -11.46 -0.76 3.17
N ASP A 536 -12.74 -1.12 3.30
CA ASP A 536 -13.20 -2.06 4.31
C ASP A 536 -12.90 -3.51 3.92
N ARG A 537 -12.54 -4.34 4.92
CA ARG A 537 -12.50 -5.81 4.78
C ARG A 537 -13.82 -6.31 4.17
N PRO A 538 -13.79 -7.09 3.07
CA PRO A 538 -15.01 -7.68 2.54
C PRO A 538 -15.57 -8.70 3.52
N ARG A 539 -16.90 -8.68 3.67
CA ARG A 539 -17.63 -9.68 4.45
C ARG A 539 -17.92 -10.89 3.57
N VAL A 540 -17.79 -12.08 4.13
CA VAL A 540 -18.02 -13.35 3.41
C VAL A 540 -19.16 -14.11 4.06
N ALA A 541 -20.12 -14.58 3.27
CA ALA A 541 -21.18 -15.45 3.74
C ALA A 541 -21.16 -16.79 3.01
N PHE A 542 -21.18 -17.88 3.77
CA PHE A 542 -21.25 -19.24 3.23
C PHE A 542 -22.70 -19.67 3.11
N LEU A 543 -23.08 -20.12 1.91
CA LEU A 543 -24.40 -20.63 1.54
C LEU A 543 -24.30 -22.15 1.42
N LEU A 544 -24.93 -22.88 2.34
CA LEU A 544 -24.88 -24.35 2.39
C LEU A 544 -26.14 -24.92 1.70
N PRO A 545 -26.01 -25.62 0.56
CA PRO A 545 -27.15 -26.14 -0.18
C PRO A 545 -28.00 -27.15 0.62
N GLY A 546 -29.21 -27.37 0.13
CA GLY A 546 -30.12 -28.38 0.66
C GLY A 546 -30.11 -29.64 -0.18
N GLY A 547 -30.97 -30.59 0.19
CA GLY A 547 -31.17 -31.80 -0.60
C GLY A 547 -31.62 -31.52 -2.04
N GLY A 548 -30.98 -32.15 -3.02
CA GLY A 548 -31.35 -32.11 -4.43
C GLY A 548 -30.20 -31.78 -5.41
N THR A 549 -29.05 -31.34 -4.90
CA THR A 549 -27.85 -31.02 -5.69
C THR A 549 -26.80 -32.14 -5.71
N GLN A 550 -26.94 -33.14 -4.84
CA GLN A 550 -26.00 -34.25 -4.73
C GLN A 550 -25.97 -35.14 -5.97
N TYR A 551 -24.79 -35.70 -6.26
CA TYR A 551 -24.60 -36.68 -7.32
C TYR A 551 -23.46 -37.66 -6.98
N PRO A 552 -23.46 -38.89 -7.52
CA PRO A 552 -22.39 -39.86 -7.28
C PRO A 552 -21.02 -39.32 -7.70
N GLY A 553 -20.02 -39.41 -6.82
CA GLY A 553 -18.66 -38.98 -7.14
C GLY A 553 -18.37 -37.49 -6.99
N MET A 554 -19.26 -36.70 -6.38
CA MET A 554 -18.98 -35.28 -6.08
C MET A 554 -17.81 -35.15 -5.11
N GLY A 555 -16.85 -34.28 -5.41
CA GLY A 555 -15.66 -34.08 -4.59
C GLY A 555 -14.65 -35.23 -4.60
N ALA A 556 -14.85 -36.29 -5.40
CA ALA A 556 -13.92 -37.41 -5.49
C ALA A 556 -12.55 -37.03 -6.08
N GLU A 557 -12.51 -35.94 -6.87
CA GLU A 557 -11.26 -35.35 -7.36
C GLU A 557 -10.55 -34.55 -6.26
N LEU A 558 -11.30 -33.69 -5.55
CA LEU A 558 -10.78 -32.95 -4.40
C LEU A 558 -10.24 -33.88 -3.31
N TYR A 559 -10.87 -35.03 -3.07
CA TYR A 559 -10.38 -36.05 -2.16
C TYR A 559 -8.99 -36.59 -2.55
N ARG A 560 -8.68 -36.67 -3.85
CA ARG A 560 -7.37 -37.11 -4.33
C ARG A 560 -6.33 -35.99 -4.25
N GLU A 561 -6.72 -34.75 -4.50
CA GLU A 561 -5.80 -33.64 -4.77
C GLU A 561 -5.60 -32.68 -3.60
N ASN A 562 -6.55 -32.60 -2.66
CA ASN A 562 -6.53 -31.66 -1.55
C ASN A 562 -6.48 -32.41 -0.20
N ALA A 563 -5.42 -32.17 0.58
CA ALA A 563 -5.20 -32.85 1.85
C ALA A 563 -6.26 -32.51 2.91
N VAL A 564 -6.60 -31.23 3.07
CA VAL A 564 -7.60 -30.77 4.06
C VAL A 564 -8.97 -31.39 3.76
N TYR A 565 -9.37 -31.37 2.49
CA TYR A 565 -10.62 -31.98 2.05
C TYR A 565 -10.63 -33.48 2.34
N ARG A 566 -9.56 -34.20 1.96
CA ARG A 566 -9.43 -35.65 2.18
C ARG A 566 -9.51 -36.02 3.65
N ASP A 567 -8.72 -35.36 4.49
CA ASP A 567 -8.62 -35.66 5.92
C ASP A 567 -9.97 -35.40 6.61
N THR A 568 -10.67 -34.34 6.19
CA THR A 568 -12.03 -34.02 6.69
C THR A 568 -13.05 -35.09 6.26
N VAL A 569 -13.00 -35.55 5.00
CA VAL A 569 -13.88 -36.64 4.52
C VAL A 569 -13.61 -37.94 5.27
N ASP A 570 -12.34 -38.27 5.53
CA ASP A 570 -11.94 -39.46 6.28
C ASP A 570 -12.42 -39.42 7.74
N GLU A 571 -12.36 -38.25 8.38
CA GLU A 571 -12.93 -38.04 9.72
C GLU A 571 -14.45 -38.24 9.73
N CYS A 572 -15.17 -37.62 8.80
CA CYS A 572 -16.61 -37.78 8.67
C CYS A 572 -17.01 -39.24 8.42
N ALA A 573 -16.28 -39.95 7.54
CA ALA A 573 -16.52 -41.36 7.26
C ALA A 573 -16.29 -42.24 8.50
N ARG A 574 -15.27 -41.94 9.31
CA ARG A 574 -15.01 -42.62 10.59
C ARG A 574 -16.18 -42.47 11.56
N ILE A 575 -16.72 -41.25 11.69
CA ILE A 575 -17.86 -40.94 12.57
C ILE A 575 -19.13 -41.65 12.11
N LEU A 576 -19.39 -41.70 10.80
CA LEU A 576 -20.61 -42.27 10.23
C LEU A 576 -20.60 -43.80 10.19
N ARG A 577 -19.43 -44.44 10.17
CA ARG A 577 -19.28 -45.90 10.00
C ARG A 577 -20.12 -46.74 10.99
N PRO A 578 -20.16 -46.44 12.31
CA PRO A 578 -21.01 -47.18 13.25
C PRO A 578 -22.51 -46.98 13.01
N VAL A 579 -22.91 -45.84 12.43
CA VAL A 579 -24.32 -45.46 12.21
C VAL A 579 -24.85 -46.06 10.90
N LEU A 580 -24.02 -46.08 9.86
CA LEU A 580 -24.37 -46.59 8.53
C LEU A 580 -24.17 -48.11 8.39
N GLY A 581 -23.26 -48.70 9.17
CA GLY A 581 -22.85 -50.09 8.99
C GLY A 581 -21.97 -50.32 7.75
N GLY A 582 -21.58 -49.24 7.06
CA GLY A 582 -20.75 -49.21 5.86
C GLY A 582 -19.84 -47.98 5.83
N ASP A 583 -19.03 -47.86 4.79
CA ASP A 583 -18.12 -46.72 4.60
C ASP A 583 -18.67 -45.79 3.51
N LEU A 584 -19.07 -44.56 3.88
CA LEU A 584 -19.64 -43.57 2.97
C LEU A 584 -18.73 -43.27 1.77
N ARG A 585 -17.41 -43.45 1.90
CA ARG A 585 -16.44 -43.23 0.81
C ARG A 585 -16.67 -44.17 -0.36
N THR A 586 -17.25 -45.35 -0.15
CA THR A 586 -17.59 -46.28 -1.24
C THR A 586 -18.63 -45.69 -2.20
N THR A 587 -19.61 -44.95 -1.68
CA THR A 587 -20.62 -44.25 -2.47
C THR A 587 -20.08 -42.90 -2.98
N LEU A 588 -19.46 -42.11 -2.09
CA LEU A 588 -19.04 -40.73 -2.38
C LEU A 588 -17.79 -40.64 -3.27
N VAL A 589 -16.78 -41.49 -3.04
CA VAL A 589 -15.47 -41.44 -3.72
C VAL A 589 -15.33 -42.54 -4.77
N GLU A 590 -15.68 -43.79 -4.44
CA GLU A 590 -15.55 -44.92 -5.37
C GLU A 590 -16.72 -45.03 -6.39
N ARG A 591 -17.70 -44.13 -6.29
CA ARG A 591 -18.85 -44.02 -7.21
C ARG A 591 -19.72 -45.28 -7.29
N ARG A 592 -19.78 -46.07 -6.21
CA ARG A 592 -20.73 -47.19 -6.14
C ARG A 592 -22.14 -46.68 -5.86
N PRO A 593 -23.19 -47.38 -6.31
CA PRO A 593 -24.57 -47.02 -5.98
C PRO A 593 -24.78 -47.15 -4.46
N GLY A 594 -25.17 -46.06 -3.80
CA GLY A 594 -25.66 -46.04 -2.43
C GLY A 594 -27.17 -45.81 -2.38
N ASP A 595 -27.74 -45.86 -1.18
CA ASP A 595 -29.14 -45.49 -0.97
C ASP A 595 -29.31 -43.96 -0.87
N ASP A 596 -30.55 -43.49 -0.72
CA ASP A 596 -30.83 -42.05 -0.59
C ASP A 596 -30.16 -41.43 0.66
N THR A 597 -29.94 -42.20 1.72
CA THR A 597 -29.30 -41.75 2.96
C THR A 597 -27.83 -41.43 2.71
N ASP A 598 -27.11 -42.33 2.02
CA ASP A 598 -25.72 -42.12 1.61
C ASP A 598 -25.60 -40.88 0.71
N ALA A 599 -26.56 -40.64 -0.19
CA ALA A 599 -26.52 -39.50 -1.09
C ALA A 599 -26.66 -38.15 -0.33
N PHE A 600 -27.59 -38.04 0.62
CA PHE A 600 -27.77 -36.84 1.44
C PHE A 600 -26.61 -36.61 2.42
N LEU A 601 -26.08 -37.67 3.03
CA LEU A 601 -24.90 -37.56 3.89
C LEU A 601 -23.66 -37.19 3.10
N GLY A 602 -23.52 -37.72 1.87
CA GLY A 602 -22.48 -37.31 0.95
C GLY A 602 -22.46 -35.79 0.74
N LEU A 603 -23.64 -35.16 0.64
CA LEU A 603 -23.77 -33.71 0.50
C LEU A 603 -23.23 -33.00 1.73
N VAL A 604 -23.75 -33.32 2.92
CA VAL A 604 -23.33 -32.70 4.19
C VAL A 604 -21.81 -32.83 4.41
N VAL A 605 -21.24 -34.01 4.13
CA VAL A 605 -19.80 -34.23 4.24
C VAL A 605 -19.01 -33.40 3.23
N THR A 606 -19.51 -33.28 1.99
CA THR A 606 -18.89 -32.45 0.95
C THR A 606 -18.94 -30.97 1.30
N GLU A 607 -20.07 -30.47 1.78
CA GLU A 607 -20.23 -29.08 2.24
C GLU A 607 -19.27 -28.77 3.39
N TYR A 608 -19.23 -29.63 4.40
CA TYR A 608 -18.36 -29.43 5.56
C TYR A 608 -16.87 -29.46 5.15
N ALA A 609 -16.46 -30.43 4.33
CA ALA A 609 -15.08 -30.54 3.85
C ALA A 609 -14.65 -29.35 2.96
N LEU A 610 -15.53 -28.85 2.09
CA LEU A 610 -15.28 -27.64 1.30
C LEU A 610 -15.16 -26.40 2.18
N ALA A 611 -16.08 -26.21 3.15
CA ALA A 611 -16.01 -25.10 4.08
C ALA A 611 -14.70 -25.11 4.85
N ARG A 612 -14.29 -26.26 5.39
CA ARG A 612 -13.00 -26.44 6.08
C ARG A 612 -11.81 -26.12 5.16
N THR A 613 -11.86 -26.56 3.90
CA THR A 613 -10.81 -26.27 2.90
C THR A 613 -10.65 -24.76 2.67
N LEU A 614 -11.77 -24.03 2.51
CA LEU A 614 -11.72 -22.57 2.35
C LEU A 614 -11.26 -21.86 3.63
N MET A 615 -11.75 -22.28 4.79
CA MET A 615 -11.36 -21.71 6.08
C MET A 615 -9.86 -21.89 6.36
N GLU A 616 -9.30 -23.06 6.01
CA GLU A 616 -7.87 -23.34 6.13
C GLU A 616 -7.04 -22.51 5.13
N ALA A 617 -7.57 -22.26 3.93
CA ALA A 617 -6.91 -21.38 2.97
C ALA A 617 -6.79 -19.93 3.49
N GLY A 618 -7.70 -19.51 4.39
CA GLY A 618 -7.74 -18.17 4.98
C GLY A 618 -9.10 -17.46 4.80
N VAL A 619 -10.08 -18.10 4.16
CA VAL A 619 -11.41 -17.54 3.92
C VAL A 619 -12.30 -17.74 5.14
N ARG A 620 -12.43 -16.70 5.95
CA ARG A 620 -13.24 -16.73 7.18
C ARG A 620 -14.68 -16.25 6.90
N PRO A 621 -15.72 -17.08 7.10
CA PRO A 621 -17.10 -16.63 6.97
C PRO A 621 -17.46 -15.69 8.12
N ASP A 622 -18.00 -14.52 7.79
CA ASP A 622 -18.63 -13.59 8.74
C ASP A 622 -20.07 -14.02 9.06
N ALA A 623 -20.68 -14.79 8.17
CA ALA A 623 -22.01 -15.33 8.34
C ALA A 623 -22.22 -16.65 7.60
N LEU A 624 -23.22 -17.41 8.04
CA LEU A 624 -23.63 -18.66 7.42
C LEU A 624 -25.14 -18.61 7.13
N ILE A 625 -25.57 -19.30 6.08
CA ILE A 625 -26.98 -19.63 5.84
C ILE A 625 -27.03 -20.98 5.14
N GLY A 626 -27.81 -21.90 5.69
CA GLY A 626 -28.05 -23.20 5.05
C GLY A 626 -29.45 -23.29 4.50
N HIS A 627 -29.68 -24.12 3.48
CA HIS A 627 -31.02 -24.43 2.99
C HIS A 627 -31.44 -25.80 3.51
N SER A 628 -32.39 -25.84 4.44
CA SER A 628 -32.85 -27.04 5.12
C SER A 628 -31.71 -27.90 5.68
N LEU A 629 -31.28 -28.93 4.95
CA LEU A 629 -30.24 -29.85 5.38
C LEU A 629 -28.92 -29.12 5.63
N GLY A 630 -28.59 -28.14 4.78
CA GLY A 630 -27.38 -27.32 4.92
C GLY A 630 -27.36 -26.46 6.18
N GLU A 631 -28.50 -26.21 6.85
CA GLU A 631 -28.52 -25.45 8.12
C GLU A 631 -27.87 -26.24 9.26
N TYR A 632 -27.90 -27.58 9.21
CA TYR A 632 -27.13 -28.42 10.14
C TYR A 632 -25.62 -28.30 9.91
N THR A 633 -25.19 -28.22 8.64
CA THR A 633 -23.79 -27.93 8.30
C THR A 633 -23.39 -26.53 8.79
N ALA A 634 -24.24 -25.53 8.55
CA ALA A 634 -24.03 -24.15 9.04
C ALA A 634 -23.91 -24.10 10.56
N ALA A 635 -24.83 -24.74 11.29
CA ALA A 635 -24.80 -24.80 12.75
C ALA A 635 -23.58 -25.54 13.29
N CYS A 636 -23.12 -26.59 12.60
CA CYS A 636 -21.88 -27.28 12.95
C CYS A 636 -20.65 -26.37 12.79
N LEU A 637 -20.53 -25.69 11.65
CA LEU A 637 -19.46 -24.72 11.40
C LEU A 637 -19.49 -23.55 12.41
N ALA A 638 -20.69 -23.10 12.80
CA ALA A 638 -20.90 -22.09 13.83
C ALA A 638 -20.56 -22.59 15.24
N GLY A 639 -20.38 -23.90 15.45
CA GLY A 639 -20.09 -24.51 16.76
C GLY A 639 -21.33 -24.73 17.64
N VAL A 640 -22.54 -24.68 17.06
CA VAL A 640 -23.79 -24.99 17.78
C VAL A 640 -23.89 -26.47 18.08
N ILE A 641 -23.47 -27.32 17.13
CA ILE A 641 -23.48 -28.79 17.24
C ILE A 641 -22.10 -29.32 16.85
N ASP A 642 -21.50 -30.19 17.67
CA ASP A 642 -20.21 -30.79 17.31
C ASP A 642 -20.37 -31.78 16.14
N LEU A 643 -19.34 -31.91 15.31
CA LEU A 643 -19.37 -32.79 14.13
C LEU A 643 -19.75 -34.24 14.49
N GLU A 644 -19.22 -34.74 15.61
CA GLU A 644 -19.46 -36.10 16.11
C GLU A 644 -20.92 -36.34 16.53
N GLU A 645 -21.65 -35.29 16.90
CA GLU A 645 -23.07 -35.34 17.27
C GLU A 645 -23.98 -35.01 16.07
N MET A 646 -23.56 -34.07 15.20
CA MET A 646 -24.32 -33.61 14.04
C MET A 646 -24.51 -34.72 13.01
N LEU A 647 -23.45 -35.46 12.67
CA LEU A 647 -23.52 -36.49 11.63
C LEU A 647 -24.50 -37.64 11.98
N PRO A 648 -24.47 -38.23 13.19
CA PRO A 648 -25.50 -39.19 13.61
C PRO A 648 -26.91 -38.60 13.66
N LEU A 649 -27.07 -37.38 14.20
CA LEU A 649 -28.37 -36.70 14.28
C LEU A 649 -28.99 -36.50 12.89
N VAL A 650 -28.20 -36.00 11.95
CA VAL A 650 -28.64 -35.79 10.56
C VAL A 650 -28.95 -37.12 9.87
N THR A 651 -28.19 -38.18 10.14
CA THR A 651 -28.48 -39.53 9.63
C THR A 651 -29.88 -39.98 10.06
N GLU A 652 -30.22 -39.83 11.34
CA GLU A 652 -31.55 -40.19 11.85
C GLU A 652 -32.65 -39.27 11.32
N ARG A 653 -32.37 -37.97 11.16
CA ARG A 653 -33.30 -37.03 10.48
C ARG A 653 -33.64 -37.52 9.07
N ILE A 654 -32.64 -37.90 8.28
CA ILE A 654 -32.82 -38.38 6.91
C ILE A 654 -33.66 -39.67 6.91
N ARG A 655 -33.35 -40.63 7.79
CA ARG A 655 -34.11 -41.89 7.92
C ARG A 655 -35.57 -41.68 8.31
N LEU A 656 -35.83 -40.80 9.28
CA LEU A 656 -37.18 -40.49 9.75
C LEU A 656 -38.01 -39.78 8.66
N ILE A 657 -37.43 -38.77 7.99
CA ILE A 657 -38.09 -38.09 6.87
C ILE A 657 -38.36 -39.05 5.71
N SER A 658 -37.39 -39.93 5.39
CA SER A 658 -37.54 -40.92 4.31
C SER A 658 -38.63 -41.95 4.64
N SER A 659 -38.75 -42.37 5.89
CA SER A 659 -39.78 -43.34 6.31
C SER A 659 -41.20 -42.77 6.33
N ALA A 660 -41.35 -41.45 6.52
CA ALA A 660 -42.63 -40.75 6.41
C ALA A 660 -43.14 -40.66 4.96
N GLY A 661 -42.24 -40.62 3.98
CA GLY A 661 -42.56 -40.56 2.56
C GLY A 661 -43.22 -39.24 2.12
N GLY A 662 -43.99 -39.28 1.03
CA GLY A 662 -44.70 -38.13 0.46
C GLY A 662 -44.08 -37.63 -0.84
N ALA A 663 -44.48 -36.43 -1.27
CA ALA A 663 -43.94 -35.79 -2.47
C ALA A 663 -43.75 -34.29 -2.26
N THR A 664 -42.79 -33.72 -3.00
CA THR A 664 -42.50 -32.28 -3.01
C THR A 664 -42.45 -31.77 -4.45
N THR A 665 -43.04 -30.60 -4.69
CA THR A 665 -43.10 -29.96 -6.00
C THR A 665 -42.64 -28.51 -5.90
N GLY A 666 -41.67 -28.13 -6.75
CA GLY A 666 -41.23 -26.75 -6.92
C GLY A 666 -42.10 -26.01 -7.91
N ILE A 667 -42.40 -24.74 -7.62
CA ILE A 667 -43.34 -23.90 -8.35
C ILE A 667 -42.62 -22.61 -8.73
N ALA A 668 -42.75 -22.22 -10.00
CA ALA A 668 -42.23 -20.95 -10.49
C ALA A 668 -43.34 -19.88 -10.44
N ALA A 669 -43.77 -19.53 -9.24
CA ALA A 669 -44.79 -18.51 -8.97
C ALA A 669 -44.55 -17.80 -7.63
N ALA A 670 -45.20 -16.66 -7.45
CA ALA A 670 -45.18 -15.93 -6.18
C ALA A 670 -45.97 -16.69 -5.11
N VAL A 671 -45.57 -16.53 -3.84
CA VAL A 671 -46.19 -17.25 -2.72
C VAL A 671 -47.65 -16.85 -2.57
N GLU A 672 -47.98 -15.60 -2.85
CA GLU A 672 -49.32 -15.02 -2.80
C GLU A 672 -50.29 -15.68 -3.78
N ASP A 673 -49.79 -16.16 -4.92
CA ASP A 673 -50.58 -16.88 -5.94
C ASP A 673 -50.78 -18.35 -5.57
N VAL A 674 -49.84 -18.92 -4.79
CA VAL A 674 -49.82 -20.34 -4.41
C VAL A 674 -50.60 -20.59 -3.12
N LEU A 675 -50.50 -19.71 -2.12
CA LEU A 675 -51.16 -19.86 -0.82
C LEU A 675 -52.68 -20.15 -0.92
N PRO A 676 -53.47 -19.48 -1.79
CA PRO A 676 -54.90 -19.76 -1.94
C PRO A 676 -55.22 -21.15 -2.50
N LEU A 677 -54.23 -21.85 -3.04
CA LEU A 677 -54.36 -23.17 -3.65
C LEU A 677 -54.04 -24.32 -2.67
N LEU A 678 -53.55 -24.00 -1.47
CA LEU A 678 -53.14 -24.99 -0.48
C LEU A 678 -54.34 -25.40 0.39
N ASP A 679 -54.55 -26.70 0.54
CA ASP A 679 -55.49 -27.26 1.51
C ASP A 679 -54.74 -27.79 2.76
N GLN A 680 -55.47 -28.34 3.73
CA GLN A 680 -54.88 -28.89 4.97
C GLN A 680 -53.98 -30.13 4.73
N GLN A 681 -53.97 -30.69 3.52
CA GLN A 681 -53.14 -31.84 3.12
C GLN A 681 -51.86 -31.40 2.38
N LEU A 682 -51.61 -30.10 2.29
CA LEU A 682 -50.43 -29.51 1.67
C LEU A 682 -49.76 -28.54 2.64
N SER A 683 -48.45 -28.38 2.52
CA SER A 683 -47.68 -27.41 3.29
C SER A 683 -46.75 -26.67 2.34
N LEU A 684 -46.65 -25.35 2.52
CA LEU A 684 -45.60 -24.56 1.90
C LEU A 684 -44.27 -24.93 2.56
N THR A 685 -43.33 -25.47 1.79
CA THR A 685 -42.09 -26.04 2.33
C THR A 685 -40.91 -25.10 2.27
N ALA A 686 -40.81 -24.27 1.24
CA ALA A 686 -39.76 -23.26 1.14
C ALA A 686 -40.19 -22.07 0.29
N VAL A 687 -39.73 -20.89 0.67
CA VAL A 687 -39.79 -19.65 -0.10
C VAL A 687 -38.36 -19.30 -0.52
N ASN A 688 -38.04 -19.59 -1.78
CA ASN A 688 -36.68 -19.53 -2.32
C ASN A 688 -36.40 -18.22 -3.08
N GLY A 689 -37.44 -17.50 -3.48
CA GLY A 689 -37.35 -16.18 -4.10
C GLY A 689 -38.74 -15.59 -4.39
N PRO A 690 -38.79 -14.39 -4.99
CA PRO A 690 -40.05 -13.69 -5.27
C PRO A 690 -41.02 -14.49 -6.15
N THR A 691 -40.50 -15.38 -7.01
CA THR A 691 -41.27 -16.21 -7.93
C THR A 691 -40.86 -17.68 -7.86
N ALA A 692 -40.33 -18.13 -6.73
CA ALA A 692 -39.87 -19.50 -6.53
C ALA A 692 -40.23 -20.02 -5.14
N CYS A 693 -41.12 -21.00 -5.07
CA CYS A 693 -41.49 -21.67 -3.82
C CYS A 693 -41.65 -23.18 -4.01
N THR A 694 -41.80 -23.92 -2.92
CA THR A 694 -42.00 -25.36 -2.93
C THR A 694 -43.16 -25.75 -2.04
N VAL A 695 -43.90 -26.79 -2.43
CA VAL A 695 -45.05 -27.32 -1.70
C VAL A 695 -44.91 -28.84 -1.56
N ALA A 696 -45.25 -29.38 -0.40
CA ALA A 696 -45.22 -30.81 -0.15
C ALA A 696 -46.45 -31.31 0.62
N GLY A 697 -46.69 -32.62 0.51
CA GLY A 697 -47.76 -33.31 1.21
C GLY A 697 -47.76 -34.80 0.86
N HIS A 698 -48.85 -35.48 1.18
CA HIS A 698 -49.04 -36.87 0.71
C HIS A 698 -49.09 -36.92 -0.83
N VAL A 699 -48.61 -38.02 -1.40
CA VAL A 699 -48.43 -38.18 -2.87
C VAL A 699 -49.70 -37.84 -3.65
N ASP A 700 -50.86 -38.29 -3.18
CA ASP A 700 -52.15 -38.03 -3.84
C ASP A 700 -52.57 -36.56 -3.76
N ALA A 701 -52.28 -35.87 -2.64
CA ALA A 701 -52.59 -34.46 -2.48
C ALA A 701 -51.72 -33.61 -3.43
N VAL A 702 -50.44 -33.91 -3.52
CA VAL A 702 -49.52 -33.25 -4.45
C VAL A 702 -49.91 -33.52 -5.90
N ALA A 703 -50.35 -34.74 -6.25
CA ALA A 703 -50.83 -35.03 -7.60
C ALA A 703 -52.09 -34.22 -7.98
N ARG A 704 -53.04 -34.04 -7.05
CA ARG A 704 -54.22 -33.17 -7.27
C ARG A 704 -53.81 -31.70 -7.43
N PHE A 705 -52.85 -31.26 -6.63
CA PHE A 705 -52.31 -29.90 -6.68
C PHE A 705 -51.59 -29.63 -8.01
N GLU A 706 -50.77 -30.55 -8.50
CA GLU A 706 -50.11 -30.44 -9.81
C GLU A 706 -51.11 -30.37 -10.97
N ALA A 707 -52.22 -31.12 -10.88
CA ALA A 707 -53.30 -31.02 -11.85
C ALA A 707 -53.97 -29.63 -11.80
N GLU A 708 -54.10 -29.03 -10.61
CA GLU A 708 -54.59 -27.65 -10.47
C GLU A 708 -53.62 -26.62 -11.04
N LEU A 709 -52.32 -26.74 -10.75
CA LEU A 709 -51.29 -25.87 -11.34
C LEU A 709 -51.29 -25.96 -12.88
N THR A 710 -51.44 -27.17 -13.42
CA THR A 710 -51.59 -27.39 -14.87
C THR A 710 -52.82 -26.68 -15.43
N ARG A 711 -53.97 -26.73 -14.73
CA ARG A 711 -55.20 -26.03 -15.15
C ARG A 711 -55.04 -24.51 -15.15
N ARG A 712 -54.15 -23.97 -14.32
CA ARG A 712 -53.90 -22.52 -14.19
C ARG A 712 -52.68 -22.04 -14.98
N ASP A 713 -52.05 -22.92 -15.75
CA ASP A 713 -50.83 -22.63 -16.52
C ASP A 713 -49.67 -22.10 -15.65
N ILE A 714 -49.57 -22.58 -14.41
CA ILE A 714 -48.48 -22.24 -13.48
C ILE A 714 -47.35 -23.26 -13.67
N PRO A 715 -46.12 -22.85 -14.05
CA PRO A 715 -45.03 -23.80 -14.24
C PRO A 715 -44.58 -24.42 -12.91
N PHE A 716 -44.44 -25.75 -12.91
CA PHE A 716 -43.97 -26.51 -11.76
C PHE A 716 -43.11 -27.70 -12.16
N ARG A 717 -42.38 -28.24 -11.19
CA ARG A 717 -41.57 -29.45 -11.36
C ARG A 717 -41.57 -30.26 -10.08
N ARG A 718 -41.99 -31.52 -10.18
CA ARG A 718 -41.84 -32.50 -9.10
C ARG A 718 -40.36 -32.73 -8.81
N LEU A 719 -39.97 -32.61 -7.53
CA LEU A 719 -38.61 -32.90 -7.10
C LEU A 719 -38.38 -34.41 -7.11
N ARG A 720 -37.15 -34.84 -7.40
CA ARG A 720 -36.79 -36.26 -7.53
C ARG A 720 -36.56 -36.94 -6.17
N ILE A 721 -37.02 -36.33 -5.09
CA ILE A 721 -36.86 -36.82 -3.72
C ILE A 721 -38.25 -37.28 -3.24
N PRO A 722 -38.46 -38.57 -2.93
CA PRO A 722 -39.77 -39.13 -2.59
C PRO A 722 -40.18 -38.85 -1.13
N VAL A 723 -39.99 -37.61 -0.67
CA VAL A 723 -40.28 -37.18 0.70
C VAL A 723 -41.02 -35.85 0.71
N ALA A 724 -41.82 -35.62 1.75
CA ALA A 724 -42.50 -34.36 2.02
C ALA A 724 -41.86 -33.65 3.23
N ALA A 725 -40.60 -33.25 3.10
CA ALA A 725 -39.90 -32.49 4.14
C ALA A 725 -40.58 -31.14 4.41
N HIS A 726 -40.47 -30.59 5.63
CA HIS A 726 -41.08 -29.30 6.02
C HIS A 726 -42.61 -29.26 5.89
N SER A 727 -43.27 -30.39 6.16
CA SER A 727 -44.73 -30.51 6.03
C SER A 727 -45.34 -31.27 7.21
N HIS A 728 -46.67 -31.17 7.33
CA HIS A 728 -47.47 -31.95 8.28
C HIS A 728 -47.29 -33.47 8.15
N VAL A 729 -46.79 -33.98 7.02
CA VAL A 729 -46.50 -35.41 6.84
C VAL A 729 -45.46 -35.91 7.85
N LEU A 730 -44.63 -35.01 8.40
CA LEU A 730 -43.61 -35.34 9.39
C LEU A 730 -44.14 -35.43 10.83
N ASP A 731 -45.35 -34.93 11.12
CA ASP A 731 -45.90 -34.89 12.49
C ASP A 731 -45.79 -36.23 13.26
N PRO A 732 -46.02 -37.41 12.64
CA PRO A 732 -45.89 -38.70 13.31
C PRO A 732 -44.45 -39.09 13.70
N VAL A 733 -43.43 -38.56 13.01
CA VAL A 733 -42.02 -38.90 13.23
C VAL A 733 -41.27 -37.85 14.07
N LEU A 734 -41.84 -36.66 14.30
CA LEU A 734 -41.24 -35.61 15.11
C LEU A 734 -40.92 -36.04 16.56
N PRO A 735 -41.78 -36.79 17.28
CA PRO A 735 -41.45 -37.24 18.64
C PRO A 735 -40.19 -38.13 18.70
N ALA A 736 -40.00 -38.99 17.69
CA ALA A 736 -38.79 -39.80 17.59
C ALA A 736 -37.56 -38.94 17.31
N PHE A 737 -37.69 -37.91 16.46
CA PHE A 737 -36.59 -36.99 16.20
C PHE A 737 -36.24 -36.11 17.41
N GLU A 738 -37.24 -35.71 18.19
CA GLU A 738 -37.05 -35.00 19.47
C GLU A 738 -36.16 -35.79 20.44
N ASP A 739 -36.38 -37.11 20.56
CA ASP A 739 -35.58 -37.99 21.41
C ASP A 739 -34.10 -38.04 20.98
N HIS A 740 -33.81 -37.86 19.68
CA HIS A 740 -32.43 -37.74 19.18
C HIS A 740 -31.86 -36.36 19.49
N LEU A 741 -32.62 -35.28 19.26
CA LEU A 741 -32.19 -33.90 19.54
C LEU A 741 -31.84 -33.69 21.03
N ARG A 742 -32.60 -34.30 21.95
CA ARG A 742 -32.36 -34.20 23.41
C ARG A 742 -31.05 -34.85 23.86
N ARG A 743 -30.41 -35.67 23.02
CA ARG A 743 -29.14 -36.34 23.30
C ARG A 743 -27.92 -35.56 22.78
N VAL A 744 -28.16 -34.48 22.05
CA VAL A 744 -27.12 -33.65 21.44
C VAL A 744 -26.88 -32.42 22.31
N THR A 745 -25.62 -31.99 22.39
CA THR A 745 -25.25 -30.78 23.09
C THR A 745 -25.38 -29.56 22.17
N LEU A 746 -26.37 -28.70 22.42
CA LEU A 746 -26.54 -27.46 21.68
C LEU A 746 -25.83 -26.29 22.38
N ARG A 747 -25.08 -25.49 21.63
CA ARG A 747 -24.32 -24.33 22.15
C ARG A 747 -24.65 -23.04 21.39
N PRO A 748 -24.46 -21.86 22.00
CA PRO A 748 -24.57 -20.60 21.29
C PRO A 748 -23.61 -20.52 20.09
N PRO A 749 -24.02 -19.92 18.95
CA PRO A 749 -23.19 -19.82 17.76
C PRO A 749 -21.98 -18.90 17.97
N ARG A 750 -20.81 -19.34 17.51
CA ARG A 750 -19.58 -18.53 17.45
C ARG A 750 -19.45 -17.76 16.14
N ILE A 751 -20.09 -18.28 15.09
CA ILE A 751 -20.23 -17.61 13.79
C ILE A 751 -21.71 -17.32 13.60
N PRO A 752 -22.12 -16.05 13.41
CA PRO A 752 -23.50 -15.70 13.17
C PRO A 752 -24.09 -16.45 11.98
N TYR A 753 -25.34 -16.90 12.08
CA TYR A 753 -26.04 -17.50 10.94
C TYR A 753 -27.52 -17.10 10.90
N VAL A 754 -28.10 -17.18 9.72
CA VAL A 754 -29.51 -16.88 9.47
C VAL A 754 -30.29 -18.19 9.46
N THR A 755 -31.34 -18.27 10.28
CA THR A 755 -32.16 -19.49 10.39
C THR A 755 -33.31 -19.50 9.40
N ASN A 756 -33.57 -20.68 8.82
CA ASN A 756 -34.67 -20.89 7.89
C ASN A 756 -36.04 -20.74 8.52
N VAL A 757 -36.18 -20.90 9.84
CA VAL A 757 -37.46 -20.83 10.55
C VAL A 757 -38.05 -19.43 10.50
N THR A 758 -37.24 -18.41 10.82
CA THR A 758 -37.69 -17.01 10.85
C THR A 758 -37.34 -16.26 9.58
N GLY A 759 -36.31 -16.69 8.84
CA GLY A 759 -35.73 -15.91 7.75
C GLY A 759 -34.91 -14.72 8.25
N ASP A 760 -34.40 -14.79 9.48
CA ASP A 760 -33.65 -13.73 10.14
C ASP A 760 -32.50 -14.33 10.99
N TRP A 761 -31.64 -13.48 11.54
CA TRP A 761 -30.52 -13.88 12.41
C TRP A 761 -30.99 -14.71 13.59
N VAL A 762 -30.38 -15.88 13.78
CA VAL A 762 -30.68 -16.75 14.90
C VAL A 762 -30.18 -16.13 16.21
N THR A 763 -30.97 -16.26 17.27
CA THR A 763 -30.56 -15.89 18.63
C THR A 763 -29.95 -17.08 19.37
N ASP A 764 -29.11 -16.83 20.39
CA ASP A 764 -28.54 -17.88 21.24
C ASP A 764 -29.62 -18.81 21.82
N ALA A 765 -30.76 -18.23 22.23
CA ALA A 765 -31.90 -18.97 22.76
C ALA A 765 -32.58 -19.87 21.72
N GLN A 766 -32.66 -19.43 20.46
CA GLN A 766 -33.18 -20.26 19.37
C GLN A 766 -32.20 -21.38 19.02
N ALA A 767 -30.92 -21.06 18.83
CA ALA A 767 -29.90 -22.04 18.45
C ALA A 767 -29.75 -23.18 19.47
N THR A 768 -29.95 -22.87 20.75
CA THR A 768 -29.87 -23.82 21.88
C THR A 768 -31.20 -24.49 22.24
N SER A 769 -32.27 -24.26 21.48
CA SER A 769 -33.59 -24.81 21.74
C SER A 769 -33.88 -26.05 20.90
N VAL A 770 -34.21 -27.17 21.54
CA VAL A 770 -34.71 -28.38 20.86
C VAL A 770 -35.97 -28.06 20.05
N GLN A 771 -36.87 -27.21 20.56
CA GLN A 771 -38.09 -26.83 19.87
C GLN A 771 -37.78 -26.11 18.54
N HIS A 772 -36.76 -25.26 18.51
CA HIS A 772 -36.36 -24.58 17.29
C HIS A 772 -35.92 -25.56 16.19
N TRP A 773 -35.19 -26.63 16.55
CA TRP A 773 -34.76 -27.65 15.60
C TRP A 773 -35.89 -28.59 15.12
N LEU A 774 -36.93 -28.78 15.95
CA LEU A 774 -38.18 -29.42 15.53
C LEU A 774 -38.93 -28.52 14.56
N ASP A 775 -39.07 -27.24 14.88
CA ASP A 775 -39.70 -26.23 14.04
C ASP A 775 -38.97 -26.13 12.68
N HIS A 776 -37.64 -26.11 12.69
CA HIS A 776 -36.79 -26.16 11.50
C HIS A 776 -37.02 -27.40 10.63
N THR A 777 -37.36 -28.54 11.23
CA THR A 777 -37.65 -29.76 10.46
C THR A 777 -39.06 -29.76 9.88
N ARG A 778 -40.00 -29.05 10.53
CA ARG A 778 -41.44 -29.11 10.26
C ARG A 778 -41.99 -27.93 9.47
N HIS A 779 -41.41 -26.74 9.60
CA HIS A 779 -41.96 -25.50 9.07
C HIS A 779 -41.21 -24.99 7.83
N THR A 780 -41.81 -24.01 7.16
CA THR A 780 -41.33 -23.44 5.89
C THR A 780 -39.90 -22.93 5.99
N VAL A 781 -39.06 -23.28 5.02
CA VAL A 781 -37.73 -22.69 4.82
C VAL A 781 -37.84 -21.29 4.20
N ARG A 782 -37.54 -20.24 4.98
CA ARG A 782 -37.61 -18.83 4.56
C ARG A 782 -36.29 -18.31 3.98
N PHE A 783 -35.77 -19.00 2.96
CA PHE A 783 -34.45 -18.69 2.38
C PHE A 783 -34.39 -17.29 1.74
N ALA A 784 -35.43 -16.88 1.00
CA ALA A 784 -35.46 -15.57 0.34
C ALA A 784 -35.44 -14.39 1.33
N ASP A 785 -36.12 -14.54 2.47
CA ASP A 785 -36.11 -13.58 3.57
C ASP A 785 -34.72 -13.57 4.22
N GLY A 786 -34.16 -14.77 4.45
CA GLY A 786 -32.83 -14.90 5.05
C GLY A 786 -31.71 -14.26 4.22
N ILE A 787 -31.76 -14.37 2.89
CA ILE A 787 -30.81 -13.68 2.01
C ILE A 787 -30.97 -12.16 2.10
N ALA A 788 -32.20 -11.64 2.22
CA ALA A 788 -32.42 -10.22 2.40
C ALA A 788 -31.86 -9.72 3.74
N ALA A 789 -32.16 -10.41 4.85
CA ALA A 789 -31.63 -10.07 6.18
C ALA A 789 -30.10 -10.15 6.25
N LEU A 790 -29.50 -11.14 5.58
CA LEU A 790 -28.06 -11.29 5.44
C LEU A 790 -27.44 -10.10 4.70
N TRP A 791 -28.05 -9.70 3.59
CA TRP A 791 -27.56 -8.60 2.75
C TRP A 791 -27.67 -7.26 3.48
N GLU A 792 -28.82 -6.96 4.09
CA GLU A 792 -29.07 -5.69 4.79
C GLU A 792 -28.06 -5.41 5.90
N ARG A 793 -27.60 -6.45 6.62
CA ARG A 793 -26.64 -6.29 7.70
C ARG A 793 -25.18 -6.26 7.24
N LEU A 794 -24.80 -7.06 6.23
CA LEU A 794 -23.38 -7.33 5.95
C LEU A 794 -22.91 -7.02 4.53
N HIS A 795 -23.82 -6.94 3.54
CA HIS A 795 -23.47 -6.83 2.11
C HIS A 795 -22.35 -7.80 1.66
N PRO A 796 -22.44 -9.11 1.98
CA PRO A 796 -21.30 -10.01 1.86
C PRO A 796 -21.10 -10.55 0.44
N VAL A 797 -19.89 -11.01 0.16
CA VAL A 797 -19.62 -11.96 -0.93
C VAL A 797 -20.32 -13.28 -0.60
N LEU A 798 -21.17 -13.77 -1.51
CA LEU A 798 -22.00 -14.96 -1.31
C LEU A 798 -21.29 -16.18 -1.90
N VAL A 799 -20.89 -17.13 -1.04
CA VAL A 799 -20.09 -18.29 -1.43
C VAL A 799 -20.91 -19.56 -1.22
N GLU A 800 -21.32 -20.23 -2.30
CA GLU A 800 -22.02 -21.50 -2.22
C GLU A 800 -21.03 -22.64 -2.01
N ILE A 801 -21.18 -23.34 -0.88
CA ILE A 801 -20.29 -24.39 -0.41
C ILE A 801 -20.94 -25.73 -0.75
N GLY A 802 -20.68 -26.25 -1.95
CA GLY A 802 -21.31 -27.49 -2.40
C GLY A 802 -21.51 -27.54 -3.90
N PRO A 803 -22.12 -28.63 -4.40
CA PRO A 803 -22.24 -28.87 -5.84
C PRO A 803 -23.22 -27.90 -6.51
N GLY A 804 -22.73 -27.19 -7.53
CA GLY A 804 -23.54 -26.34 -8.40
C GLY A 804 -23.68 -24.89 -7.89
N ASP A 805 -24.65 -24.19 -8.47
CA ASP A 805 -24.84 -22.74 -8.31
C ASP A 805 -26.31 -22.39 -8.00
N THR A 806 -27.00 -23.28 -7.29
CA THR A 806 -28.45 -23.14 -7.08
C THR A 806 -28.75 -22.03 -6.09
N LEU A 807 -28.07 -22.00 -4.95
CA LEU A 807 -28.31 -20.98 -3.93
C LEU A 807 -27.82 -19.60 -4.37
N THR A 808 -26.68 -19.53 -5.05
CA THR A 808 -26.16 -18.28 -5.63
C THR A 808 -27.11 -17.71 -6.69
N LYS A 809 -27.72 -18.53 -7.55
CA LYS A 809 -28.76 -18.08 -8.49
C LYS A 809 -30.01 -17.57 -7.77
N LEU A 810 -30.48 -18.27 -6.75
CA LEU A 810 -31.63 -17.84 -5.95
C LEU A 810 -31.36 -16.51 -5.24
N ALA A 811 -30.18 -16.38 -4.63
CA ALA A 811 -29.76 -15.14 -3.98
C ALA A 811 -29.58 -13.99 -4.98
N GLY A 812 -28.97 -14.26 -6.13
CA GLY A 812 -28.83 -13.29 -7.23
C GLY A 812 -30.17 -12.79 -7.74
N ASN A 813 -31.16 -13.67 -7.89
CA ASN A 813 -32.52 -13.29 -8.27
C ASN A 813 -33.21 -12.43 -7.20
N ARG A 814 -32.99 -12.74 -5.91
CA ARG A 814 -33.55 -11.96 -4.79
C ARG A 814 -32.93 -10.56 -4.69
N LEU A 815 -31.68 -10.41 -5.11
CA LEU A 815 -30.84 -9.22 -5.01
C LEU A 815 -30.49 -8.62 -6.39
N ALA A 816 -31.34 -8.83 -7.40
CA ALA A 816 -31.03 -8.48 -8.79
C ALA A 816 -30.70 -6.98 -8.98
N ASP A 817 -31.28 -6.11 -8.16
CA ASP A 817 -31.04 -4.67 -8.11
C ASP A 817 -29.70 -4.28 -7.44
N ARG A 818 -29.03 -5.23 -6.77
CA ARG A 818 -27.80 -5.00 -5.99
C ARG A 818 -26.55 -5.59 -6.61
N ALA A 819 -26.69 -6.51 -7.57
CA ALA A 819 -25.57 -7.18 -8.26
C ALA A 819 -24.52 -7.78 -7.30
N PRO A 820 -24.90 -8.74 -6.42
CA PRO A 820 -23.99 -9.33 -5.46
C PRO A 820 -22.84 -10.10 -6.13
N VAL A 821 -21.66 -10.11 -5.50
CA VAL A 821 -20.59 -11.02 -5.90
C VAL A 821 -20.93 -12.43 -5.40
N THR A 822 -21.10 -13.36 -6.34
CA THR A 822 -21.41 -14.77 -6.05
C THR A 822 -20.25 -15.68 -6.43
N VAL A 823 -19.93 -16.66 -5.59
CA VAL A 823 -18.84 -17.61 -5.81
C VAL A 823 -19.37 -19.04 -5.67
N THR A 824 -19.03 -19.89 -6.64
CA THR A 824 -19.35 -21.32 -6.66
C THR A 824 -18.09 -22.12 -6.44
N THR A 825 -18.12 -23.10 -5.52
CA THR A 825 -16.93 -23.84 -5.08
C THR A 825 -16.80 -25.23 -5.68
N MET A 826 -17.85 -25.76 -6.30
CA MET A 826 -17.85 -27.07 -6.93
C MET A 826 -18.79 -27.09 -8.14
N ARG A 827 -18.46 -27.91 -9.14
CA ARG A 827 -19.23 -27.98 -10.38
C ARG A 827 -20.66 -28.47 -10.16
N HIS A 828 -21.54 -28.06 -11.07
CA HIS A 828 -22.86 -28.66 -11.19
C HIS A 828 -22.77 -30.08 -11.80
N ALA A 829 -23.68 -30.98 -11.43
CA ALA A 829 -23.68 -32.40 -11.86
C ALA A 829 -23.63 -32.62 -13.39
N LYS A 830 -24.14 -31.65 -14.17
CA LYS A 830 -24.17 -31.67 -15.64
C LYS A 830 -22.99 -30.97 -16.32
N ALA A 831 -22.11 -30.31 -15.57
CA ALA A 831 -20.98 -29.58 -16.13
C ALA A 831 -19.82 -30.54 -16.40
N GLU A 832 -19.19 -30.39 -17.57
CA GLU A 832 -17.92 -31.03 -17.92
C GLU A 832 -16.76 -30.16 -17.42
N ALA A 833 -16.57 -30.12 -16.10
CA ALA A 833 -15.46 -29.42 -15.45
C ALA A 833 -14.87 -30.30 -14.35
N ALA A 834 -13.60 -30.09 -14.01
CA ALA A 834 -12.97 -30.67 -12.83
C ALA A 834 -13.40 -29.93 -11.56
N ASP A 835 -13.55 -30.62 -10.43
CA ASP A 835 -13.91 -29.97 -9.16
C ASP A 835 -12.77 -29.05 -8.68
N GLY A 836 -11.52 -29.48 -8.85
CA GLY A 836 -10.33 -28.67 -8.54
C GLY A 836 -10.23 -27.39 -9.36
N PHE A 837 -10.72 -27.42 -10.61
CA PHE A 837 -10.80 -26.24 -11.47
C PHE A 837 -11.75 -25.20 -10.90
N VAL A 838 -12.98 -25.61 -10.58
CA VAL A 838 -14.00 -24.72 -10.01
C VAL A 838 -13.54 -24.14 -8.68
N LEU A 839 -12.87 -24.94 -7.84
CA LEU A 839 -12.30 -24.44 -6.58
C LEU A 839 -11.21 -23.40 -6.82
N ALA A 840 -10.30 -23.60 -7.79
CA ALA A 840 -9.27 -22.63 -8.11
C ALA A 840 -9.87 -21.30 -8.61
N GLU A 841 -10.89 -21.35 -9.46
CA GLU A 841 -11.64 -20.15 -9.89
C GLU A 841 -12.35 -19.47 -8.71
N ALA A 842 -12.90 -20.26 -7.78
CA ALA A 842 -13.54 -19.73 -6.57
C ALA A 842 -12.56 -18.93 -5.71
N LEU A 843 -11.36 -19.48 -5.45
CA LEU A 843 -10.31 -18.80 -4.70
C LEU A 843 -9.84 -17.53 -5.42
N GLY A 844 -9.67 -17.59 -6.74
CA GLY A 844 -9.33 -16.43 -7.55
C GLY A 844 -10.38 -15.32 -7.47
N ARG A 845 -11.66 -15.69 -7.59
CA ARG A 845 -12.77 -14.73 -7.50
C ARG A 845 -12.93 -14.12 -6.11
N LEU A 846 -12.69 -14.90 -5.05
CA LEU A 846 -12.65 -14.40 -3.68
C LEU A 846 -11.53 -13.38 -3.47
N TRP A 847 -10.32 -13.68 -3.96
CA TRP A 847 -9.21 -12.73 -3.92
C TRP A 847 -9.51 -11.46 -4.72
N SER A 848 -10.11 -11.59 -5.91
CA SER A 848 -10.54 -10.44 -6.72
C SER A 848 -11.62 -9.61 -6.05
N ALA A 849 -12.39 -10.18 -5.12
CA ALA A 849 -13.39 -9.47 -4.32
C ALA A 849 -12.83 -8.83 -3.03
N GLY A 850 -11.50 -8.87 -2.81
CA GLY A 850 -10.85 -8.30 -1.63
C GLY A 850 -10.49 -9.31 -0.53
N VAL A 851 -10.80 -10.60 -0.71
CA VAL A 851 -10.50 -11.63 0.31
C VAL A 851 -9.07 -12.10 0.14
N ASP A 852 -8.09 -11.33 0.65
CA ASP A 852 -6.66 -11.59 0.43
C ASP A 852 -6.22 -13.00 0.86
N GLY A 853 -6.75 -13.46 2.00
CA GLY A 853 -6.53 -14.82 2.50
C GLY A 853 -7.09 -15.94 1.62
N ALA A 854 -7.73 -15.70 0.49
CA ALA A 854 -8.21 -16.77 -0.39
C ALA A 854 -7.08 -17.43 -1.20
N LEU A 855 -5.96 -16.73 -1.42
CA LEU A 855 -4.81 -17.26 -2.16
C LEU A 855 -3.61 -17.38 -1.21
N PRO A 856 -3.51 -18.47 -0.41
CA PRO A 856 -2.37 -18.67 0.46
C PRO A 856 -1.05 -18.80 -0.34
N PRO A 857 0.10 -18.65 0.34
CA PRO A 857 1.41 -18.78 -0.29
C PRO A 857 1.54 -20.07 -1.08
N ALA A 858 2.22 -20.01 -2.23
CA ALA A 858 2.48 -21.20 -3.03
C ALA A 858 3.38 -22.19 -2.26
N PRO A 859 3.32 -23.50 -2.56
CA PRO A 859 4.13 -24.52 -1.87
C PRO A 859 5.64 -24.21 -1.91
N ASP A 860 6.37 -24.62 -0.87
CA ASP A 860 7.80 -24.35 -0.60
C ASP A 860 8.77 -24.62 -1.77
N THR A 861 8.33 -25.41 -2.76
CA THR A 861 9.14 -25.72 -3.95
C THR A 861 9.17 -24.58 -4.96
N ALA A 862 8.16 -23.70 -4.96
CA ALA A 862 8.07 -22.57 -5.88
C ALA A 862 9.10 -21.50 -5.55
N ARG A 863 9.63 -20.84 -6.57
CA ARG A 863 10.71 -19.86 -6.43
C ARG A 863 10.26 -18.51 -6.92
N ARG A 864 10.88 -17.48 -6.34
CA ARG A 864 10.78 -16.11 -6.83
C ARG A 864 11.42 -15.99 -8.20
N VAL A 865 10.72 -15.39 -9.15
CA VAL A 865 11.17 -15.13 -10.51
C VAL A 865 10.90 -13.68 -10.89
N PRO A 866 11.72 -13.07 -11.77
CA PRO A 866 11.45 -11.74 -12.27
C PRO A 866 10.07 -11.65 -12.91
N LEU A 867 9.36 -10.57 -12.64
CA LEU A 867 8.06 -10.26 -13.19
C LEU A 867 8.12 -8.89 -13.88
N PRO A 868 7.27 -8.64 -14.90
CA PRO A 868 7.20 -7.31 -15.48
C PRO A 868 6.82 -6.25 -14.43
N PRO A 869 7.35 -5.03 -14.56
CA PRO A 869 7.02 -3.95 -13.64
C PRO A 869 5.58 -3.45 -13.82
N TYR A 870 5.10 -2.63 -12.89
CA TYR A 870 3.77 -2.03 -12.92
C TYR A 870 3.51 -1.24 -14.22
N ALA A 871 2.39 -1.54 -14.88
CA ALA A 871 1.96 -0.89 -16.11
C ALA A 871 1.24 0.45 -15.83
N PHE A 872 2.03 1.52 -15.65
CA PHE A 872 1.52 2.88 -15.49
C PHE A 872 0.60 3.35 -16.64
N GLU A 873 -0.52 3.98 -16.29
CA GLU A 873 -1.47 4.58 -17.24
C GLU A 873 -1.06 6.02 -17.53
N ARG A 874 -0.07 6.17 -18.43
CA ARG A 874 0.59 7.46 -18.65
C ARG A 874 -0.18 8.39 -19.57
N HIS A 875 -0.38 9.63 -19.13
CA HIS A 875 -0.98 10.71 -19.91
C HIS A 875 0.02 11.83 -20.19
N ARG A 876 -0.23 12.66 -21.20
CA ARG A 876 0.66 13.78 -21.55
C ARG A 876 0.52 14.92 -20.54
N HIS A 877 1.64 15.32 -19.95
CA HIS A 877 1.80 16.44 -19.04
C HIS A 877 2.99 17.29 -19.51
N TRP A 878 2.69 18.39 -20.21
CA TRP A 878 3.72 19.24 -20.81
C TRP A 878 3.28 20.70 -20.89
N ILE A 879 4.27 21.58 -20.79
CA ILE A 879 4.15 23.02 -21.02
C ILE A 879 4.95 23.35 -22.28
N ASP A 880 4.29 23.82 -23.32
CA ASP A 880 4.97 24.22 -24.55
C ASP A 880 5.77 25.52 -24.32
N ALA A 881 6.96 25.59 -24.92
CA ALA A 881 7.81 26.78 -24.87
C ALA A 881 7.16 27.94 -25.66
N PRO A 882 7.40 29.20 -25.28
CA PRO A 882 6.89 30.36 -26.03
C PRO A 882 7.31 30.33 -27.51
N GLY A 883 6.34 30.40 -28.42
CA GLY A 883 6.60 30.45 -29.88
C GLY A 883 6.64 29.10 -30.61
N ALA A 884 6.41 27.97 -29.93
CA ALA A 884 6.28 26.66 -30.59
C ALA A 884 5.09 26.66 -31.58
N ARG A 885 5.32 26.20 -32.84
CA ARG A 885 4.27 26.06 -33.87
C ARG A 885 3.47 24.78 -33.60
N THR A 886 2.16 24.90 -33.41
CA THR A 886 1.26 23.74 -33.30
C THR A 886 0.83 23.29 -34.70
N ASP A 887 1.49 22.28 -35.27
CA ASP A 887 1.00 21.60 -36.48
C ASP A 887 0.10 20.40 -36.12
N VAL A 888 -1.04 20.37 -36.80
CA VAL A 888 -2.21 19.54 -36.54
C VAL A 888 -2.04 18.16 -37.19
N THR A 889 -1.96 17.10 -36.38
CA THR A 889 -2.62 15.79 -36.58
C THR A 889 -2.70 15.04 -35.24
N ALA A 890 -3.38 15.62 -34.25
CA ALA A 890 -3.78 14.84 -33.07
C ALA A 890 -4.97 13.95 -33.46
N SER A 891 -4.79 12.62 -33.38
CA SER A 891 -5.91 11.70 -33.26
C SER A 891 -6.73 12.07 -32.03
N GLU A 892 -8.04 11.84 -32.09
CA GLU A 892 -9.13 12.34 -31.23
C GLU A 892 -9.06 12.08 -29.70
N ASP A 893 -7.94 12.37 -29.02
CA ASP A 893 -7.88 12.32 -27.54
C ASP A 893 -7.15 13.50 -26.89
N THR A 894 -6.87 14.56 -27.65
CA THR A 894 -6.52 15.86 -27.08
C THR A 894 -7.78 16.70 -26.91
N ALA A 895 -8.38 16.70 -25.72
CA ALA A 895 -9.25 17.80 -25.32
C ALA A 895 -8.42 19.10 -25.40
N PRO A 896 -8.93 20.15 -26.06
CA PRO A 896 -8.22 21.42 -26.14
C PRO A 896 -7.96 21.95 -24.72
N ALA A 897 -6.78 22.52 -24.50
CA ALA A 897 -6.46 23.27 -23.29
C ALA A 897 -7.33 24.54 -23.23
N GLY A 898 -8.54 24.37 -22.70
CA GLY A 898 -9.47 25.42 -22.32
C GLY A 898 -10.36 24.90 -21.19
N ASP A 899 -10.24 25.52 -20.01
CA ASP A 899 -11.16 25.49 -18.85
C ASP A 899 -12.00 24.23 -18.56
N ALA A 900 -11.48 23.02 -18.83
CA ALA A 900 -12.11 21.80 -18.38
C ALA A 900 -11.61 21.45 -16.98
N LEU A 901 -12.21 22.09 -15.98
CA LEU A 901 -12.04 21.78 -14.57
C LEU A 901 -12.51 20.34 -14.29
N ALA A 902 -11.75 19.57 -13.51
CA ALA A 902 -12.08 18.19 -13.11
C ALA A 902 -13.34 18.15 -12.23
N PRO A 903 -14.19 17.12 -12.28
CA PRO A 903 -15.40 17.08 -11.45
C PRO A 903 -15.06 17.00 -9.96
N ARG A 904 -15.87 17.65 -9.11
CA ARG A 904 -15.77 17.58 -7.64
C ARG A 904 -15.56 16.13 -7.14
N PRO A 905 -14.51 15.86 -6.34
CA PRO A 905 -14.28 14.53 -5.77
C PRO A 905 -15.42 14.10 -4.82
N ARG A 906 -15.51 12.79 -4.54
CA ARG A 906 -16.50 12.25 -3.60
C ARG A 906 -16.10 12.59 -2.16
N LEU A 907 -16.59 13.74 -1.68
CA LEU A 907 -16.45 14.16 -0.29
C LEU A 907 -17.62 13.65 0.57
N THR A 908 -17.36 13.36 1.84
CA THR A 908 -18.39 13.08 2.86
C THR A 908 -19.26 14.30 3.16
N THR A 909 -18.73 15.50 2.88
CA THR A 909 -19.47 16.77 2.95
C THR A 909 -20.50 16.86 1.83
N ARG A 910 -21.76 17.15 2.19
CA ARG A 910 -22.85 17.37 1.23
C ARG A 910 -22.56 18.61 0.36
N HIS A 911 -22.63 18.45 -0.96
CA HIS A 911 -22.44 19.57 -1.88
C HIS A 911 -23.55 20.63 -1.72
N VAL A 912 -23.14 21.87 -1.45
CA VAL A 912 -24.02 23.05 -1.38
C VAL A 912 -23.46 24.11 -2.35
N PRO A 913 -24.17 24.46 -3.44
CA PRO A 913 -23.64 25.41 -4.42
C PRO A 913 -23.56 26.84 -3.85
N PRO A 914 -22.63 27.69 -4.35
CA PRO A 914 -22.55 29.09 -3.96
C PRO A 914 -23.82 29.88 -4.34
N ARG A 915 -24.37 30.63 -3.39
CA ARG A 915 -25.69 31.30 -3.49
C ARG A 915 -25.56 32.80 -3.74
N THR A 916 -24.51 33.43 -3.24
CA THR A 916 -24.25 34.87 -3.41
C THR A 916 -23.18 35.15 -4.46
N ASP A 917 -23.19 36.33 -5.08
CA ASP A 917 -22.16 36.74 -6.05
C ASP A 917 -20.75 36.66 -5.47
N ARG A 918 -20.63 36.92 -4.16
CA ARG A 918 -19.36 36.84 -3.42
C ARG A 918 -18.92 35.40 -3.17
N GLU A 919 -19.82 34.52 -2.75
CA GLU A 919 -19.57 33.07 -2.67
C GLU A 919 -19.18 32.51 -4.04
N GLN A 920 -19.86 32.93 -5.12
CA GLN A 920 -19.56 32.49 -6.50
C GLN A 920 -18.19 32.98 -6.97
N ALA A 921 -17.81 34.22 -6.66
CA ALA A 921 -16.50 34.77 -7.03
C ALA A 921 -15.35 34.07 -6.28
N VAL A 922 -15.51 33.78 -4.98
CA VAL A 922 -14.52 33.03 -4.18
C VAL A 922 -14.44 31.58 -4.67
N THR A 923 -15.59 30.93 -4.86
CA THR A 923 -15.66 29.55 -5.36
C THR A 923 -14.98 29.43 -6.71
N ARG A 924 -15.25 30.34 -7.66
CA ARG A 924 -14.62 30.33 -8.99
C ARG A 924 -13.10 30.43 -8.92
N LEU A 925 -12.57 31.34 -8.08
CA LEU A 925 -11.12 31.44 -7.88
C LEU A 925 -10.56 30.18 -7.22
N TRP A 926 -11.36 29.48 -6.42
CA TRP A 926 -11.00 28.19 -5.85
C TRP A 926 -10.94 27.09 -6.89
N GLU A 927 -11.98 27.00 -7.71
CA GLU A 927 -12.12 26.07 -8.81
C GLU A 927 -10.95 26.24 -9.78
N GLU A 928 -10.63 27.48 -10.17
CA GLU A 928 -9.49 27.82 -11.02
C GLU A 928 -8.13 27.52 -10.36
N THR A 929 -8.02 27.61 -9.03
CA THR A 929 -6.75 27.35 -8.31
C THR A 929 -6.51 25.86 -8.11
N LEU A 930 -7.57 25.08 -7.92
CA LEU A 930 -7.51 23.64 -7.69
C LEU A 930 -7.69 22.81 -8.98
N GLY A 931 -8.19 23.43 -10.04
CA GLY A 931 -8.54 22.73 -11.28
C GLY A 931 -9.78 21.85 -11.14
N ILE A 932 -10.70 22.16 -10.23
CA ILE A 932 -11.90 21.36 -9.90
C ILE A 932 -13.17 22.19 -10.13
N ALA A 933 -14.20 21.61 -10.73
CA ALA A 933 -15.52 22.21 -10.97
C ALA A 933 -16.56 21.72 -9.96
N GLY A 934 -17.52 22.58 -9.67
CA GLY A 934 -18.64 22.28 -8.79
C GLY A 934 -18.22 22.25 -7.33
N ILE A 935 -17.31 23.15 -6.92
CA ILE A 935 -16.94 23.27 -5.50
C ILE A 935 -18.12 23.86 -4.72
N GLY A 936 -18.53 23.18 -3.66
CA GLY A 936 -19.55 23.63 -2.73
C GLY A 936 -18.98 24.58 -1.67
N VAL A 937 -19.82 25.46 -1.11
CA VAL A 937 -19.36 26.49 -0.16
C VAL A 937 -18.84 25.94 1.17
N HIS A 938 -19.16 24.68 1.49
CA HIS A 938 -18.70 23.98 2.69
C HIS A 938 -17.59 22.96 2.39
N ASP A 939 -17.16 22.86 1.14
CA ASP A 939 -16.08 21.94 0.79
C ASP A 939 -14.78 22.45 1.38
N ASN A 940 -14.08 21.55 2.07
CA ASN A 940 -12.80 21.87 2.67
C ASN A 940 -11.72 21.93 1.59
N PHE A 941 -10.94 23.00 1.60
CA PHE A 941 -9.86 23.25 0.66
C PHE A 941 -8.88 22.08 0.52
N PHE A 942 -8.50 21.46 1.64
CA PHE A 942 -7.50 20.39 1.65
C PHE A 942 -8.08 19.06 1.18
N ASP A 943 -9.35 18.79 1.51
CA ASP A 943 -10.06 17.60 1.05
C ASP A 943 -10.27 17.61 -0.47
N LEU A 944 -10.26 18.81 -1.08
CA LEU A 944 -10.27 19.02 -2.53
C LEU A 944 -8.86 18.91 -3.16
N GLY A 945 -7.85 18.46 -2.42
CA GLY A 945 -6.47 18.39 -2.90
C GLY A 945 -5.72 19.73 -2.85
N GLY A 946 -6.20 20.70 -2.06
CA GLY A 946 -5.46 21.90 -1.72
C GLY A 946 -4.32 21.60 -0.73
N ASP A 947 -3.26 22.39 -0.80
CA ASP A 947 -2.12 22.33 0.13
C ASP A 947 -1.77 23.74 0.63
N SER A 948 -0.82 23.85 1.56
CA SER A 948 -0.40 25.14 2.13
C SER A 948 0.08 26.15 1.09
N MET A 949 0.67 25.70 -0.02
CA MET A 949 1.16 26.56 -1.10
C MET A 949 0.00 27.06 -1.97
N ARG A 950 -0.93 26.17 -2.35
CA ARG A 950 -2.18 26.51 -3.04
C ARG A 950 -3.07 27.42 -2.21
N ALA A 951 -3.03 27.27 -0.88
CA ALA A 951 -3.72 28.15 0.04
C ALA A 951 -3.19 29.58 -0.04
N VAL A 952 -1.87 29.75 -0.04
CA VAL A 952 -1.25 31.07 -0.16
C VAL A 952 -1.49 31.66 -1.55
N LEU A 953 -1.46 30.83 -2.61
CA LEU A 953 -1.81 31.22 -3.98
C LEU A 953 -3.22 31.78 -4.07
N LEU A 954 -4.20 31.03 -3.56
CA LEU A 954 -5.59 31.46 -3.55
C LEU A 954 -5.75 32.76 -2.78
N ALA A 955 -5.18 32.88 -1.58
CA ALA A 955 -5.26 34.09 -0.77
C ALA A 955 -4.65 35.30 -1.50
N GLY A 956 -3.56 35.08 -2.24
CA GLY A 956 -2.96 36.09 -3.12
C GLY A 956 -3.90 36.49 -4.26
N ARG A 957 -4.52 35.52 -4.95
CA ARG A 957 -5.46 35.77 -6.06
C ARG A 957 -6.72 36.48 -5.60
N LEU A 958 -7.33 36.05 -4.50
CA LEU A 958 -8.50 36.67 -3.88
C LEU A 958 -8.27 38.15 -3.58
N ARG A 959 -7.06 38.49 -3.13
CA ARG A 959 -6.63 39.86 -2.86
C ARG A 959 -6.38 40.67 -4.13
N GLN A 960 -5.69 40.10 -5.11
CA GLN A 960 -5.38 40.77 -6.37
C GLN A 960 -6.62 41.07 -7.22
N THR A 961 -7.62 40.19 -7.20
CA THR A 961 -8.89 40.37 -7.91
C THR A 961 -9.89 41.25 -7.16
N GLY A 962 -9.58 41.65 -5.92
CA GLY A 962 -10.46 42.47 -5.09
C GLY A 962 -11.70 41.72 -4.57
N VAL A 963 -11.77 40.40 -4.73
CA VAL A 963 -12.91 39.56 -4.30
C VAL A 963 -12.92 39.42 -2.78
N LEU A 964 -11.75 39.22 -2.17
CA LEU A 964 -11.62 39.06 -0.71
C LEU A 964 -10.18 39.36 -0.25
N ASP A 965 -10.00 40.31 0.68
CA ASP A 965 -8.69 40.59 1.28
C ASP A 965 -8.50 39.76 2.57
N VAL A 966 -7.90 38.57 2.43
CA VAL A 966 -7.65 37.65 3.54
C VAL A 966 -6.21 37.15 3.55
N PRO A 967 -5.56 37.01 4.72
CA PRO A 967 -4.26 36.36 4.84
C PRO A 967 -4.39 34.84 4.65
N ALA A 968 -3.36 34.19 4.11
CA ALA A 968 -3.36 32.74 3.92
C ALA A 968 -3.65 31.96 5.21
N ALA A 969 -3.21 32.46 6.36
CA ALA A 969 -3.52 31.88 7.67
C ALA A 969 -5.03 31.78 7.96
N LYS A 970 -5.87 32.71 7.44
CA LYS A 970 -7.32 32.63 7.58
C LYS A 970 -7.91 31.49 6.73
N LEU A 971 -7.33 31.21 5.56
CA LEU A 971 -7.72 30.08 4.72
C LEU A 971 -7.29 28.75 5.35
N LEU A 972 -6.14 28.69 6.04
CA LEU A 972 -5.74 27.50 6.80
C LEU A 972 -6.63 27.27 8.02
N ALA A 973 -7.09 28.35 8.67
CA ALA A 973 -7.94 28.30 9.87
C ALA A 973 -9.43 28.07 9.56
N ALA A 974 -9.91 28.53 8.40
CA ALA A 974 -11.29 28.40 7.94
C ALA A 974 -11.30 27.95 6.47
N PRO A 975 -10.95 26.69 6.17
CA PRO A 975 -10.71 26.20 4.82
C PRO A 975 -12.00 25.91 4.03
N THR A 976 -13.06 26.69 4.21
CA THR A 976 -14.34 26.60 3.46
C THR A 976 -14.70 27.98 2.86
N VAL A 977 -15.41 28.07 1.73
CA VAL A 977 -15.87 29.38 1.19
C VAL A 977 -16.74 30.09 2.23
N ALA A 978 -17.62 29.33 2.88
CA ALA A 978 -18.48 29.82 3.94
C ALA A 978 -17.67 30.35 5.13
N GLY A 979 -16.61 29.64 5.55
CA GLY A 979 -15.74 30.04 6.65
C GLY A 979 -14.89 31.28 6.33
N LEU A 980 -14.44 31.43 5.08
CA LEU A 980 -13.72 32.63 4.63
C LEU A 980 -14.60 33.88 4.62
N LEU A 981 -15.88 33.72 4.28
CA LEU A 981 -16.86 34.79 4.08
C LEU A 981 -17.72 35.10 5.31
N ALA A 982 -17.59 34.35 6.40
CA ALA A 982 -18.24 34.69 7.66
C ALA A 982 -17.77 36.08 8.14
N GLU A 983 -18.71 37.03 8.27
CA GLU A 983 -18.44 38.37 8.83
C GLU A 983 -18.27 38.29 10.35
N GLU A 984 -17.34 39.08 10.89
CA GLU A 984 -17.26 39.30 12.33
C GLU A 984 -18.45 40.17 12.79
N PRO A 985 -19.12 39.84 13.90
CA PRO A 985 -20.27 40.60 14.38
C PRO A 985 -19.88 42.03 14.75
N ALA A 986 -20.61 42.99 14.19
CA ALA A 986 -20.34 44.43 14.23
C ALA A 986 -20.44 45.13 15.61
N ASP A 987 -20.60 44.38 16.71
CA ASP A 987 -20.88 44.92 18.06
C ASP A 987 -19.85 44.52 19.13
N ALA A 988 -18.61 44.15 18.75
CA ALA A 988 -17.55 43.93 19.73
C ALA A 988 -16.99 45.28 20.26
N PRO A 989 -16.93 45.50 21.59
CA PRO A 989 -16.44 46.77 22.16
C PRO A 989 -14.95 46.98 21.84
N PRO A 990 -14.49 48.23 21.64
CA PRO A 990 -13.12 48.52 21.26
C PRO A 990 -12.19 48.18 22.43
N GLY A 991 -11.47 47.07 22.30
CA GLY A 991 -10.53 46.59 23.33
C GLY A 991 -10.36 45.07 23.44
N THR A 992 -11.04 44.25 22.65
CA THR A 992 -10.74 42.80 22.60
C THR A 992 -9.75 42.51 21.49
N ALA A 993 -8.49 42.26 21.88
CA ALA A 993 -7.48 41.72 21.00
C ALA A 993 -7.97 40.37 20.40
N PRO A 994 -7.55 40.01 19.17
CA PRO A 994 -7.93 38.75 18.53
C PRO A 994 -7.62 37.58 19.45
N ALA A 995 -8.50 36.57 19.50
CA ALA A 995 -8.29 35.35 20.27
C ALA A 995 -6.91 34.76 19.91
N THR A 996 -5.97 34.88 20.84
CA THR A 996 -4.59 34.45 20.63
C THR A 996 -4.55 32.93 20.58
N ALA A 997 -3.67 32.36 19.75
CA ALA A 997 -3.47 30.91 19.62
C ALA A 997 -3.11 30.19 20.95
N LEU A 998 -2.79 30.96 21.99
CA LEU A 998 -2.45 30.49 23.34
C LEU A 998 -3.58 30.70 24.36
N GLY A 999 -4.76 31.15 23.92
CA GLY A 999 -5.92 31.34 24.80
C GLY A 999 -6.38 30.04 25.48
N PRO A 1000 -6.98 30.12 26.68
CA PRO A 1000 -7.27 28.99 27.56
C PRO A 1000 -8.40 28.09 27.01
N LEU A 1001 -9.20 28.61 26.09
CA LEU A 1001 -10.19 27.86 25.33
C LEU A 1001 -9.92 28.10 23.85
N LEU A 1002 -9.48 27.05 23.17
CA LEU A 1002 -9.06 27.06 21.77
C LEU A 1002 -10.15 26.37 20.93
N PRO A 1003 -10.87 27.08 20.06
CA PRO A 1003 -11.77 26.43 19.11
C PRO A 1003 -10.94 25.68 18.06
N LEU A 1004 -10.91 24.35 18.13
CA LEU A 1004 -10.27 23.51 17.12
C LEU A 1004 -11.19 23.34 15.90
N ARG A 1005 -12.49 23.20 16.17
CA ARG A 1005 -13.59 23.32 15.21
C ARG A 1005 -14.82 23.84 15.95
N ALA A 1006 -15.16 25.12 15.80
CA ALA A 1006 -16.31 25.72 16.48
C ALA A 1006 -17.65 25.46 15.78
N GLU A 1007 -17.61 25.03 14.52
CA GLU A 1007 -18.78 24.78 13.68
C GLU A 1007 -19.37 23.40 13.97
N GLY A 1008 -20.71 23.29 13.89
CA GLY A 1008 -21.47 22.05 14.11
C GLY A 1008 -22.65 22.23 15.07
N ALA A 1009 -23.70 21.43 14.91
CA ALA A 1009 -24.89 21.46 15.75
C ALA A 1009 -24.87 20.41 16.87
N ALA A 1010 -23.92 19.45 16.84
CA ALA A 1010 -23.79 18.42 17.87
C ALA A 1010 -23.25 18.97 19.20
N VAL A 1011 -23.46 18.23 20.28
CA VAL A 1011 -22.92 18.56 21.61
C VAL A 1011 -21.38 18.61 21.53
N PRO A 1012 -20.71 19.71 21.95
CA PRO A 1012 -19.27 19.88 21.80
C PRO A 1012 -18.44 18.82 22.53
N LEU A 1013 -17.31 18.44 21.92
CA LEU A 1013 -16.26 17.63 22.55
C LEU A 1013 -15.16 18.54 23.10
N PHE A 1014 -14.90 18.48 24.40
CA PHE A 1014 -13.84 19.26 25.05
C PHE A 1014 -12.60 18.40 25.26
N CYS A 1015 -11.48 18.83 24.69
CA CYS A 1015 -10.19 18.12 24.74
C CYS A 1015 -9.22 18.81 25.71
N LEU A 1016 -8.86 18.13 26.79
CA LEU A 1016 -8.07 18.68 27.90
C LEU A 1016 -6.58 18.55 27.63
N HIS A 1017 -5.82 19.62 27.91
CA HIS A 1017 -4.39 19.67 27.60
C HIS A 1017 -3.56 18.54 28.27
N PRO A 1018 -2.49 18.07 27.62
CA PRO A 1018 -1.49 17.18 28.24
C PRO A 1018 -0.55 17.98 29.16
N GLY A 1019 0.46 17.34 29.75
CA GLY A 1019 1.37 17.97 30.73
C GLY A 1019 2.04 19.27 30.23
N ALA A 1020 2.29 19.37 28.93
CA ALA A 1020 2.85 20.55 28.25
C ALA A 1020 1.91 21.76 28.17
N GLY A 1021 0.60 21.57 28.39
CA GLY A 1021 -0.37 22.66 28.46
C GLY A 1021 -1.07 23.05 27.16
N VAL A 1022 -0.70 22.45 26.02
CA VAL A 1022 -1.20 22.86 24.69
C VAL A 1022 -2.12 21.80 24.07
N SER A 1023 -3.28 22.21 23.58
CA SER A 1023 -4.33 21.28 23.08
C SER A 1023 -4.42 21.17 21.54
N TRP A 1024 -3.47 21.78 20.79
CA TRP A 1024 -3.45 21.71 19.32
C TRP A 1024 -3.23 20.28 18.79
N ARG A 1025 -2.59 19.40 19.58
CA ARG A 1025 -2.32 18.00 19.20
C ARG A 1025 -3.60 17.20 18.90
N TYR A 1026 -4.76 17.67 19.38
CA TYR A 1026 -6.05 17.05 19.07
C TYR A 1026 -6.63 17.42 17.69
N THR A 1027 -5.98 18.29 16.91
CA THR A 1027 -6.41 18.58 15.53
C THR A 1027 -6.43 17.33 14.67
N GLY A 1028 -5.56 16.36 14.94
CA GLY A 1028 -5.55 15.05 14.28
C GLY A 1028 -6.84 14.25 14.45
N LEU A 1029 -7.68 14.55 15.46
CA LEU A 1029 -8.99 13.91 15.62
C LEU A 1029 -10.03 14.44 14.63
N LEU A 1030 -9.90 15.69 14.16
CA LEU A 1030 -10.97 16.39 13.43
C LEU A 1030 -11.45 15.68 12.16
N PRO A 1031 -10.57 15.07 11.33
CA PRO A 1031 -11.01 14.34 10.14
C PRO A 1031 -11.91 13.14 10.44
N HIS A 1032 -11.78 12.55 11.64
CA HIS A 1032 -12.43 11.29 11.99
C HIS A 1032 -13.75 11.47 12.75
N LEU A 1033 -13.96 12.62 13.40
CA LEU A 1033 -15.13 12.91 14.23
C LEU A 1033 -16.40 13.32 13.45
N GLY A 1034 -16.32 13.45 12.12
CA GLY A 1034 -17.41 13.94 11.26
C GLY A 1034 -17.56 15.46 11.30
N GLY A 1035 -18.07 16.05 10.21
CA GLY A 1035 -18.08 17.50 10.00
C GLY A 1035 -18.99 18.32 10.94
N ASP A 1036 -19.97 17.69 11.58
CA ASP A 1036 -20.97 18.36 12.45
C ASP A 1036 -20.60 18.38 13.95
N GLN A 1037 -19.45 17.81 14.32
CA GLN A 1037 -19.03 17.70 15.73
C GLN A 1037 -18.14 18.90 16.15
N PRO A 1038 -18.60 19.85 16.98
CA PRO A 1038 -17.74 20.90 17.50
C PRO A 1038 -16.69 20.33 18.44
N VAL A 1039 -15.47 20.86 18.39
CA VAL A 1039 -14.33 20.44 19.21
C VAL A 1039 -13.58 21.66 19.75
N TYR A 1040 -13.42 21.70 21.07
CA TYR A 1040 -12.71 22.78 21.78
C TYR A 1040 -11.57 22.21 22.61
N GLY A 1041 -10.36 22.73 22.42
CA GLY A 1041 -9.22 22.47 23.28
C GLY A 1041 -9.23 23.36 24.52
N VAL A 1042 -9.04 22.79 25.70
CA VAL A 1042 -8.83 23.55 26.95
C VAL A 1042 -7.32 23.60 27.22
N GLN A 1043 -6.70 24.77 27.04
CA GLN A 1043 -5.26 24.98 27.26
C GLN A 1043 -4.96 25.30 28.72
N ALA A 1044 -3.72 25.04 29.14
CA ALA A 1044 -3.30 25.31 30.51
C ALA A 1044 -3.33 26.81 30.86
N LEU A 1045 -3.83 27.14 32.05
CA LEU A 1045 -3.71 28.51 32.57
C LEU A 1045 -2.23 28.91 32.69
N GLY A 1046 -1.93 30.11 32.24
CA GLY A 1046 -0.59 30.71 32.25
C GLY A 1046 0.30 30.40 31.06
N LEU A 1047 -0.19 29.63 30.09
CA LEU A 1047 0.51 29.41 28.82
C LEU A 1047 0.53 30.68 27.93
N ASP A 1048 -0.50 31.52 28.01
CA ASP A 1048 -0.57 32.81 27.31
C ASP A 1048 0.27 33.91 27.95
N GLY A 1049 0.92 33.64 29.09
CA GLY A 1049 1.72 34.62 29.85
C GLY A 1049 0.91 35.74 30.51
N THR A 1050 -0.42 35.77 30.32
CA THR A 1050 -1.29 36.85 30.84
C THR A 1050 -1.84 36.54 32.24
N ARG A 1051 -1.80 35.28 32.65
CA ARG A 1051 -2.32 34.78 33.94
C ARG A 1051 -1.33 33.85 34.61
N PRO A 1052 -1.35 33.74 35.95
CA PRO A 1052 -0.58 32.69 36.62
C PRO A 1052 -1.21 31.31 36.37
N PRO A 1053 -0.41 30.23 36.36
CA PRO A 1053 -0.93 28.87 36.43
C PRO A 1053 -1.81 28.63 37.65
N ALA A 1054 -2.72 27.65 37.57
CA ALA A 1054 -3.61 27.33 38.69
C ALA A 1054 -2.81 26.98 39.96
N PRO A 1055 -3.21 27.46 41.15
CA PRO A 1055 -2.46 27.25 42.38
C PRO A 1055 -2.52 25.79 42.90
N ASP A 1056 -3.65 25.11 42.66
CA ASP A 1056 -3.92 23.73 43.06
C ASP A 1056 -4.89 23.03 42.07
N ALA A 1057 -5.12 21.73 42.26
CA ALA A 1057 -5.94 20.90 41.36
C ALA A 1057 -7.42 21.33 41.37
N ALA A 1058 -7.96 21.75 42.53
CA ALA A 1058 -9.36 22.16 42.66
C ALA A 1058 -9.62 23.48 41.92
N ALA A 1059 -8.68 24.43 42.02
CA ALA A 1059 -8.71 25.68 41.28
C ALA A 1059 -8.59 25.44 39.76
N MET A 1060 -7.77 24.49 39.32
CA MET A 1060 -7.66 24.11 37.91
C MET A 1060 -8.99 23.56 37.37
N VAL A 1061 -9.58 22.57 38.06
CA VAL A 1061 -10.87 21.99 37.66
C VAL A 1061 -11.96 23.05 37.63
N THR A 1062 -12.04 23.91 38.65
CA THR A 1062 -13.04 24.99 38.70
C THR A 1062 -12.90 25.94 37.51
N ALA A 1063 -11.69 26.40 37.22
CA ALA A 1063 -11.45 27.31 36.11
C ALA A 1063 -11.73 26.67 34.74
N TYR A 1064 -11.47 25.37 34.58
CA TYR A 1064 -11.77 24.65 33.34
C TYR A 1064 -13.25 24.37 33.17
N LEU A 1065 -13.97 24.09 34.26
CA LEU A 1065 -15.43 24.01 34.25
C LEU A 1065 -16.06 25.35 33.84
N ASP A 1066 -15.54 26.46 34.34
CA ASP A 1066 -16.00 27.80 33.93
C ASP A 1066 -15.71 28.07 32.45
N LEU A 1067 -14.57 27.61 31.91
CA LEU A 1067 -14.25 27.71 30.48
C LEU A 1067 -15.24 26.94 29.62
N VAL A 1068 -15.49 25.66 29.93
CA VAL A 1068 -16.39 24.83 29.11
C VAL A 1068 -17.84 25.27 29.25
N ARG A 1069 -18.26 25.77 30.42
CA ARG A 1069 -19.61 26.33 30.65
C ARG A 1069 -19.92 27.58 29.85
N ARG A 1070 -18.89 28.34 29.42
CA ARG A 1070 -19.10 29.46 28.49
C ARG A 1070 -19.57 29.00 27.11
N VAL A 1071 -19.23 27.78 26.70
CA VAL A 1071 -19.66 27.19 25.43
C VAL A 1071 -20.89 26.31 25.61
N GLN A 1072 -20.90 25.50 26.67
CA GLN A 1072 -21.96 24.54 27.00
C GLN A 1072 -22.44 24.79 28.45
N PRO A 1073 -23.43 25.68 28.69
CA PRO A 1073 -23.84 26.04 30.04
C PRO A 1073 -24.38 24.88 30.89
N HIS A 1074 -25.03 23.91 30.24
CA HIS A 1074 -25.62 22.72 30.87
C HIS A 1074 -25.30 21.46 30.08
N GLY A 1075 -25.30 20.31 30.74
CA GLY A 1075 -25.02 19.02 30.13
C GLY A 1075 -26.04 18.63 29.03
N PRO A 1076 -25.70 17.63 28.20
CA PRO A 1076 -24.60 16.69 28.43
C PRO A 1076 -23.21 17.24 28.07
N TYR A 1077 -22.19 16.85 28.84
CA TYR A 1077 -20.79 17.16 28.56
C TYR A 1077 -20.07 15.95 27.95
N ARG A 1078 -19.12 16.20 27.04
CA ARG A 1078 -18.25 15.20 26.42
C ARG A 1078 -16.80 15.63 26.61
N LEU A 1079 -16.01 14.81 27.32
CA LEU A 1079 -14.65 15.14 27.74
C LEU A 1079 -13.66 14.11 27.23
N LEU A 1080 -12.53 14.58 26.69
CA LEU A 1080 -11.42 13.75 26.22
C LEU A 1080 -10.10 14.32 26.73
N GLY A 1081 -9.19 13.47 27.22
CA GLY A 1081 -7.88 13.93 27.67
C GLY A 1081 -6.77 12.89 27.52
N TRP A 1082 -5.61 13.33 27.02
CA TRP A 1082 -4.39 12.55 26.86
C TRP A 1082 -3.40 12.83 27.96
N SER A 1083 -2.77 11.76 28.46
CA SER A 1083 -1.75 11.81 29.51
C SER A 1083 -2.31 12.54 30.74
N TYR A 1084 -1.65 13.61 31.18
CA TYR A 1084 -2.13 14.49 32.24
C TYR A 1084 -3.58 14.98 32.03
N GLY A 1085 -3.98 15.24 30.79
CA GLY A 1085 -5.33 15.68 30.44
C GLY A 1085 -6.40 14.65 30.81
N GLY A 1086 -6.06 13.37 30.88
CA GLY A 1086 -6.96 12.31 31.35
C GLY A 1086 -7.35 12.46 32.82
N PHE A 1087 -6.40 12.86 33.70
CA PHE A 1087 -6.71 13.17 35.11
C PHE A 1087 -7.69 14.33 35.22
N VAL A 1088 -7.44 15.38 34.44
CA VAL A 1088 -8.24 16.60 34.43
C VAL A 1088 -9.65 16.29 33.91
N ALA A 1089 -9.76 15.54 32.82
CA ALA A 1089 -11.04 15.12 32.24
C ALA A 1089 -11.87 14.29 33.23
N HIS A 1090 -11.25 13.32 33.92
CA HIS A 1090 -11.93 12.49 34.93
C HIS A 1090 -12.41 13.32 36.13
N ALA A 1091 -11.55 14.21 36.65
CA ALA A 1091 -11.90 15.07 37.77
C ALA A 1091 -13.03 16.07 37.41
N MET A 1092 -12.98 16.65 36.22
CA MET A 1092 -14.06 17.49 35.69
C MET A 1092 -15.36 16.70 35.54
N ALA A 1093 -15.30 15.47 35.02
CA ALA A 1093 -16.47 14.61 34.88
C ALA A 1093 -17.13 14.32 36.23
N CYS A 1094 -16.33 13.98 37.26
CA CYS A 1094 -16.84 13.76 38.62
C CYS A 1094 -17.48 15.02 39.21
N ALA A 1095 -16.81 16.18 39.08
CA ALA A 1095 -17.34 17.46 39.59
C ALA A 1095 -18.63 17.88 38.88
N LEU A 1096 -18.78 17.60 37.58
CA LEU A 1096 -20.02 17.80 36.85
C LEU A 1096 -21.14 16.90 37.38
N GLN A 1097 -20.87 15.61 37.63
CA GLN A 1097 -21.86 14.69 38.20
C GLN A 1097 -22.27 15.06 39.63
N GLU A 1098 -21.35 15.55 40.45
CA GLU A 1098 -21.64 16.07 41.79
C GLU A 1098 -22.51 17.33 41.75
N ALA A 1099 -22.35 18.15 40.71
CA ALA A 1099 -23.20 19.31 40.44
C ALA A 1099 -24.55 18.96 39.77
N GLY A 1100 -24.83 17.67 39.54
CA GLY A 1100 -26.08 17.18 38.91
C GLY A 1100 -26.11 17.29 37.38
N GLU A 1101 -24.98 17.55 36.74
CA GLU A 1101 -24.87 17.64 35.29
C GLU A 1101 -24.61 16.27 34.65
N ARG A 1102 -25.12 16.07 33.42
CA ARG A 1102 -24.94 14.83 32.65
C ARG A 1102 -23.59 14.84 31.92
N VAL A 1103 -22.87 13.71 31.93
CA VAL A 1103 -21.65 13.49 31.15
C VAL A 1103 -21.84 12.24 30.29
N ASP A 1104 -21.84 12.41 28.97
CA ASP A 1104 -22.19 11.34 28.02
C ASP A 1104 -20.99 10.63 27.43
N LEU A 1105 -19.82 11.28 27.46
CA LEU A 1105 -18.59 10.68 27.01
C LEU A 1105 -17.45 11.12 27.93
N LEU A 1106 -16.71 10.15 28.45
CA LEU A 1106 -15.41 10.35 29.07
C LEU A 1106 -14.40 9.44 28.35
N ALA A 1107 -13.46 10.05 27.63
CA ALA A 1107 -12.37 9.37 26.96
C ALA A 1107 -11.02 9.75 27.58
N MET A 1108 -10.21 8.74 27.90
CA MET A 1108 -8.92 8.89 28.58
C MET A 1108 -7.84 8.21 27.73
N LEU A 1109 -6.94 8.99 27.16
CA LEU A 1109 -5.84 8.51 26.32
C LEU A 1109 -4.60 8.35 27.19
N ASP A 1110 -4.25 7.11 27.45
CA ASP A 1110 -3.05 6.65 28.16
C ASP A 1110 -2.75 7.43 29.45
N ALA A 1111 -3.82 7.68 30.22
CA ALA A 1111 -3.78 8.48 31.44
C ALA A 1111 -2.93 7.78 32.52
N PRO A 1112 -1.97 8.46 33.17
CA PRO A 1112 -1.12 7.85 34.20
C PRO A 1112 -1.92 7.29 35.38
N GLN A 1113 -1.30 6.41 36.17
CA GLN A 1113 -1.97 5.75 37.29
C GLN A 1113 -2.39 6.74 38.40
N PRO A 1114 -3.55 6.54 39.06
CA PRO A 1114 -4.10 7.47 40.05
C PRO A 1114 -3.52 7.38 41.49
N HIS A 1115 -2.44 6.61 41.73
CA HIS A 1115 -1.90 6.39 43.07
C HIS A 1115 -0.43 6.83 43.25
N GLY A 1116 -0.19 7.76 44.18
CA GLY A 1116 0.87 7.59 45.19
C GLY A 1116 2.29 8.09 44.93
N THR A 1117 2.57 8.91 43.92
CA THR A 1117 3.93 9.48 43.77
C THR A 1117 4.03 10.86 44.41
N ALA A 1118 4.89 10.99 45.42
CA ALA A 1118 5.27 12.28 45.97
C ALA A 1118 5.92 13.12 44.87
N TYR A 1119 5.59 14.41 44.81
CA TYR A 1119 6.28 15.35 43.92
C TYR A 1119 7.75 15.42 44.32
N ASP A 1120 8.64 15.02 43.41
CA ASP A 1120 10.08 15.21 43.55
C ASP A 1120 10.53 16.34 42.62
N PRO A 1121 10.97 17.49 43.17
CA PRO A 1121 11.40 18.63 42.36
C PRO A 1121 12.53 18.29 41.39
N GLU A 1122 13.46 17.41 41.78
CA GLU A 1122 14.63 17.09 40.97
C GLU A 1122 14.27 16.23 39.75
N THR A 1123 13.39 15.24 39.94
CA THR A 1123 12.86 14.41 38.85
C THR A 1123 11.92 15.21 37.95
N ALA A 1124 11.09 16.10 38.52
CA ALA A 1124 10.23 16.99 37.75
C ALA A 1124 11.05 17.92 36.85
N GLU A 1125 12.15 18.48 37.36
CA GLU A 1125 13.01 19.37 36.59
C GLU A 1125 13.67 18.66 35.39
N ARG A 1126 14.15 17.42 35.59
CA ARG A 1126 14.68 16.58 34.51
C ARG A 1126 13.62 16.24 33.46
N GLN A 1127 12.41 15.90 33.88
CA GLN A 1127 11.29 15.60 32.99
C GLN A 1127 10.91 16.83 32.15
N VAL A 1128 10.84 18.01 32.77
CA VAL A 1128 10.55 19.28 32.07
C VAL A 1128 11.63 19.58 31.04
N ALA A 1129 12.92 19.45 31.39
CA ALA A 1129 14.01 19.68 30.44
C ALA A 1129 13.97 18.72 29.24
N ALA A 1130 13.68 17.43 29.47
CA ALA A 1130 13.57 16.44 28.40
C ALA A 1130 12.38 16.71 27.47
N LEU A 1131 11.20 17.00 28.04
CA LEU A 1131 10.00 17.32 27.26
C LEU A 1131 10.13 18.64 26.51
N LEU A 1132 10.75 19.65 27.14
CA LEU A 1132 10.99 20.94 26.51
C LEU A 1132 11.96 20.81 25.33
N SER A 1133 12.97 19.95 25.44
CA SER A 1133 13.89 19.64 24.33
C SER A 1133 13.12 19.04 23.14
N ARG A 1134 12.18 18.12 23.39
CA ARG A 1134 11.31 17.56 22.33
C ARG A 1134 10.41 18.61 21.70
N VAL A 1135 9.79 19.48 22.50
CA VAL A 1135 8.95 20.60 22.01
C VAL A 1135 9.77 21.56 21.14
N ALA A 1136 11.04 21.76 21.48
CA ALA A 1136 11.96 22.62 20.74
C ALA A 1136 12.65 21.93 19.55
N GLY A 1137 12.40 20.64 19.28
CA GLY A 1137 13.07 19.89 18.22
C GLY A 1137 14.56 19.63 18.49
N LEU A 1138 15.00 19.71 19.76
CA LEU A 1138 16.38 19.50 20.17
C LEU A 1138 16.63 18.06 20.61
N PRO A 1139 17.80 17.46 20.30
CA PRO A 1139 18.18 16.15 20.81
C PRO A 1139 18.26 16.17 22.34
N VAL A 1140 17.65 15.15 22.96
CA VAL A 1140 17.63 14.95 24.42
C VAL A 1140 19.00 14.42 24.87
N THR A 1141 19.77 15.21 25.60
CA THR A 1141 21.10 14.81 26.09
C THR A 1141 21.00 13.79 27.23
N GLN A 1142 21.67 12.64 27.09
CA GLN A 1142 21.70 11.58 28.11
C GLN A 1142 22.92 11.69 29.05
N GLY A 1143 22.70 11.52 30.36
CA GLY A 1143 23.76 11.39 31.37
C GLY A 1143 23.34 11.80 32.81
N PRO A 1144 23.91 11.18 33.87
CA PRO A 1144 23.64 11.58 35.24
C PRO A 1144 24.29 12.94 35.53
N GLY A 1145 23.47 13.99 35.57
CA GLY A 1145 23.85 15.36 35.93
C GLY A 1145 23.63 16.45 34.87
N ALA A 1146 22.90 16.20 33.77
CA ALA A 1146 22.90 17.10 32.61
C ALA A 1146 21.55 17.63 32.07
N ALA A 1147 20.40 17.32 32.67
CA ALA A 1147 19.11 17.88 32.23
C ALA A 1147 18.68 19.06 33.13
N ASP A 1148 19.08 20.27 32.75
CA ASP A 1148 18.66 21.53 33.37
C ASP A 1148 17.84 22.33 32.35
N VAL A 1149 16.65 22.78 32.75
CA VAL A 1149 15.76 23.56 31.89
C VAL A 1149 16.46 24.83 31.40
N GLU A 1150 17.29 25.48 32.21
CA GLU A 1150 18.02 26.68 31.78
C GLU A 1150 18.98 26.38 30.62
N ARG A 1151 19.63 25.22 30.61
CA ARG A 1151 20.49 24.81 29.47
C ARG A 1151 19.68 24.59 28.19
N VAL A 1152 18.45 24.08 28.31
CA VAL A 1152 17.56 23.91 27.16
C VAL A 1152 17.10 25.27 26.66
N LEU A 1153 16.75 26.19 27.55
CA LEU A 1153 16.39 27.57 27.20
C LEU A 1153 17.54 28.33 26.54
N ASP A 1154 18.77 28.18 27.04
CA ASP A 1154 19.97 28.77 26.45
C ASP A 1154 20.24 28.22 25.04
N ARG A 1155 20.02 26.91 24.81
CA ARG A 1155 20.13 26.30 23.48
C ARG A 1155 19.07 26.81 22.52
N ILE A 1156 17.82 26.96 22.96
CA ILE A 1156 16.74 27.54 22.16
C ILE A 1156 17.08 28.99 21.77
N GLU A 1157 17.69 29.76 22.66
CA GLU A 1157 18.17 31.11 22.38
C GLU A 1157 19.33 31.14 21.38
N ALA A 1158 20.28 30.21 21.50
CA ALA A 1158 21.39 30.05 20.56
C ALA A 1158 20.94 29.62 19.15
N GLU A 1159 19.85 28.86 19.05
CA GLU A 1159 19.29 28.32 17.80
C GLU A 1159 17.99 29.06 17.37
N ALA A 1160 17.79 30.30 17.82
CA ALA A 1160 16.52 31.03 17.68
C ALA A 1160 16.01 31.24 16.23
N GLN A 1161 16.86 31.09 15.21
CA GLN A 1161 16.47 31.18 13.79
C GLN A 1161 15.84 29.89 13.25
N SER A 1162 16.09 28.75 13.90
CA SER A 1162 15.59 27.41 13.51
C SER A 1162 14.67 26.78 14.56
N ALA A 1163 14.64 27.32 15.78
CA ALA A 1163 13.81 26.81 16.87
C ALA A 1163 12.31 27.11 16.64
N PRO A 1164 11.40 26.13 16.89
CA PRO A 1164 9.96 26.29 16.67
C PRO A 1164 9.27 27.16 17.73
N VAL A 1165 9.96 27.51 18.82
CA VAL A 1165 9.46 28.33 19.93
C VAL A 1165 10.53 29.32 20.38
N THR A 1166 10.13 30.51 20.83
CA THR A 1166 11.07 31.48 21.43
C THR A 1166 11.49 31.03 22.83
N ARG A 1167 12.61 31.56 23.34
CA ARG A 1167 13.03 31.31 24.73
C ARG A 1167 11.95 31.70 25.74
N GLU A 1168 11.27 32.83 25.54
CA GLU A 1168 10.16 33.28 26.41
C GLU A 1168 8.98 32.30 26.40
N GLN A 1169 8.60 31.80 25.21
CA GLN A 1169 7.55 30.78 25.08
C GLN A 1169 7.95 29.45 25.71
N ALA A 1170 9.20 29.03 25.51
CA ALA A 1170 9.76 27.82 26.12
C ALA A 1170 9.81 27.92 27.65
N ALA A 1171 10.14 29.10 28.20
CA ALA A 1171 10.12 29.36 29.64
C ALA A 1171 8.69 29.31 30.21
N ALA A 1172 7.70 29.85 29.48
CA ALA A 1172 6.29 29.77 29.86
C ALA A 1172 5.77 28.32 29.85
N ILE A 1173 6.11 27.54 28.82
CA ILE A 1173 5.79 26.11 28.73
C ILE A 1173 6.43 25.34 29.89
N ALA A 1174 7.71 25.60 30.19
CA ALA A 1174 8.41 24.97 31.31
C ALA A 1174 7.76 25.31 32.66
N ALA A 1175 7.35 26.56 32.88
CA ALA A 1175 6.63 26.97 34.08
C ALA A 1175 5.28 26.25 34.24
N VAL A 1176 4.53 26.09 33.14
CA VAL A 1176 3.27 25.33 33.10
C VAL A 1176 3.50 23.85 33.40
N MET A 1177 4.51 23.23 32.77
CA MET A 1177 4.84 21.81 33.00
C MET A 1177 5.24 21.55 34.45
N ARG A 1178 6.12 22.38 35.03
CA ARG A 1178 6.50 22.32 36.46
C ARG A 1178 5.27 22.42 37.36
N ASN A 1179 4.37 23.35 37.05
CA ASN A 1179 3.15 23.54 37.82
C ASN A 1179 2.21 22.32 37.73
N ASN A 1180 2.02 21.77 36.53
CA ASN A 1180 1.19 20.59 36.32
C ASN A 1180 1.75 19.36 37.05
N LEU A 1181 3.06 19.11 36.97
CA LEU A 1181 3.71 18.02 37.70
C LEU A 1181 3.61 18.20 39.23
N ARG A 1182 3.74 19.43 39.74
CA ARG A 1182 3.54 19.76 41.16
C ARG A 1182 2.11 19.51 41.65
N ILE A 1183 1.13 19.77 40.78
CA ILE A 1183 -0.29 19.65 41.11
C ILE A 1183 -0.82 18.24 40.86
N ALA A 1184 -0.21 17.46 39.98
CA ALA A 1184 -0.65 16.11 39.62
C ALA A 1184 -1.02 15.23 40.83
N PRO A 1185 -0.20 15.16 41.92
CA PRO A 1185 -0.51 14.33 43.09
C PRO A 1185 -1.73 14.81 43.90
N GLN A 1186 -2.23 16.01 43.63
CA GLN A 1186 -3.37 16.61 44.33
C GLN A 1186 -4.72 16.23 43.69
N PHE A 1187 -4.72 15.68 42.47
CA PHE A 1187 -5.93 15.12 41.86
C PHE A 1187 -6.31 13.84 42.61
N ARG A 1188 -7.30 13.94 43.49
CA ARG A 1188 -7.88 12.76 44.15
C ARG A 1188 -8.93 12.15 43.23
N PRO A 1189 -8.73 10.91 42.75
CA PRO A 1189 -9.67 10.28 41.81
C PRO A 1189 -11.03 10.08 42.49
N GLY A 1190 -12.06 10.76 41.96
CA GLY A 1190 -13.46 10.56 42.34
C GLY A 1190 -14.01 9.22 41.81
N ARG A 1191 -15.30 8.95 42.02
CA ARG A 1191 -15.98 7.80 41.40
C ARG A 1191 -16.90 8.29 40.28
N PHE A 1192 -16.47 8.13 39.04
CA PHE A 1192 -17.26 8.48 37.87
C PHE A 1192 -18.33 7.42 37.60
N ARG A 1193 -19.60 7.80 37.44
CA ARG A 1193 -20.71 6.87 37.14
C ARG A 1193 -20.99 6.87 35.63
N GLY A 1194 -20.59 5.83 34.93
CA GLY A 1194 -20.72 5.72 33.48
C GLY A 1194 -19.58 4.93 32.86
N ASP A 1195 -19.72 4.60 31.58
CA ASP A 1195 -18.68 3.91 30.82
C ASP A 1195 -17.55 4.89 30.45
N VAL A 1196 -16.33 4.37 30.37
CA VAL A 1196 -15.13 5.14 30.04
C VAL A 1196 -14.42 4.47 28.87
N LEU A 1197 -14.12 5.24 27.82
CA LEU A 1197 -13.21 4.81 26.77
C LEU A 1197 -11.78 5.09 27.21
N PHE A 1198 -11.04 4.04 27.54
CA PHE A 1198 -9.64 4.13 27.92
C PHE A 1198 -8.80 3.64 26.76
N PHE A 1199 -7.80 4.42 26.32
CA PHE A 1199 -6.88 4.02 25.27
C PHE A 1199 -5.50 3.78 25.88
N SER A 1200 -4.98 2.57 25.80
CA SER A 1200 -3.67 2.21 26.37
C SER A 1200 -2.62 2.15 25.27
N ALA A 1201 -1.45 2.76 25.50
CA ALA A 1201 -0.29 2.57 24.64
C ALA A 1201 0.21 1.12 24.76
N ALA A 1202 0.35 0.41 23.64
CA ALA A 1202 0.69 -1.01 23.61
C ALA A 1202 2.20 -1.29 23.54
N GLU A 1203 3.01 -0.26 23.23
CA GLU A 1203 4.47 -0.37 23.17
C GLU A 1203 5.09 0.24 24.43
N GLU A 1204 6.00 -0.51 25.06
CA GLU A 1204 6.82 0.05 26.13
C GLU A 1204 7.90 0.93 25.50
N PRO A 1205 7.97 2.23 25.84
CA PRO A 1205 9.01 3.07 25.27
C PRO A 1205 10.36 2.69 25.86
N VAL A 1206 11.41 2.73 25.02
CA VAL A 1206 12.80 2.73 25.49
C VAL A 1206 13.05 4.08 26.17
N THR A 1207 12.71 4.19 27.46
CA THR A 1207 13.09 5.34 28.28
C THR A 1207 13.93 4.86 29.46
N ASP A 1208 15.10 5.47 29.66
CA ASP A 1208 15.98 5.20 30.82
C ASP A 1208 15.46 5.82 32.14
N PHE A 1209 14.24 6.37 32.15
CA PHE A 1209 13.64 7.03 33.31
C PHE A 1209 12.69 6.10 34.04
N ALA A 1210 13.23 5.23 34.91
CA ALA A 1210 12.46 4.31 35.74
C ALA A 1210 11.38 4.96 36.65
N ALA A 1211 11.33 6.30 36.71
CA ALA A 1211 10.37 7.09 37.48
C ALA A 1211 9.42 7.96 36.62
N ASP A 1212 9.41 7.83 35.29
CA ASP A 1212 8.45 8.55 34.44
C ASP A 1212 7.02 7.99 34.61
N LEU A 1213 6.16 8.80 35.22
CA LEU A 1213 4.75 8.47 35.48
C LEU A 1213 3.98 8.22 34.19
N ALA A 1214 4.42 8.81 33.08
CA ALA A 1214 3.76 8.74 31.80
C ALA A 1214 3.89 7.37 31.13
N VAL A 1215 4.79 6.50 31.56
CA VAL A 1215 5.13 5.24 30.85
C VAL A 1215 5.00 3.98 31.70
N GLN A 1216 4.37 4.07 32.88
CA GLN A 1216 4.16 2.92 33.75
C GLN A 1216 3.11 1.94 33.18
N PRO A 1217 3.33 0.62 33.22
CA PRO A 1217 2.38 -0.36 32.71
C PRO A 1217 1.10 -0.44 33.56
N GLY A 1218 0.05 -1.10 33.08
CA GLY A 1218 -1.15 -1.42 33.88
C GLY A 1218 -2.06 -0.24 34.23
N LYS A 1219 -2.02 0.84 33.43
CA LYS A 1219 -2.78 2.07 33.71
C LYS A 1219 -4.29 1.87 33.71
N ALA A 1220 -4.83 1.15 32.71
CA ALA A 1220 -6.27 0.88 32.62
C ALA A 1220 -6.80 0.19 33.88
N ASP A 1221 -6.08 -0.84 34.37
CA ASP A 1221 -6.44 -1.58 35.58
C ASP A 1221 -6.38 -0.70 36.84
N ALA A 1222 -5.41 0.21 36.93
CA ALA A 1222 -5.31 1.17 38.03
C ALA A 1222 -6.48 2.17 38.06
N TRP A 1223 -7.12 2.46 36.92
CA TRP A 1223 -8.29 3.33 36.82
C TRP A 1223 -9.63 2.62 37.06
N ARG A 1224 -9.72 1.29 36.89
CA ARG A 1224 -10.97 0.52 37.07
C ARG A 1224 -11.70 0.79 38.41
N PRO A 1225 -11.03 0.92 39.58
CA PRO A 1225 -11.71 1.19 40.85
C PRO A 1225 -12.46 2.54 40.90
N TYR A 1226 -12.18 3.44 39.96
CA TYR A 1226 -12.70 4.82 39.90
C TYR A 1226 -13.78 5.01 38.83
N VAL A 1227 -14.15 3.93 38.15
CA VAL A 1227 -15.20 3.88 37.13
C VAL A 1227 -16.32 2.96 37.61
N HIS A 1228 -17.49 3.54 37.88
CA HIS A 1228 -18.73 2.84 38.20
C HIS A 1228 -19.54 2.65 36.90
N GLY A 1229 -18.99 1.81 36.03
CA GLY A 1229 -19.45 1.47 34.68
C GLY A 1229 -18.42 0.54 34.03
N THR A 1230 -18.47 0.37 32.73
CA THR A 1230 -17.48 -0.41 31.98
C THR A 1230 -16.33 0.50 31.55
N LEU A 1231 -15.10 0.16 31.96
CA LEU A 1231 -13.89 0.74 31.37
C LEU A 1231 -13.52 -0.10 30.15
N HIS A 1232 -13.80 0.44 28.96
CA HIS A 1232 -13.46 -0.14 27.67
C HIS A 1232 -12.01 0.19 27.34
N ASP A 1233 -11.14 -0.79 27.48
CA ASP A 1233 -9.71 -0.62 27.20
C ASP A 1233 -9.39 -0.93 25.73
N HIS A 1234 -8.87 0.06 25.02
CA HIS A 1234 -8.50 0.01 23.61
C HIS A 1234 -6.98 0.12 23.49
N GLN A 1235 -6.34 -0.95 23.02
CA GLN A 1235 -4.89 -0.99 22.82
C GLN A 1235 -4.51 -0.26 21.51
N VAL A 1236 -3.57 0.68 21.59
CA VAL A 1236 -3.07 1.46 20.46
C VAL A 1236 -1.60 1.09 20.21
N PRO A 1237 -1.19 0.61 19.02
CA PRO A 1237 0.17 0.16 18.74
C PRO A 1237 1.11 1.35 18.56
N CYS A 1238 1.45 1.98 19.68
CA CYS A 1238 2.39 3.08 19.77
C CYS A 1238 2.87 3.23 21.22
N GLY A 1239 3.91 4.03 21.43
CA GLY A 1239 4.31 4.48 22.76
C GLY A 1239 3.43 5.63 23.30
N HIS A 1240 3.68 6.03 24.56
CA HIS A 1240 2.91 7.08 25.23
C HIS A 1240 2.92 8.42 24.48
N TYR A 1241 4.08 8.80 23.95
CA TYR A 1241 4.30 10.12 23.34
C TYR A 1241 3.79 10.19 21.89
N GLU A 1242 3.60 9.02 21.27
CA GLU A 1242 3.15 8.81 19.91
C GLU A 1242 1.62 8.75 19.81
N MET A 1243 0.89 8.66 20.93
CA MET A 1243 -0.59 8.61 20.99
C MET A 1243 -1.32 9.76 20.26
N THR A 1244 -0.62 10.86 19.98
CA THR A 1244 -1.18 12.02 19.25
C THR A 1244 -0.56 12.23 17.87
N GLU A 1245 0.25 11.29 17.38
CA GLU A 1245 0.76 11.28 16.02
C GLU A 1245 -0.31 10.77 15.03
N PRO A 1246 -0.17 11.04 13.71
CA PRO A 1246 -1.26 10.90 12.74
C PRO A 1246 -1.94 9.52 12.71
N GLU A 1247 -1.18 8.42 12.77
CA GLU A 1247 -1.76 7.08 12.72
C GLU A 1247 -2.46 6.68 14.04
N PRO A 1248 -1.83 6.78 15.24
CA PRO A 1248 -2.50 6.51 16.49
C PRO A 1248 -3.75 7.37 16.73
N ILE A 1249 -3.67 8.67 16.44
CA ILE A 1249 -4.78 9.59 16.68
C ILE A 1249 -5.96 9.35 15.72
N ALA A 1250 -5.70 8.83 14.51
CA ALA A 1250 -6.75 8.42 13.59
C ALA A 1250 -7.58 7.25 14.13
N ARG A 1251 -6.92 6.20 14.63
CA ARG A 1251 -7.57 5.03 15.26
C ARG A 1251 -8.40 5.40 16.49
N ILE A 1252 -7.86 6.30 17.31
CA ILE A 1252 -8.56 6.87 18.46
C ILE A 1252 -9.78 7.67 17.97
N GLY A 1253 -9.60 8.51 16.95
CA GLY A 1253 -10.64 9.33 16.32
C GLY A 1253 -11.81 8.50 15.81
N GLU A 1254 -11.56 7.38 15.13
CA GLU A 1254 -12.60 6.46 14.65
C GLU A 1254 -13.42 5.84 15.79
N THR A 1255 -12.74 5.42 16.86
CA THR A 1255 -13.38 4.82 18.04
C THR A 1255 -14.24 5.86 18.77
N VAL A 1256 -13.71 7.06 18.98
CA VAL A 1256 -14.44 8.18 19.58
C VAL A 1256 -15.63 8.58 18.70
N ALA A 1257 -15.47 8.64 17.38
CA ALA A 1257 -16.54 8.95 16.45
C ALA A 1257 -17.67 7.91 16.49
N LYS A 1258 -17.33 6.61 16.63
CA LYS A 1258 -18.31 5.54 16.80
C LYS A 1258 -19.12 5.71 18.09
N ALA A 1259 -18.45 6.03 19.20
CA ALA A 1259 -19.12 6.30 20.46
C ALA A 1259 -20.01 7.54 20.41
N LEU A 1260 -19.55 8.61 19.75
CA LEU A 1260 -20.34 9.83 19.57
C LEU A 1260 -21.60 9.59 18.73
N ARG A 1261 -21.52 8.75 17.67
CA ARG A 1261 -22.69 8.37 16.86
C ARG A 1261 -23.71 7.58 17.66
N ALA A 1262 -23.28 6.60 18.46
CA ALA A 1262 -24.16 5.79 19.30
C ALA A 1262 -24.89 6.59 20.41
N LEU A 1263 -24.41 7.79 20.74
CA LEU A 1263 -25.05 8.71 21.69
C LEU A 1263 -26.01 9.71 21.04
N SER A 1264 -25.96 9.82 19.71
CA SER A 1264 -26.80 10.71 18.90
C SER A 1264 -28.04 10.00 18.34
N ASP A 1265 -28.00 8.67 18.23
CA ASP A 1265 -29.13 7.76 17.99
C ASP A 1265 -29.87 7.44 19.30
#